data_AF-A0AAE1Z693-F1
#
_entry.id   AF-A0AAE1Z693-F1
#
_cell.length_a   1.000
_cell.length_b   1.000
_cell.length_c   1.000
_cell.angle_alpha   90.00
_cell.angle_beta   90.00
_cell.angle_gamma   90.00
#
_symmetry.space_group_name_H-M   'P 1'
#
loop_
_entity.id
_entity.type
_entity.pdbx_description
1 polymer ?
#
loop_
_entity_poly.entity_id
_entity_poly.type
_entity_poly.pdbx_seq_one_letter_code
_entity_poly.pdbx_strand_id
1 'polypeptide(L)'
;MVGMGQLSDAENPGYKSQMPALVDIPEEEIKVLSFWESHKTFKTSLKHSIGKRRFTFYDGPPFATGLPHYGHLLAGTIKDIVTRYAHQRGHHVERRFGWDCHGLPVEYEVDKELGITGPHDVEKMGIACYNDKCRAIVMRYSSQWERVTNRLGRWIDFENDYRTMYPWFMESVWWVFKQLFDKGLVYRGLKVMPFSTACSTPLSNFEAGQNYKDVQDPAIIVSFPLDSDPETSMIAWTTTPWTLISNLALCMHPDKVYAKILDISKNQRFILLKARLASLYKQESEYKILDTFKGRSMEGITYQPPFDYFIHLKKERGAFRVLCDTYVTEDAGTGVVHQAPYFGEDDFRVCLTNGIIRKDTPMICPVNSNGRFTDEIKEFAGMYVKDADKFICQNLKQHGRLVNQSTITHSYPFCWRSDTPLIYKAIPTWFIRVEQLVDRLLANNAKCQWVPDFVREGRFANWLRDARDWAVSRNRFWGTPIPIWASDDMEEVICIGSIEELKLLSGVEVTDLHKEFVDPITIPSSTGRGVLHRISEVFDCWFESGSMPYAQVHYPFENTKVFQEGFPADFIAEGIDQTRGWFYTLLVLSTALFDEPPFRNLIVSGIVLASDGQKMSKRAKNYPDPVEVIKKHGADPLRLYLINSPVVRAQNLRFNESGVHEIVKDVFLPWCNALRFLIESSILPYQKTTHQLFTVKPNEFPMTNNFMDCWILSFTQSLILFVHEELSGYRLYTVVPRLVKFIDHLVNWYVRMNRKRLKGDTVEDVNDWKAALHTLLKVIYQITCLMSPFTPFMTEFIYQYIKQYLDYTDNLKDRSSLLPGYSPETGAPDSIHYVQAPEPKLELISLEIEDIVYWMQSTVELGRIIRTRCNLPLKAPLREAIVIHTDPNILKSVKSAQTYIIDELNVRVLTTTTDKHRYGIQLRGVLNHKILGVRLKNDYKSVVNKVKEMSTEELEEFVTTGRLVVCGHELSGDDLSVVYSTGGISDTQPNTSGLKRKSEQQSTVNSNNQITNLSKYETASDAKGLLVILDTTPDVELENERLARELVNRIQRTRKKAELIPENPIVILAITDLDTYYNIAGPQGNYLNFIQSTIKQPFTIMKQSTMNNVNLVDIKQHANSVLPDGWVLSTEVIRDTVSIPPDNIDLIIFSRIRNHEADNITATLTNSNNSISMEKANKRPMFVTVVNYADKSQTFKVQLRDSNNQWCVHSVDDLLRKVKCVFGWVHSINLQLYTLNTVENRKDLKLLTHLPASQLITLDGTTLYASVS
;
A
#
# COMPACT_ATOMS: atom_id res chain seq x y z
N MET A 1 55.13 -25.18 -35.00
CA MET A 1 55.91 -25.97 -34.03
C MET A 1 56.04 -25.16 -32.76
N VAL A 2 55.37 -25.58 -31.69
CA VAL A 2 55.86 -25.89 -30.33
C VAL A 2 54.60 -26.24 -29.52
N GLY A 3 54.50 -27.52 -29.11
CA GLY A 3 53.83 -27.96 -27.89
C GLY A 3 52.31 -28.04 -27.84
N MET A 4 51.73 -29.13 -28.37
CA MET A 4 50.53 -29.71 -27.77
C MET A 4 50.92 -30.31 -26.41
N GLY A 5 50.40 -29.73 -25.33
CA GLY A 5 50.50 -30.26 -23.97
C GLY A 5 49.11 -30.34 -23.35
N GLN A 6 48.70 -31.55 -22.99
CA GLN A 6 47.50 -31.83 -22.20
C GLN A 6 47.53 -31.01 -20.91
N LEU A 7 46.55 -30.12 -20.73
CA LEU A 7 46.23 -29.55 -19.42
C LEU A 7 45.13 -30.42 -18.82
N SER A 8 45.56 -31.16 -17.79
CA SER A 8 44.79 -31.91 -16.83
C SER A 8 43.69 -31.06 -16.17
N ASP A 9 42.62 -31.75 -15.78
CA ASP A 9 41.51 -31.32 -14.93
C ASP A 9 41.93 -30.32 -13.82
N ALA A 10 41.84 -29.03 -14.13
CA ALA A 10 41.75 -27.97 -13.15
C ALA A 10 40.28 -27.61 -13.03
N GLU A 11 39.72 -27.87 -11.85
CA GLU A 11 38.36 -27.54 -11.44
C GLU A 11 37.99 -26.12 -11.90
N ASN A 12 36.99 -26.05 -12.76
CA ASN A 12 36.37 -24.83 -13.25
C ASN A 12 35.23 -24.48 -12.26
N PRO A 13 35.38 -23.51 -11.34
CA PRO A 13 34.33 -23.21 -10.38
C PRO A 13 33.35 -22.23 -11.06
N GLY A 14 32.18 -22.72 -11.46
CA GLY A 14 31.03 -21.82 -11.65
C GLY A 14 30.09 -22.00 -12.85
N TYR A 15 29.99 -23.16 -13.50
CA TYR A 15 28.73 -23.50 -14.19
C TYR A 15 27.88 -24.34 -13.23
N LYS A 16 26.96 -23.69 -12.49
CA LYS A 16 25.69 -24.27 -11.97
C LYS A 16 24.97 -23.31 -11.01
N SER A 17 24.01 -22.57 -11.53
CA SER A 17 22.73 -22.39 -10.84
C SER A 17 21.63 -22.40 -11.91
N GLN A 18 21.06 -23.58 -12.15
CA GLN A 18 19.76 -23.64 -12.82
C GLN A 18 18.79 -22.80 -11.99
N MET A 19 17.95 -22.02 -12.67
CA MET A 19 16.97 -21.19 -11.97
C MET A 19 16.04 -22.13 -11.18
N PRO A 20 15.72 -21.84 -9.91
CA PRO A 20 14.87 -22.72 -9.13
C PRO A 20 13.49 -22.89 -9.80
N ALA A 21 12.97 -24.12 -9.78
CA ALA A 21 11.68 -24.46 -10.39
C ALA A 21 10.50 -23.68 -9.78
N LEU A 22 10.63 -23.31 -8.50
CA LEU A 22 9.74 -22.38 -7.80
C LEU A 22 10.60 -21.29 -7.16
N VAL A 23 10.31 -20.02 -7.48
CA VAL A 23 11.02 -18.88 -6.90
C VAL A 23 10.30 -18.45 -5.62
N ASP A 24 10.98 -18.60 -4.48
CA ASP A 24 10.55 -18.03 -3.21
C ASP A 24 11.06 -16.58 -3.12
N ILE A 25 10.17 -15.61 -3.33
CA ILE A 25 10.51 -14.18 -3.37
C ILE A 25 11.17 -13.72 -2.07
N PRO A 26 10.58 -13.92 -0.87
CA PRO A 26 11.23 -13.58 0.40
C PRO A 26 12.66 -14.09 0.56
N GLU A 27 12.95 -15.34 0.17
CA GLU A 27 14.29 -15.91 0.28
C GLU A 27 15.28 -15.28 -0.71
N GLU A 28 14.87 -15.06 -1.95
CA GLU A 28 15.73 -14.40 -2.96
C GLU A 28 16.04 -12.95 -2.58
N GLU A 29 15.09 -12.21 -1.99
CA GLU A 29 15.35 -10.86 -1.47
C GLU A 29 16.42 -10.84 -0.37
N ILE A 30 16.45 -11.85 0.51
CA ILE A 30 17.47 -11.97 1.55
C ILE A 30 18.85 -12.21 0.93
N LYS A 31 18.95 -13.06 -0.09
CA LYS A 31 20.21 -13.30 -0.83
C LYS A 31 20.70 -12.02 -1.49
N VAL A 32 19.80 -11.26 -2.13
CA VAL A 32 20.12 -9.96 -2.72
C VAL A 32 20.57 -8.95 -1.65
N LEU A 33 19.94 -8.92 -0.49
CA LEU A 33 20.35 -8.04 0.60
C LEU A 33 21.77 -8.35 1.07
N SER A 34 22.09 -9.63 1.28
CA SER A 34 23.46 -10.07 1.63
C SER A 34 24.48 -9.76 0.53
N PHE A 35 24.08 -9.84 -0.74
CA PHE A 35 24.90 -9.40 -1.86
C PHE A 35 25.17 -7.89 -1.80
N TRP A 36 24.15 -7.06 -1.57
CA TRP A 36 24.33 -5.61 -1.47
C TRP A 36 25.23 -5.19 -0.30
N GLU A 37 25.09 -5.85 0.85
CA GLU A 37 25.90 -5.61 2.05
C GLU A 37 27.38 -5.96 1.80
N SER A 38 27.65 -7.15 1.26
CA SER A 38 29.02 -7.61 0.96
C SER A 38 29.73 -6.74 -0.09
N HIS A 39 29.00 -6.26 -1.11
CA HIS A 39 29.54 -5.42 -2.18
C HIS A 39 29.44 -3.91 -1.88
N LYS A 40 28.90 -3.52 -0.71
CA LYS A 40 28.66 -2.13 -0.30
C LYS A 40 27.93 -1.33 -1.39
N THR A 41 26.91 -1.94 -2.00
CA THR A 41 26.34 -1.48 -3.27
C THR A 41 25.82 -0.04 -3.21
N PHE A 42 25.14 0.34 -2.12
CA PHE A 42 24.69 1.71 -1.94
C PHE A 42 25.85 2.73 -1.91
N LYS A 43 26.88 2.50 -1.09
CA LYS A 43 28.05 3.39 -1.00
C LYS A 43 28.82 3.46 -2.34
N THR A 44 28.91 2.34 -3.06
CA THR A 44 29.51 2.29 -4.40
C THR A 44 28.72 3.11 -5.42
N SER A 45 27.38 3.03 -5.41
CA SER A 45 26.53 3.85 -6.28
C SER A 45 26.74 5.36 -6.06
N LEU A 46 26.89 5.79 -4.80
CA LEU A 46 27.17 7.20 -4.50
C LEU A 46 28.51 7.64 -5.11
N LYS A 47 29.55 6.80 -5.04
CA LYS A 47 30.86 7.08 -5.65
C LYS A 47 30.76 7.27 -7.18
N HIS A 48 29.94 6.49 -7.88
CA HIS A 48 29.73 6.62 -9.34
C HIS A 48 29.12 7.95 -9.76
N SER A 49 28.44 8.63 -8.83
CA SER A 49 27.75 9.90 -9.11
C SER A 49 28.51 11.13 -8.65
N ILE A 50 29.68 10.99 -8.02
CA ILE A 50 30.52 12.13 -7.64
C ILE A 50 30.83 12.98 -8.89
N GLY A 51 30.67 14.30 -8.77
CA GLY A 51 30.87 15.25 -9.87
C GLY A 51 29.68 15.42 -10.82
N LYS A 52 28.64 14.58 -10.71
CA LYS A 52 27.37 14.78 -11.42
C LYS A 52 26.53 15.87 -10.76
N ARG A 53 25.48 16.35 -11.45
CA ARG A 53 24.55 17.36 -10.92
C ARG A 53 23.92 16.89 -9.60
N ARG A 54 23.99 17.72 -8.56
CA ARG A 54 23.35 17.45 -7.27
C ARG A 54 21.83 17.43 -7.42
N PHE A 55 21.19 16.48 -6.77
CA PHE A 55 19.75 16.43 -6.52
C PHE A 55 19.54 16.36 -5.02
N THR A 56 19.03 17.43 -4.43
CA THR A 56 18.88 17.56 -2.98
C THR A 56 17.54 17.00 -2.54
N PHE A 57 17.59 16.03 -1.63
CA PHE A 57 16.43 15.39 -1.04
C PHE A 57 16.46 15.62 0.48
N TYR A 58 15.36 16.09 1.05
CA TYR A 58 15.20 16.14 2.51
C TYR A 58 14.31 15.00 2.98
N ASP A 59 14.84 14.23 3.92
CA ASP A 59 14.08 13.19 4.60
C ASP A 59 13.37 13.79 5.81
N GLY A 60 12.03 13.78 5.81
CA GLY A 60 11.27 14.18 6.99
C GLY A 60 11.61 13.27 8.18
N PRO A 61 12.14 13.81 9.29
CA PRO A 61 12.68 12.99 10.36
C PRO A 61 11.52 12.32 11.15
N PRO A 62 11.39 10.99 11.17
CA PRO A 62 10.41 10.33 12.02
C PRO A 62 10.76 10.48 13.51
N PHE A 63 9.72 10.46 14.35
CA PHE A 63 9.90 10.33 15.79
C PHE A 63 10.47 8.97 16.17
N ALA A 64 11.52 8.96 16.98
CA ALA A 64 12.15 7.75 17.51
C ALA A 64 11.39 7.16 18.72
N THR A 65 10.08 6.97 18.60
CA THR A 65 9.19 6.57 19.72
C THR A 65 8.58 5.18 19.60
N GLY A 66 8.80 4.49 18.47
CA GLY A 66 8.34 3.13 18.29
C GLY A 66 8.62 2.56 16.91
N LEU A 67 8.34 1.26 16.73
CA LEU A 67 8.49 0.57 15.43
C LEU A 67 7.71 1.22 14.26
N PRO A 68 8.23 1.11 13.02
CA PRO A 68 7.55 1.62 11.84
C PRO A 68 6.24 0.88 11.55
N HIS A 69 5.32 1.54 10.85
CA HIS A 69 4.03 1.00 10.39
C HIS A 69 3.88 1.30 8.90
N TYR A 70 2.82 0.81 8.23
CA TYR A 70 2.65 0.95 6.78
C TYR A 70 2.71 2.39 6.26
N GLY A 71 2.26 3.40 7.02
CA GLY A 71 2.48 4.82 6.68
C GLY A 71 3.96 5.21 6.52
N HIS A 72 4.83 4.78 7.44
CA HIS A 72 6.27 5.02 7.35
C HIS A 72 6.91 4.26 6.18
N LEU A 73 6.46 3.02 5.93
CA LEU A 73 6.96 2.22 4.81
C LEU A 73 6.58 2.85 3.48
N LEU A 74 5.35 3.31 3.33
CA LEU A 74 4.88 4.02 2.14
C LEU A 74 5.72 5.28 1.86
N ALA A 75 5.88 6.16 2.85
CA ALA A 75 6.68 7.37 2.70
C ALA A 75 8.12 7.01 2.34
N GLY A 76 8.72 6.03 3.01
CA GLY A 76 10.04 5.50 2.71
C GLY A 76 10.17 4.95 1.29
N THR A 77 9.18 4.20 0.80
CA THR A 77 9.15 3.66 -0.56
C THR A 77 9.08 4.75 -1.62
N ILE A 78 8.22 5.77 -1.44
CA ILE A 78 8.14 6.92 -2.35
C ILE A 78 9.48 7.64 -2.42
N LYS A 79 10.09 7.92 -1.25
CA LYS A 79 11.38 8.60 -1.14
C LYS A 79 12.50 7.80 -1.82
N ASP A 80 12.51 6.48 -1.65
CA ASP A 80 13.49 5.60 -2.28
C ASP A 80 13.33 5.51 -3.81
N ILE A 81 12.10 5.40 -4.31
CA ILE A 81 11.83 5.34 -5.76
C ILE A 81 12.35 6.60 -6.46
N VAL A 82 11.97 7.78 -5.97
CA VAL A 82 12.35 9.05 -6.60
C VAL A 82 13.85 9.25 -6.56
N THR A 83 14.50 8.96 -5.44
CA THR A 83 15.95 9.15 -5.29
C THR A 83 16.77 8.12 -6.06
N ARG A 84 16.32 6.86 -6.17
CA ARG A 84 16.93 5.86 -7.07
C ARG A 84 16.79 6.27 -8.53
N TYR A 85 15.60 6.71 -8.93
CA TYR A 85 15.36 7.17 -10.29
C TYR A 85 16.22 8.39 -10.63
N ALA A 86 16.30 9.40 -9.76
CA ALA A 86 17.15 10.57 -9.96
C ALA A 86 18.64 10.19 -10.15
N HIS A 87 19.13 9.22 -9.36
CA HIS A 87 20.48 8.68 -9.51
C HIS A 87 20.70 8.00 -10.88
N GLN A 88 19.75 7.17 -11.31
CA GLN A 88 19.77 6.51 -12.62
C GLN A 88 19.58 7.46 -13.81
N ARG A 89 19.06 8.67 -13.57
CA ARG A 89 19.00 9.79 -14.52
C ARG A 89 20.25 10.67 -14.47
N GLY A 90 21.32 10.21 -13.82
CA GLY A 90 22.62 10.88 -13.81
C GLY A 90 22.79 11.97 -12.75
N HIS A 91 22.07 11.93 -11.63
CA HIS A 91 22.27 12.85 -10.51
C HIS A 91 23.12 12.26 -9.39
N HIS A 92 23.79 13.14 -8.64
CA HIS A 92 24.34 12.82 -7.33
C HIS A 92 23.27 13.07 -6.27
N VAL A 93 22.82 12.00 -5.61
CA VAL A 93 21.71 12.05 -4.63
C VAL A 93 22.22 11.60 -3.28
N GLU A 94 22.52 12.56 -2.41
CA GLU A 94 22.85 12.29 -1.01
C GLU A 94 21.57 11.94 -0.24
N ARG A 95 21.60 10.85 0.53
CA ARG A 95 20.42 10.32 1.23
C ARG A 95 20.78 10.07 2.69
N ARG A 96 20.57 11.06 3.54
CA ARG A 96 20.84 10.98 4.99
C ARG A 96 19.55 10.77 5.76
N PHE A 97 19.54 9.80 6.68
CA PHE A 97 18.38 9.58 7.54
C PHE A 97 18.32 10.65 8.63
N GLY A 98 17.10 11.04 9.02
CA GLY A 98 16.86 12.00 10.08
C GLY A 98 16.13 11.42 11.28
N TRP A 99 16.42 11.92 12.47
CA TRP A 99 15.67 11.57 13.67
C TRP A 99 15.15 12.79 14.39
N ASP A 100 13.84 12.81 14.64
CA ASP A 100 13.23 13.75 15.57
C ASP A 100 13.27 13.11 16.95
N CYS A 101 14.23 13.59 17.75
CA CYS A 101 14.61 12.98 19.01
C CYS A 101 13.94 13.64 20.23
N HIS A 102 13.27 14.77 20.05
CA HIS A 102 12.83 15.63 21.15
C HIS A 102 11.31 15.74 21.28
N GLY A 103 10.89 16.39 22.36
CA GLY A 103 9.53 16.83 22.56
C GLY A 103 8.59 15.76 23.11
N LEU A 104 7.31 16.14 23.13
CA LEU A 104 6.25 15.42 23.82
C LEU A 104 6.14 13.93 23.43
N PRO A 105 6.29 13.51 22.15
CA PRO A 105 6.17 12.09 21.80
C PRO A 105 7.17 11.18 22.53
N VAL A 106 8.42 11.63 22.72
CA VAL A 106 9.47 10.86 23.40
C VAL A 106 9.24 10.87 24.90
N GLU A 107 9.03 12.06 25.47
CA GLU A 107 8.72 12.20 26.89
C GLU A 107 7.48 11.41 27.30
N TYR A 108 6.46 11.34 26.45
CA TYR A 108 5.23 10.59 26.73
C TYR A 108 5.48 9.08 26.89
N GLU A 109 6.35 8.50 26.06
CA GLU A 109 6.70 7.08 26.18
C GLU A 109 7.55 6.82 27.44
N VAL A 110 8.46 7.73 27.78
CA VAL A 110 9.25 7.65 29.03
C VAL A 110 8.35 7.84 30.25
N ASP A 111 7.44 8.82 30.22
CA ASP A 111 6.47 9.09 31.27
C ASP A 111 5.63 7.84 31.56
N LYS A 112 5.23 7.12 30.50
CA LYS A 112 4.48 5.88 30.63
C LYS A 112 5.31 4.72 31.15
N GLU A 113 6.57 4.59 30.72
CA GLU A 113 7.48 3.52 31.17
C GLU A 113 7.85 3.69 32.65
N LEU A 114 8.01 4.93 33.11
CA LEU A 114 8.41 5.27 34.48
C LEU A 114 7.25 5.62 35.42
N GLY A 115 6.02 5.75 34.90
CA GLY A 115 4.84 6.15 35.67
C GLY A 115 4.88 7.61 36.14
N ILE A 116 5.48 8.52 35.37
CA ILE A 116 5.59 9.95 35.71
C ILE A 116 4.22 10.61 35.61
N THR A 117 3.75 11.16 36.73
CA THR A 117 2.43 11.80 36.78
C THR A 117 2.51 13.30 36.53
N GLY A 118 3.65 13.94 36.80
CA GLY A 118 3.87 15.36 36.54
C GLY A 118 5.31 15.85 36.76
N PRO A 119 5.56 17.16 36.61
CA PRO A 119 6.86 17.83 36.77
C PRO A 119 7.56 17.51 38.09
N HIS A 120 6.82 17.43 39.19
CA HIS A 120 7.39 17.12 40.52
C HIS A 120 8.05 15.74 40.58
N ASP A 121 7.58 14.76 39.81
CA ASP A 121 8.23 13.45 39.76
C ASP A 121 9.54 13.51 38.98
N VAL A 122 9.60 14.35 37.94
CA VAL A 122 10.83 14.63 37.19
C VAL A 122 11.83 15.40 38.06
N GLU A 123 11.38 16.39 38.83
CA GLU A 123 12.21 17.11 39.80
C GLU A 123 12.81 16.18 40.86
N LYS A 124 12.00 15.26 41.42
CA LYS A 124 12.48 14.24 42.37
C LYS A 124 13.51 13.30 41.75
N MET A 125 13.30 12.91 40.49
CA MET A 125 14.22 12.05 39.74
C MET A 125 15.51 12.79 39.32
N GLY A 126 15.42 14.10 39.16
CA GLY A 126 16.43 14.95 38.55
C GLY A 126 16.30 14.99 37.03
N ILE A 127 16.36 16.21 36.46
CA ILE A 127 16.22 16.45 35.01
C ILE A 127 17.25 15.66 34.20
N ALA A 128 18.51 15.61 34.65
CA ALA A 128 19.56 14.85 33.96
C ALA A 128 19.22 13.35 33.82
N CYS A 129 18.75 12.73 34.90
CA CYS A 129 18.38 11.31 34.89
C CYS A 129 17.17 11.04 33.98
N TYR A 130 16.19 11.95 33.97
CA TYR A 130 15.03 11.86 33.08
C TYR A 130 15.42 12.03 31.60
N ASN A 131 16.27 13.01 31.29
CA ASN A 131 16.76 13.27 29.94
C ASN A 131 17.64 12.12 29.42
N ASP A 132 18.43 11.47 30.28
CA ASP A 132 19.16 10.25 29.93
C ASP A 132 18.24 9.09 29.52
N LYS A 133 17.08 8.94 30.18
CA LYS A 133 16.07 7.95 29.76
C LYS A 133 15.45 8.29 28.42
N CYS A 134 15.17 9.56 28.16
CA CYS A 134 14.70 10.05 26.86
C CYS A 134 15.74 9.79 25.75
N ARG A 135 17.02 10.02 26.03
CA ARG A 135 18.12 9.72 25.10
C ARG A 135 18.22 8.21 24.80
N ALA A 136 18.07 7.36 25.82
CA ALA A 136 18.17 5.90 25.67
C ALA A 136 17.04 5.29 24.81
N ILE A 137 15.80 5.77 24.95
CA ILE A 137 14.66 5.24 24.18
C ILE A 137 14.79 5.55 22.68
N VAL A 138 15.32 6.74 22.35
CA VAL A 138 15.61 7.16 20.97
C VAL A 138 16.60 6.20 20.29
N MET A 139 17.71 5.87 20.96
CA MET A 139 18.73 4.96 20.43
C MET A 139 18.20 3.54 20.22
N ARG A 140 17.35 3.06 21.15
CA ARG A 140 16.68 1.75 21.02
C ARG A 140 15.87 1.67 19.74
N TYR A 141 15.00 2.65 19.48
CA TYR A 141 14.13 2.60 18.30
C TYR A 141 14.87 2.87 17.00
N SER A 142 15.94 3.69 16.98
CA SER A 142 16.69 3.91 15.74
C SER A 142 17.30 2.63 15.17
N SER A 143 17.86 1.76 16.03
CA SER A 143 18.42 0.46 15.58
C SER A 143 17.35 -0.48 14.99
N GLN A 144 16.14 -0.47 15.55
CA GLN A 144 15.04 -1.29 15.06
C GLN A 144 14.52 -0.81 13.71
N TRP A 145 14.47 0.51 13.51
CA TRP A 145 14.07 1.11 12.25
C TRP A 145 15.08 0.86 11.13
N GLU A 146 16.38 0.91 11.43
CA GLU A 146 17.43 0.57 10.45
C GLU A 146 17.20 -0.83 9.89
N ARG A 147 16.97 -1.82 10.77
CA ARG A 147 16.67 -3.20 10.36
C ARG A 147 15.45 -3.30 9.43
N VAL A 148 14.35 -2.63 9.77
CA VAL A 148 13.12 -2.66 8.94
C VAL A 148 13.33 -1.90 7.62
N THR A 149 14.05 -0.79 7.65
CA THR A 149 14.34 0.05 6.47
C THR A 149 15.23 -0.70 5.47
N ASN A 150 16.28 -1.37 5.96
CA ASN A 150 17.14 -2.22 5.15
C ASN A 150 16.38 -3.40 4.57
N ARG A 151 15.50 -4.04 5.36
CA ARG A 151 14.66 -5.15 4.87
C ARG A 151 13.65 -4.71 3.81
N LEU A 152 13.17 -3.45 3.85
CA LEU A 152 12.33 -2.85 2.79
C LEU A 152 13.14 -2.51 1.52
N GLY A 153 14.47 -2.55 1.58
CA GLY A 153 15.34 -2.18 0.46
C GLY A 153 15.43 -0.68 0.22
N ARG A 154 15.12 0.16 1.22
CA ARG A 154 15.32 1.61 1.13
C ARG A 154 16.80 1.94 1.34
N TRP A 155 17.45 2.54 0.34
CA TRP A 155 18.84 2.96 0.46
C TRP A 155 18.94 4.37 1.03
N ILE A 156 19.39 4.42 2.29
CA ILE A 156 19.59 5.66 3.04
C ILE A 156 20.71 5.45 4.07
N ASP A 157 21.46 6.51 4.34
CA ASP A 157 22.61 6.49 5.24
C ASP A 157 22.15 6.67 6.70
N PHE A 158 22.38 5.63 7.51
CA PHE A 158 22.17 5.63 8.96
C PHE A 158 23.48 5.90 9.75
N GLU A 159 24.66 5.82 9.10
CA GLU A 159 25.95 6.08 9.74
C GLU A 159 26.20 7.59 9.83
N ASN A 160 25.94 8.32 8.75
CA ASN A 160 25.99 9.78 8.70
C ASN A 160 24.59 10.40 8.83
N ASP A 161 23.80 9.91 9.80
CA ASP A 161 22.47 10.44 10.07
C ASP A 161 22.53 11.88 10.62
N TYR A 162 21.37 12.49 10.83
CA TYR A 162 21.25 13.69 11.66
C TYR A 162 20.18 13.45 12.72
N ARG A 163 20.42 14.00 13.91
CA ARG A 163 19.51 13.89 15.06
C ARG A 163 19.31 15.27 15.65
N THR A 164 18.07 15.59 15.99
CA THR A 164 17.77 16.92 16.56
C THR A 164 18.45 17.16 17.91
N MET A 165 18.85 16.09 18.62
CA MET A 165 19.59 16.14 19.89
C MET A 165 21.11 16.33 19.74
N TYR A 166 21.66 16.39 18.52
CA TYR A 166 23.08 16.65 18.36
C TYR A 166 23.43 18.11 18.67
N PRO A 167 24.54 18.40 19.40
CA PRO A 167 24.90 19.77 19.76
C PRO A 167 25.00 20.72 18.57
N TRP A 168 25.59 20.28 17.46
CA TRP A 168 25.70 21.07 16.22
C TRP A 168 24.34 21.35 15.55
N PHE A 169 23.39 20.42 15.67
CA PHE A 169 22.03 20.63 15.18
C PHE A 169 21.31 21.67 16.05
N MET A 170 21.38 21.51 17.37
CA MET A 170 20.80 22.42 18.37
C MET A 170 21.38 23.83 18.27
N GLU A 171 22.69 23.96 18.02
CA GLU A 171 23.35 25.25 17.83
C GLU A 171 22.83 25.96 16.57
N SER A 172 22.60 25.22 15.49
CA SER A 172 21.96 25.77 14.29
C SER A 172 20.52 26.22 14.57
N VAL A 173 19.77 25.50 15.40
CA VAL A 173 18.43 25.89 15.86
C VAL A 173 18.50 27.19 16.69
N TRP A 174 19.52 27.36 17.54
CA TRP A 174 19.76 28.62 18.26
C TRP A 174 20.04 29.77 17.29
N TRP A 175 20.89 29.56 16.28
CA TRP A 175 21.14 30.56 15.25
C TRP A 175 19.85 30.98 14.54
N VAL A 176 19.01 30.02 14.13
CA VAL A 176 17.72 30.28 13.47
C VAL A 176 16.84 31.15 14.34
N PHE A 177 16.71 30.77 15.60
CA PHE A 177 15.88 31.53 16.54
C PHE A 177 16.43 32.94 16.77
N LYS A 178 17.75 33.09 16.90
CA LYS A 178 18.39 34.42 17.01
C LYS A 178 18.13 35.27 15.76
N GLN A 179 18.18 34.71 14.55
CA GLN A 179 17.85 35.46 13.34
C GLN A 179 16.40 35.93 13.34
N LEU A 180 15.46 35.11 13.80
CA LEU A 180 14.06 35.53 13.93
C LEU A 180 13.89 36.61 15.01
N PHE A 181 14.62 36.49 16.12
CA PHE A 181 14.63 37.46 17.21
C PHE A 181 15.17 38.82 16.76
N ASP A 182 16.34 38.84 16.12
CA ASP A 182 16.98 40.05 15.59
C ASP A 182 16.12 40.74 14.53
N LYS A 183 15.32 39.98 13.76
CA LYS A 183 14.34 40.50 12.79
C LYS A 183 13.02 41.00 13.43
N GLY A 184 12.88 40.95 14.75
CA GLY A 184 11.67 41.36 15.47
C GLY A 184 10.46 40.43 15.26
N LEU A 185 10.70 39.21 14.77
CA LEU A 185 9.67 38.20 14.52
C LEU A 185 9.32 37.40 15.79
N VAL A 186 10.16 37.48 16.83
CA VAL A 186 9.93 36.79 18.10
C VAL A 186 9.36 37.76 19.13
N TYR A 187 8.33 37.35 19.86
CA TYR A 187 7.82 38.11 20.99
C TYR A 187 7.26 37.20 22.08
N ARG A 188 7.23 37.70 23.32
CA ARG A 188 6.56 37.03 24.44
C ARG A 188 5.11 37.50 24.52
N GLY A 189 4.18 36.56 24.59
CA GLY A 189 2.75 36.82 24.71
C GLY A 189 2.09 35.85 25.69
N LEU A 190 0.77 35.86 25.72
CA LEU A 190 -0.04 34.93 26.51
C LEU A 190 -0.81 34.02 25.58
N LYS A 191 -0.91 32.74 25.96
CA LYS A 191 -1.77 31.76 25.30
C LYS A 191 -2.67 31.10 26.33
N VAL A 192 -3.97 31.04 26.05
CA VAL A 192 -4.89 30.22 26.84
C VAL A 192 -4.72 28.76 26.42
N MET A 193 -4.36 27.90 27.37
CA MET A 193 -4.14 26.47 27.12
C MET A 193 -4.85 25.63 28.18
N PRO A 194 -5.25 24.39 27.85
CA PRO A 194 -5.70 23.45 28.87
C PRO A 194 -4.55 23.19 29.84
N PHE A 195 -4.84 23.18 31.13
CA PHE A 195 -3.86 23.18 32.19
C PHE A 195 -4.26 22.18 33.26
N SER A 196 -3.34 21.28 33.60
CA SER A 196 -3.53 20.32 34.69
C SER A 196 -3.08 20.96 36.00
N THR A 197 -4.02 21.14 36.92
CA THR A 197 -3.75 21.72 38.24
C THR A 197 -3.06 20.73 39.19
N ALA A 198 -3.26 19.43 39.00
CA ALA A 198 -2.60 18.39 39.79
C ALA A 198 -1.15 18.18 39.35
N CYS A 199 -0.89 18.35 38.04
CA CYS A 199 0.44 18.22 37.46
C CYS A 199 1.12 19.59 37.26
N SER A 200 0.48 20.69 37.66
CA SER A 200 0.99 22.06 37.58
C SER A 200 1.62 22.43 36.23
N THR A 201 1.03 21.96 35.13
CA THR A 201 1.61 22.09 33.77
C THR A 201 0.53 22.25 32.69
N PRO A 202 0.78 23.05 31.63
CA PRO A 202 -0.06 23.04 30.45
C PRO A 202 -0.05 21.67 29.76
N LEU A 203 -1.19 21.33 29.18
CA LEU A 203 -1.35 20.18 28.31
C LEU A 203 -1.54 20.64 26.87
N SER A 204 -1.16 19.78 25.94
CA SER A 204 -1.54 19.96 24.54
C SER A 204 -3.05 19.70 24.34
N ASN A 205 -3.64 20.25 23.28
CA ASN A 205 -5.03 19.94 22.91
C ASN A 205 -5.23 18.43 22.66
N PHE A 206 -4.19 17.74 22.19
CA PHE A 206 -4.21 16.28 22.05
C PHE A 206 -4.33 15.58 23.41
N GLU A 207 -3.49 15.94 24.38
CA GLU A 207 -3.54 15.37 25.74
C GLU A 207 -4.86 15.68 26.46
N ALA A 208 -5.40 16.90 26.29
CA ALA A 208 -6.72 17.26 26.81
C ALA A 208 -7.85 16.45 26.14
N GLY A 209 -7.66 16.06 24.88
CA GLY A 209 -8.52 15.19 24.08
C GLY A 209 -8.67 13.76 24.57
N GLN A 210 -7.72 13.25 25.37
CA GLN A 210 -7.61 11.81 25.66
C GLN A 210 -8.56 11.29 26.73
N ASN A 211 -9.07 12.15 27.60
CA ASN A 211 -9.82 11.75 28.79
C ASN A 211 -11.02 12.66 29.04
N TYR A 212 -11.95 12.69 28.08
CA TYR A 212 -13.24 13.35 28.30
C TYR A 212 -14.14 12.45 29.15
N LYS A 213 -14.80 13.06 30.15
CA LYS A 213 -15.73 12.36 31.05
C LYS A 213 -17.01 13.16 31.19
N ASP A 214 -18.13 12.47 31.30
CA ASP A 214 -19.39 13.10 31.64
C ASP A 214 -19.39 13.46 33.13
N VAL A 215 -19.59 14.74 33.44
CA VAL A 215 -19.60 15.28 34.80
C VAL A 215 -20.83 16.12 35.07
N GLN A 216 -21.21 16.18 36.34
CA GLN A 216 -22.22 17.11 36.82
C GLN A 216 -21.53 18.38 37.32
N ASP A 217 -21.61 19.45 36.52
CA ASP A 217 -21.15 20.77 36.92
C ASP A 217 -22.34 21.67 37.34
N PRO A 218 -22.12 22.67 38.21
CA PRO A 218 -23.09 23.73 38.46
C PRO A 218 -23.46 24.43 37.15
N ALA A 219 -24.72 24.79 36.97
CA ALA A 219 -25.20 25.62 35.88
C ALA A 219 -25.98 26.79 36.50
N ILE A 220 -25.34 27.95 36.59
CA ILE A 220 -25.88 29.11 37.31
C ILE A 220 -26.16 30.28 36.38
N ILE A 221 -27.18 31.06 36.72
CA ILE A 221 -27.48 32.35 36.09
C ILE A 221 -27.25 33.44 37.11
N VAL A 222 -26.41 34.41 36.77
CA VAL A 222 -25.97 35.49 37.65
C VAL A 222 -26.40 36.83 37.07
N SER A 223 -26.83 37.73 37.95
CA SER A 223 -27.26 39.09 37.60
C SER A 223 -26.11 40.10 37.64
N PHE A 224 -26.16 41.05 36.72
CA PHE A 224 -25.23 42.16 36.51
C PHE A 224 -26.04 43.46 36.33
N PRO A 225 -26.36 44.19 37.42
CA PRO A 225 -27.06 45.46 37.40
C PRO A 225 -26.34 46.49 36.54
N LEU A 226 -27.10 47.22 35.74
CA LEU A 226 -26.58 48.33 34.95
C LEU A 226 -26.23 49.51 35.87
N ASP A 227 -25.15 50.24 35.58
CA ASP A 227 -24.87 51.46 36.33
C ASP A 227 -25.88 52.58 35.99
N SER A 228 -26.42 52.57 34.77
CA SER A 228 -27.40 53.55 34.29
C SER A 228 -28.82 53.32 34.82
N ASP A 229 -29.16 52.07 35.15
CA ASP A 229 -30.47 51.66 35.68
C ASP A 229 -30.28 50.47 36.63
N PRO A 230 -30.03 50.73 37.94
CA PRO A 230 -29.78 49.67 38.92
C PRO A 230 -30.96 48.71 39.13
N GLU A 231 -32.18 49.07 38.73
CA GLU A 231 -33.35 48.18 38.77
C GLU A 231 -33.34 47.14 37.64
N THR A 232 -32.48 47.32 36.64
CA THR A 232 -32.32 46.44 35.49
C THR A 232 -30.98 45.74 35.53
N SER A 233 -31.00 44.42 35.44
CA SER A 233 -29.80 43.58 35.39
C SER A 233 -29.70 42.80 34.09
N MET A 234 -28.51 42.73 33.51
CA MET A 234 -28.20 41.68 32.55
C MET A 234 -28.02 40.36 33.28
N ILE A 235 -28.40 39.25 32.65
CA ILE A 235 -28.22 37.92 33.25
C ILE A 235 -27.34 37.06 32.35
N ALA A 236 -26.24 36.56 32.90
CA ALA A 236 -25.31 35.68 32.20
C ALA A 236 -25.34 34.28 32.81
N TRP A 237 -25.15 33.27 31.96
CA TRP A 237 -25.08 31.87 32.36
C TRP A 237 -23.63 31.39 32.36
N THR A 238 -23.26 30.55 33.33
CA THR A 238 -21.95 29.90 33.38
C THR A 238 -22.01 28.53 34.06
N THR A 239 -21.11 27.64 33.63
CA THR A 239 -20.84 26.34 34.28
C THR A 239 -19.61 26.35 35.18
N THR A 240 -18.88 27.47 35.22
CA THR A 240 -17.63 27.64 35.97
C THR A 240 -17.72 28.85 36.92
N PRO A 241 -18.51 28.78 38.00
CA PRO A 241 -18.70 29.89 38.95
C PRO A 241 -17.38 30.53 39.41
N TRP A 242 -16.33 29.74 39.63
CA TRP A 242 -15.00 30.20 40.01
C TRP A 242 -14.38 31.24 39.08
N THR A 243 -14.74 31.26 37.80
CA THR A 243 -14.24 32.24 36.83
C THR A 243 -14.92 33.61 36.96
N LEU A 244 -16.07 33.72 37.65
CA LEU A 244 -16.79 34.98 37.84
C LEU A 244 -15.99 36.01 38.65
N ILE A 245 -15.10 35.56 39.53
CA ILE A 245 -14.17 36.42 40.27
C ILE A 245 -13.25 37.18 39.31
N SER A 246 -12.92 36.58 38.18
CA SER A 246 -12.07 37.16 37.13
C SER A 246 -12.89 37.78 35.98
N ASN A 247 -14.17 38.09 36.20
CA ASN A 247 -15.00 38.75 35.21
C ASN A 247 -14.49 40.17 34.93
N LEU A 248 -14.33 40.53 33.65
CA LEU A 248 -13.93 41.88 33.23
C LEU A 248 -14.85 42.53 32.19
N ALA A 249 -15.73 41.74 31.55
CA ALA A 249 -16.71 42.26 30.59
C ALA A 249 -17.91 41.29 30.44
N LEU A 250 -18.95 41.72 29.74
CA LEU A 250 -20.01 40.85 29.23
C LEU A 250 -19.99 40.92 27.70
N CYS A 251 -20.25 39.81 27.01
CA CYS A 251 -20.35 39.78 25.56
C CYS A 251 -21.75 39.41 25.08
N MET A 252 -22.22 40.11 24.04
CA MET A 252 -23.50 39.92 23.38
C MET A 252 -23.29 39.80 21.87
N HIS A 253 -24.18 39.10 21.17
CA HIS A 253 -24.12 39.08 19.71
C HIS A 253 -24.65 40.40 19.14
N PRO A 254 -23.94 41.08 18.23
CA PRO A 254 -24.33 42.42 17.75
C PRO A 254 -25.71 42.45 17.09
N ASP A 255 -26.01 41.46 16.22
CA ASP A 255 -27.23 41.46 15.41
C ASP A 255 -28.43 40.71 16.00
N LYS A 256 -28.25 39.99 17.11
CA LYS A 256 -29.34 39.20 17.71
C LYS A 256 -30.24 40.08 18.57
N VAL A 257 -31.49 39.67 18.74
CA VAL A 257 -32.53 40.45 19.45
C VAL A 257 -32.63 40.02 20.91
N TYR A 258 -32.38 40.98 21.79
CA TYR A 258 -32.48 40.86 23.24
C TYR A 258 -33.78 41.47 23.75
N ALA A 259 -34.28 40.98 24.88
CA ALA A 259 -35.48 41.44 25.52
C ALA A 259 -35.16 41.94 26.93
N LYS A 260 -35.62 43.17 27.25
CA LYS A 260 -35.75 43.64 28.63
C LYS A 260 -37.12 43.18 29.13
N ILE A 261 -37.12 42.36 30.17
CA ILE A 261 -38.32 41.77 30.76
C ILE A 261 -38.48 42.19 32.22
N LEU A 262 -39.70 42.14 32.74
CA LEU A 262 -40.02 42.16 34.16
C LEU A 262 -40.34 40.73 34.61
N ASP A 263 -39.54 40.19 35.52
CA ASP A 263 -39.84 38.93 36.21
C ASP A 263 -40.93 39.18 37.25
N ILE A 264 -42.09 38.52 37.11
CA ILE A 264 -43.25 38.79 37.97
C ILE A 264 -43.04 38.24 39.38
N SER A 265 -42.31 37.13 39.52
CA SER A 265 -42.07 36.48 40.81
C SER A 265 -41.09 37.25 41.68
N LYS A 266 -40.07 37.85 41.05
CA LYS A 266 -38.99 38.57 41.74
C LYS A 266 -39.17 40.08 41.72
N ASN A 267 -40.11 40.59 40.91
CA ASN A 267 -40.32 42.01 40.66
C ASN A 267 -39.01 42.74 40.26
N GLN A 268 -38.19 42.09 39.42
CA GLN A 268 -36.89 42.60 38.93
C GLN A 268 -36.86 42.63 37.41
N ARG A 269 -36.11 43.57 36.83
CA ARG A 269 -35.98 43.68 35.37
C ARG A 269 -34.72 42.94 34.88
N PHE A 270 -34.87 42.04 33.91
CA PHE A 270 -33.76 41.29 33.34
C PHE A 270 -33.58 41.53 31.85
N ILE A 271 -32.32 41.50 31.39
CA ILE A 271 -31.96 41.51 29.97
C ILE A 271 -31.32 40.17 29.61
N LEU A 272 -31.91 39.50 28.62
CA LEU A 272 -31.42 38.26 28.02
C LEU A 272 -31.83 38.16 26.56
N LEU A 273 -31.28 37.17 25.84
CA LEU A 273 -31.62 36.94 24.45
C LEU A 273 -33.09 36.49 24.32
N LYS A 274 -33.87 37.14 23.45
CA LYS A 274 -35.31 36.90 23.32
C LYS A 274 -35.61 35.43 22.99
N ALA A 275 -34.79 34.81 22.13
CA ALA A 275 -34.91 33.40 21.75
C ALA A 275 -34.68 32.43 22.95
N ARG A 276 -34.05 32.89 24.04
CA ARG A 276 -33.74 32.08 25.23
C ARG A 276 -34.73 32.27 26.37
N LEU A 277 -35.80 33.04 26.19
CA LEU A 277 -36.82 33.24 27.24
C LEU A 277 -37.42 31.91 27.71
N ALA A 278 -37.71 30.99 26.79
CA ALA A 278 -38.23 29.65 27.08
C ALA A 278 -37.25 28.76 27.87
N SER A 279 -35.96 29.11 27.90
CA SER A 279 -34.97 28.36 28.70
C SER A 279 -34.99 28.73 30.18
N LEU A 280 -35.49 29.92 30.52
CA LEU A 280 -35.58 30.41 31.90
C LEU A 280 -37.02 30.35 32.44
N TYR A 281 -38.01 30.64 31.61
CA TYR A 281 -39.43 30.69 31.98
C TYR A 281 -40.21 29.60 31.24
N LYS A 282 -41.00 28.82 31.98
CA LYS A 282 -41.81 27.74 31.39
C LYS A 282 -43.11 28.26 30.80
N GLN A 283 -43.67 29.30 31.38
CA GLN A 283 -44.93 29.93 30.93
C GLN A 283 -44.73 31.43 30.66
N GLU A 284 -45.42 31.95 29.64
CA GLU A 284 -45.38 33.40 29.31
C GLU A 284 -46.00 34.29 30.39
N SER A 285 -46.81 33.73 31.29
CA SER A 285 -47.35 34.45 32.45
C SER A 285 -46.33 34.72 33.56
N GLU A 286 -45.10 34.18 33.47
CA GLU A 286 -44.06 34.38 34.49
C GLU A 286 -43.26 35.69 34.29
N TYR A 287 -43.37 36.30 33.11
CA TYR A 287 -42.63 37.52 32.77
C TYR A 287 -43.43 38.46 31.87
N LYS A 288 -43.05 39.74 31.83
CA LYS A 288 -43.60 40.73 30.89
C LYS A 288 -42.47 41.36 30.09
N ILE A 289 -42.53 41.29 28.75
CA ILE A 289 -41.58 42.01 27.90
C ILE A 289 -41.86 43.51 27.98
N LEU A 290 -40.84 44.27 28.38
CA LEU A 290 -40.89 45.73 28.48
C LEU A 290 -40.33 46.39 27.22
N ASP A 291 -39.25 45.85 26.67
CA ASP A 291 -38.59 46.37 25.47
C ASP A 291 -37.79 45.29 24.75
N THR A 292 -37.49 45.49 23.47
CA THR A 292 -36.63 44.62 22.66
C THR A 292 -35.70 45.41 21.77
N PHE A 293 -34.43 45.02 21.72
CA PHE A 293 -33.38 45.73 20.99
C PHE A 293 -32.32 44.77 20.46
N LYS A 294 -31.45 45.24 19.57
CA LYS A 294 -30.30 44.45 19.06
C LYS A 294 -29.14 44.52 20.04
N GLY A 295 -28.34 43.46 20.17
CA GLY A 295 -27.19 43.43 21.10
C GLY A 295 -26.23 44.61 20.92
N ARG A 296 -26.01 45.08 19.68
CA ARG A 296 -25.19 46.25 19.37
C ARG A 296 -25.62 47.53 20.11
N SER A 297 -26.89 47.71 20.45
CA SER A 297 -27.33 48.90 21.19
C SER A 297 -26.85 48.92 22.65
N MET A 298 -26.40 47.78 23.18
CA MET A 298 -25.87 47.67 24.53
C MET A 298 -24.35 47.86 24.58
N GLU A 299 -23.66 47.91 23.44
CA GLU A 299 -22.20 48.01 23.39
C GLU A 299 -21.68 49.23 24.15
N GLY A 300 -20.72 49.01 25.04
CA GLY A 300 -20.13 50.05 25.89
C GLY A 300 -20.91 50.36 27.19
N ILE A 301 -22.13 49.84 27.37
CA ILE A 301 -22.89 50.06 28.62
C ILE A 301 -22.17 49.38 29.79
N THR A 302 -22.01 50.12 30.89
CA THR A 302 -21.29 49.66 32.08
C THR A 302 -22.23 49.02 33.10
N TYR A 303 -21.68 48.08 33.88
CA TYR A 303 -22.42 47.33 34.89
C TYR A 303 -21.63 47.19 36.21
N GLN A 304 -22.33 46.74 37.25
CA GLN A 304 -21.74 46.38 38.53
C GLN A 304 -21.28 44.91 38.52
N PRO A 305 -19.97 44.63 38.71
CA PRO A 305 -19.48 43.26 38.72
C PRO A 305 -20.07 42.43 39.87
N PRO A 306 -19.96 41.09 39.78
CA PRO A 306 -20.40 40.20 40.85
C PRO A 306 -19.46 40.22 42.07
N PHE A 307 -18.20 40.64 41.89
CA PHE A 307 -17.18 40.77 42.92
C PHE A 307 -16.35 42.06 42.71
N ASP A 308 -15.94 42.69 43.81
CA ASP A 308 -15.29 44.01 43.77
C ASP A 308 -13.75 43.98 43.69
N TYR A 309 -13.12 42.79 43.70
CA TYR A 309 -11.66 42.61 43.72
C TYR A 309 -10.91 43.44 42.66
N PHE A 310 -11.47 43.53 41.45
CA PHE A 310 -10.83 44.17 40.31
C PHE A 310 -11.52 45.47 39.87
N ILE A 311 -12.37 46.07 40.73
CA ILE A 311 -13.19 47.24 40.36
C ILE A 311 -12.36 48.45 39.90
N HIS A 312 -11.12 48.59 40.39
CA HIS A 312 -10.18 49.65 39.99
C HIS A 312 -9.91 49.67 38.48
N LEU A 313 -9.97 48.51 37.81
CA LEU A 313 -9.77 48.38 36.36
C LEU A 313 -10.87 49.06 35.53
N LYS A 314 -12.02 49.37 36.13
CA LYS A 314 -13.07 50.17 35.48
C LYS A 314 -12.52 51.53 35.05
N LYS A 315 -11.73 52.17 35.93
CA LYS A 315 -11.11 53.49 35.67
C LYS A 315 -9.84 53.35 34.82
N GLU A 316 -9.04 52.34 35.07
CA GLU A 316 -7.72 52.18 34.42
C GLU A 316 -7.83 51.65 32.98
N ARG A 317 -8.73 50.70 32.72
CA ARG A 317 -8.80 49.95 31.46
C ARG A 317 -10.18 50.01 30.79
N GLY A 318 -11.16 50.68 31.40
CA GLY A 318 -12.54 50.71 30.90
C GLY A 318 -13.23 49.35 30.97
N ALA A 319 -12.87 48.53 31.98
CA ALA A 319 -13.48 47.23 32.26
C ALA A 319 -14.93 47.35 32.77
N PHE A 320 -15.61 46.20 32.91
CA PHE A 320 -17.01 46.07 33.37
C PHE A 320 -18.02 46.79 32.46
N ARG A 321 -17.87 46.55 31.16
CA ARG A 321 -18.80 47.01 30.13
C ARG A 321 -19.21 45.87 29.18
N VAL A 322 -20.27 46.10 28.43
CA VAL A 322 -20.74 45.19 27.39
C VAL A 322 -19.88 45.34 26.12
N LEU A 323 -19.48 44.21 25.56
CA LEU A 323 -18.80 44.06 24.28
C LEU A 323 -19.69 43.29 23.31
N CYS A 324 -19.39 43.40 22.02
CA CYS A 324 -20.08 42.63 20.97
C CYS A 324 -19.11 41.74 20.18
N ASP A 325 -19.52 40.48 19.94
CA ASP A 325 -18.81 39.56 19.05
C ASP A 325 -19.78 38.48 18.51
N THR A 326 -19.51 37.94 17.33
CA THR A 326 -20.39 36.99 16.65
C THR A 326 -20.27 35.56 17.16
N TYR A 327 -19.32 35.25 18.04
CA TYR A 327 -19.19 33.91 18.63
C TYR A 327 -20.33 33.56 19.59
N VAL A 328 -21.06 34.56 20.11
CA VAL A 328 -22.20 34.35 21.01
C VAL A 328 -23.40 33.80 20.23
N THR A 329 -23.83 32.59 20.55
CA THR A 329 -24.90 31.87 19.83
C THR A 329 -26.25 31.90 20.57
N GLU A 330 -27.29 31.35 19.95
CA GLU A 330 -28.66 31.30 20.48
C GLU A 330 -29.10 29.93 21.03
N ASP A 331 -28.22 28.94 21.00
CA ASP A 331 -28.46 27.55 21.38
C ASP A 331 -28.21 27.26 22.87
N ALA A 332 -27.32 28.01 23.53
CA ALA A 332 -26.94 27.78 24.92
C ALA A 332 -26.99 29.06 25.80
N GLY A 333 -27.15 28.86 27.12
CA GLY A 333 -27.14 29.95 28.12
C GLY A 333 -28.28 30.97 27.97
N THR A 334 -27.98 32.23 28.29
CA THR A 334 -28.91 33.38 28.22
C THR A 334 -28.67 34.26 26.98
N GLY A 335 -27.67 33.93 26.16
CA GLY A 335 -27.15 34.79 25.09
C GLY A 335 -26.38 36.03 25.58
N VAL A 336 -26.10 36.14 26.88
CA VAL A 336 -25.12 37.08 27.45
C VAL A 336 -24.03 36.24 28.10
N VAL A 337 -22.77 36.43 27.68
CA VAL A 337 -21.64 35.60 28.12
C VAL A 337 -20.71 36.42 28.99
N HIS A 338 -20.45 35.98 30.22
CA HIS A 338 -19.44 36.66 31.04
C HIS A 338 -18.05 36.41 30.45
N GLN A 339 -17.19 37.43 30.51
CA GLN A 339 -15.83 37.34 29.97
C GLN A 339 -14.83 37.27 31.13
N ALA A 340 -14.07 36.18 31.20
CA ALA A 340 -12.92 35.99 32.08
C ALA A 340 -11.66 35.77 31.22
N PRO A 341 -10.97 36.85 30.80
CA PRO A 341 -10.06 36.80 29.65
C PRO A 341 -8.89 35.84 29.75
N TYR A 342 -8.47 35.47 30.96
CA TYR A 342 -7.32 34.58 31.17
C TYR A 342 -7.71 33.11 31.36
N PHE A 343 -8.99 32.76 31.17
CA PHE A 343 -9.52 31.41 31.33
C PHE A 343 -10.36 30.92 30.14
N GLY A 344 -10.53 31.75 29.09
CA GLY A 344 -11.22 31.39 27.84
C GLY A 344 -10.53 32.01 26.63
N GLU A 345 -10.45 31.26 25.52
CA GLU A 345 -9.77 31.72 24.29
C GLU A 345 -10.53 32.86 23.61
N ASP A 346 -11.84 32.72 23.45
CA ASP A 346 -12.69 33.80 22.92
C ASP A 346 -12.72 35.00 23.87
N ASP A 347 -12.79 34.76 25.18
CA ASP A 347 -12.75 35.82 26.19
C ASP A 347 -11.47 36.65 26.08
N PHE A 348 -10.32 35.97 25.92
CA PHE A 348 -9.03 36.61 25.70
C PHE A 348 -9.06 37.46 24.43
N ARG A 349 -9.48 36.87 23.30
CA ARG A 349 -9.54 37.51 21.98
C ARG A 349 -10.42 38.77 22.00
N VAL A 350 -11.67 38.64 22.46
CA VAL A 350 -12.66 39.73 22.46
C VAL A 350 -12.21 40.87 23.38
N CYS A 351 -11.70 40.55 24.58
CA CYS A 351 -11.23 41.57 25.51
C CYS A 351 -9.94 42.25 25.03
N LEU A 352 -9.07 41.53 24.34
CA LEU A 352 -7.86 42.09 23.71
C LEU A 352 -8.20 43.04 22.58
N THR A 353 -9.09 42.65 21.66
CA THR A 353 -9.54 43.49 20.54
C THR A 353 -10.23 44.78 21.01
N ASN A 354 -10.95 44.72 22.14
CA ASN A 354 -11.66 45.87 22.71
C ASN A 354 -10.83 46.67 23.73
N GLY A 355 -9.56 46.34 23.91
CA GLY A 355 -8.62 47.07 24.77
C GLY A 355 -8.85 46.95 26.29
N ILE A 356 -9.67 45.99 26.73
CA ILE A 356 -9.90 45.68 28.16
C ILE A 356 -8.64 45.05 28.77
N ILE A 357 -8.00 44.17 27.99
CA ILE A 357 -6.66 43.66 28.27
C ILE A 357 -5.72 44.12 27.16
N ARG A 358 -4.44 44.29 27.49
CA ARG A 358 -3.40 44.66 26.51
C ARG A 358 -2.20 43.76 26.66
N LYS A 359 -1.44 43.58 25.57
CA LYS A 359 -0.27 42.68 25.54
C LYS A 359 0.87 43.14 26.47
N ASP A 360 0.92 44.43 26.78
CA ASP A 360 1.92 45.10 27.61
C ASP A 360 1.49 45.26 29.08
N THR A 361 0.27 44.85 29.43
CA THR A 361 -0.24 44.99 30.81
C THR A 361 -0.06 43.71 31.63
N PRO A 362 0.21 43.82 32.95
CA PRO A 362 0.31 42.66 33.83
C PRO A 362 -0.93 41.78 33.76
N MET A 363 -0.70 40.47 33.72
CA MET A 363 -1.75 39.45 33.70
C MET A 363 -2.52 39.45 35.02
N ILE A 364 -3.85 39.48 34.94
CA ILE A 364 -4.74 39.36 36.11
C ILE A 364 -5.24 37.92 36.17
N CYS A 365 -4.47 37.05 36.80
CA CYS A 365 -4.83 35.65 36.99
C CYS A 365 -4.68 35.29 38.47
N PRO A 366 -5.74 35.42 39.29
CA PRO A 366 -5.69 35.17 40.73
C PRO A 366 -5.66 33.67 41.07
N VAL A 367 -5.11 32.83 40.19
CA VAL A 367 -5.05 31.37 40.35
C VAL A 367 -3.62 30.92 40.10
N ASN A 368 -3.01 30.26 41.09
CA ASN A 368 -1.63 29.78 40.99
C ASN A 368 -1.51 28.52 40.10
N SER A 369 -0.32 27.94 40.00
CA SER A 369 -0.04 26.73 39.20
C SER A 369 -0.73 25.46 39.75
N ASN A 370 -1.19 25.47 41.00
CA ASN A 370 -1.89 24.32 41.60
C ASN A 370 -3.42 24.47 41.51
N GLY A 371 -3.91 25.44 40.74
CA GLY A 371 -5.35 25.71 40.61
C GLY A 371 -5.99 26.27 41.89
N ARG A 372 -5.21 26.93 42.75
CA ARG A 372 -5.69 27.55 43.99
C ARG A 372 -5.71 29.07 43.87
N PHE A 373 -6.69 29.71 44.51
CA PHE A 373 -6.75 31.17 44.54
C PHE A 373 -5.57 31.78 45.30
N THR A 374 -5.04 32.90 44.81
CA THR A 374 -3.96 33.67 45.45
C THR A 374 -4.49 34.57 46.58
N ASP A 375 -3.58 35.17 47.36
CA ASP A 375 -3.92 36.03 48.50
C ASP A 375 -4.71 37.31 48.12
N GLU A 376 -4.72 37.66 46.84
CA GLU A 376 -5.53 38.76 46.28
C GLU A 376 -7.03 38.50 46.48
N ILE A 377 -7.45 37.23 46.50
CA ILE A 377 -8.84 36.80 46.70
C ILE A 377 -9.03 36.36 48.15
N LYS A 378 -9.10 37.33 49.05
CA LYS A 378 -9.08 37.13 50.52
C LYS A 378 -10.04 36.05 51.03
N GLU A 379 -11.26 35.98 50.50
CA GLU A 379 -12.30 35.07 51.00
C GLU A 379 -12.09 33.60 50.58
N PHE A 380 -11.34 33.37 49.50
CA PHE A 380 -11.10 32.04 48.92
C PHE A 380 -9.61 31.70 48.83
N ALA A 381 -8.74 32.50 49.44
CA ALA A 381 -7.29 32.36 49.36
C ALA A 381 -6.85 30.93 49.73
N GLY A 382 -6.01 30.33 48.88
CA GLY A 382 -5.54 28.96 49.04
C GLY A 382 -6.56 27.85 48.71
N MET A 383 -7.82 28.16 48.42
CA MET A 383 -8.82 27.16 48.04
C MET A 383 -8.68 26.73 46.58
N TYR A 384 -8.91 25.44 46.30
CA TYR A 384 -8.95 24.93 44.94
C TYR A 384 -10.20 25.46 44.20
N VAL A 385 -10.06 25.83 42.93
CA VAL A 385 -11.10 26.53 42.17
C VAL A 385 -12.45 25.80 42.13
N LYS A 386 -12.47 24.47 41.95
CA LYS A 386 -13.72 23.69 41.93
C LYS A 386 -14.35 23.56 43.33
N ASP A 387 -13.54 23.51 44.39
CA ASP A 387 -14.05 23.50 45.77
C ASP A 387 -14.69 24.85 46.15
N ALA A 388 -14.16 25.94 45.57
CA ALA A 388 -14.67 27.29 45.78
C ALA A 388 -16.04 27.52 45.13
N ASP A 389 -16.42 26.78 44.07
CA ASP A 389 -17.69 26.96 43.35
C ASP A 389 -18.91 26.99 44.29
N LYS A 390 -18.93 26.10 45.30
CA LYS A 390 -20.01 26.03 46.30
C LYS A 390 -20.10 27.32 47.12
N PHE A 391 -18.97 27.84 47.60
CA PHE A 391 -18.91 29.02 48.45
C PHE A 391 -19.15 30.31 47.64
N ILE A 392 -18.69 30.34 46.40
CA ILE A 392 -18.98 31.41 45.43
C ILE A 392 -20.48 31.50 45.17
N CYS A 393 -21.15 30.37 44.93
CA CYS A 393 -22.61 30.34 44.78
C CYS A 393 -23.33 30.81 46.05
N GLN A 394 -22.85 30.44 47.24
CA GLN A 394 -23.40 30.92 48.51
C GLN A 394 -23.25 32.43 48.67
N ASN A 395 -22.08 32.99 48.35
CA ASN A 395 -21.83 34.43 48.39
C ASN A 395 -22.75 35.18 47.41
N LEU A 396 -22.85 34.72 46.17
CA LEU A 396 -23.76 35.29 45.17
C LEU A 396 -25.22 35.25 45.62
N LYS A 397 -25.64 34.19 46.31
CA LYS A 397 -27.00 34.07 46.87
C LYS A 397 -27.22 35.05 48.02
N GLN A 398 -26.25 35.19 48.93
CA GLN A 398 -26.32 36.13 50.06
C GLN A 398 -26.45 37.58 49.58
N HIS A 399 -25.76 37.94 48.49
CA HIS A 399 -25.84 39.27 47.89
C HIS A 399 -27.00 39.43 46.89
N GLY A 400 -27.91 38.45 46.79
CA GLY A 400 -29.08 38.50 45.90
C GLY A 400 -28.74 38.49 44.40
N ARG A 401 -27.52 38.09 44.03
CA ARG A 401 -27.02 38.11 42.65
C ARG A 401 -27.30 36.82 41.87
N LEU A 402 -27.55 35.72 42.57
CA LEU A 402 -27.84 34.40 41.98
C LEU A 402 -29.32 34.30 41.55
N VAL A 403 -29.56 34.28 40.23
CA VAL A 403 -30.92 34.26 39.64
C VAL A 403 -31.48 32.85 39.56
N ASN A 404 -30.67 31.92 39.06
CA ASN A 404 -31.05 30.51 38.95
C ASN A 404 -29.83 29.63 39.29
N GLN A 405 -30.08 28.52 39.95
CA GLN A 405 -29.06 27.52 40.27
C GLN A 405 -29.59 26.15 39.89
N SER A 406 -28.89 25.47 39.00
CA SER A 406 -29.17 24.12 38.54
C SER A 406 -27.87 23.34 38.39
N THR A 407 -27.96 22.08 37.95
CA THR A 407 -26.81 21.24 37.60
C THR A 407 -27.00 20.68 36.20
N ILE A 408 -25.92 20.59 35.44
CA ILE A 408 -25.94 20.03 34.08
C ILE A 408 -24.94 18.88 33.97
N THR A 409 -25.33 17.83 33.26
CA THR A 409 -24.40 16.77 32.87
C THR A 409 -23.86 17.08 31.48
N HIS A 410 -22.55 17.20 31.35
CA HIS A 410 -21.88 17.42 30.06
C HIS A 410 -20.51 16.74 30.01
N SER A 411 -19.96 16.61 28.82
CA SER A 411 -18.62 16.07 28.63
C SER A 411 -17.58 17.16 28.94
N TYR A 412 -16.69 16.89 29.89
CA TYR A 412 -15.66 17.84 30.33
C TYR A 412 -14.28 17.18 30.23
N PRO A 413 -13.22 17.96 29.88
CA PRO A 413 -11.88 17.41 29.75
C PRO A 413 -11.21 17.17 31.10
N PHE A 414 -10.68 15.96 31.30
CA PHE A 414 -9.87 15.60 32.47
C PHE A 414 -8.41 15.39 32.07
N CYS A 415 -7.51 15.60 33.02
CA CYS A 415 -6.13 15.21 32.85
C CYS A 415 -6.08 13.69 32.67
N TRP A 416 -5.47 13.23 31.59
CA TRP A 416 -5.31 11.80 31.32
C TRP A 416 -4.34 11.11 32.29
N ARG A 417 -3.51 11.88 33.03
CA ARG A 417 -2.51 11.39 33.98
C ARG A 417 -3.07 11.28 35.41
N SER A 418 -3.68 12.36 35.89
CA SER A 418 -4.13 12.49 37.28
C SER A 418 -5.63 12.24 37.49
N ASP A 419 -6.40 12.09 36.40
CA ASP A 419 -7.86 12.02 36.44
C ASP A 419 -8.52 13.20 37.18
N THR A 420 -7.87 14.37 37.18
CA THR A 420 -8.43 15.62 37.71
C THR A 420 -9.00 16.51 36.60
N PRO A 421 -10.06 17.30 36.84
CA PRO A 421 -10.59 18.22 35.84
C PRO A 421 -9.53 19.21 35.34
N LEU A 422 -9.48 19.46 34.03
CA LEU A 422 -8.62 20.50 33.47
C LEU A 422 -9.26 21.88 33.63
N ILE A 423 -8.43 22.91 33.71
CA ILE A 423 -8.86 24.30 33.55
C ILE A 423 -8.18 24.88 32.32
N TYR A 424 -8.82 25.84 31.66
CA TYR A 424 -8.13 26.65 30.67
C TYR A 424 -7.50 27.83 31.37
N LYS A 425 -6.22 28.11 31.12
CA LYS A 425 -5.46 29.16 31.79
C LYS A 425 -4.51 29.83 30.81
N ALA A 426 -4.41 31.15 30.89
CA ALA A 426 -3.41 31.92 30.17
C ALA A 426 -2.02 31.70 30.75
N ILE A 427 -1.06 31.36 29.89
CA ILE A 427 0.32 31.06 30.26
C ILE A 427 1.25 31.89 29.38
N PRO A 428 2.32 32.46 29.95
CA PRO A 428 3.38 33.10 29.17
C PRO A 428 3.95 32.14 28.12
N THR A 429 4.10 32.60 26.90
CA THR A 429 4.57 31.78 25.78
C THR A 429 5.33 32.66 24.79
N TRP A 430 6.37 32.12 24.18
CA TRP A 430 7.09 32.78 23.10
C TRP A 430 6.45 32.44 21.76
N PHE A 431 6.27 33.46 20.93
CA PHE A 431 5.61 33.38 19.65
C PHE A 431 6.52 33.85 18.53
N ILE A 432 6.34 33.24 17.35
CA ILE A 432 6.86 33.72 16.08
C ILE A 432 5.72 34.39 15.32
N ARG A 433 5.95 35.61 14.84
CA ARG A 433 5.01 36.42 14.06
C ARG A 433 4.83 35.83 12.66
N VAL A 434 3.81 35.01 12.49
CA VAL A 434 3.47 34.36 11.22
C VAL A 434 2.40 35.14 10.47
N GLU A 435 1.50 35.82 11.18
CA GLU A 435 0.38 36.56 10.57
C GLU A 435 0.87 37.60 9.53
N GLN A 436 1.97 38.30 9.85
CA GLN A 436 2.59 39.27 8.94
C GLN A 436 3.36 38.64 7.76
N LEU A 437 3.55 37.32 7.76
CA LEU A 437 4.25 36.59 6.70
C LEU A 437 3.29 35.93 5.70
N VAL A 438 1.97 35.93 5.97
CA VAL A 438 0.96 35.18 5.20
C VAL A 438 1.08 35.40 3.69
N ASP A 439 1.18 36.65 3.23
CA ASP A 439 1.28 36.96 1.80
C ASP A 439 2.55 36.36 1.16
N ARG A 440 3.68 36.44 1.87
CA ARG A 440 4.96 35.87 1.44
C ARG A 440 4.93 34.34 1.46
N LEU A 441 4.28 33.74 2.45
CA LEU A 441 4.08 32.29 2.53
C LEU A 441 3.26 31.78 1.35
N LEU A 442 2.16 32.47 1.00
CA LEU A 442 1.34 32.12 -0.15
C LEU A 442 2.13 32.26 -1.46
N ALA A 443 2.92 33.32 -1.61
CA ALA A 443 3.78 33.53 -2.77
C ALA A 443 4.84 32.41 -2.92
N ASN A 444 5.52 32.05 -1.84
CA ASN A 444 6.51 30.97 -1.86
C ASN A 444 5.86 29.59 -2.07
N ASN A 445 4.70 29.31 -1.47
CA ASN A 445 3.96 28.08 -1.73
C ASN A 445 3.53 27.95 -3.21
N ALA A 446 3.20 29.06 -3.87
CA ALA A 446 2.83 29.06 -5.29
C ALA A 446 4.00 28.68 -6.22
N LYS A 447 5.25 28.93 -5.79
CA LYS A 447 6.46 28.50 -6.51
C LYS A 447 6.71 26.98 -6.42
N CYS A 448 6.05 26.28 -5.49
CA CYS A 448 6.22 24.84 -5.27
C CYS A 448 5.25 24.01 -6.11
N GLN A 449 5.73 22.89 -6.63
CA GLN A 449 4.91 21.87 -7.27
C GLN A 449 4.48 20.81 -6.23
N TRP A 450 3.18 20.57 -6.13
CA TRP A 450 2.61 19.59 -5.21
C TRP A 450 1.90 18.50 -5.98
N VAL A 451 2.16 17.24 -5.65
CA VAL A 451 1.44 16.11 -6.23
C VAL A 451 0.65 15.41 -5.12
N PRO A 452 -0.70 15.43 -5.16
CA PRO A 452 -1.58 16.06 -6.15
C PRO A 452 -1.85 17.56 -5.90
N ASP A 453 -2.13 18.30 -6.98
CA ASP A 453 -2.27 19.77 -6.97
C ASP A 453 -3.35 20.32 -6.01
N PHE A 454 -4.46 19.61 -5.83
CA PHE A 454 -5.56 20.05 -4.98
C PHE A 454 -5.15 20.25 -3.51
N VAL A 455 -4.08 19.59 -3.06
CA VAL A 455 -3.58 19.76 -1.68
C VAL A 455 -2.95 21.14 -1.51
N ARG A 456 -2.22 21.64 -2.52
CA ARG A 456 -1.59 22.96 -2.50
C ARG A 456 -2.61 24.07 -2.31
N GLU A 457 -3.64 24.09 -3.15
CA GLU A 457 -4.60 25.19 -3.20
C GLU A 457 -5.76 24.99 -2.21
N GLY A 458 -6.32 23.78 -2.16
CA GLY A 458 -7.54 23.50 -1.40
C GLY A 458 -7.32 23.21 0.09
N ARG A 459 -6.16 22.68 0.49
CA ARG A 459 -5.87 22.38 1.90
C ARG A 459 -4.83 23.32 2.48
N PHE A 460 -3.65 23.38 1.88
CA PHE A 460 -2.51 24.06 2.47
C PHE A 460 -2.60 25.58 2.32
N ALA A 461 -2.90 26.12 1.13
CA ALA A 461 -3.08 27.56 0.94
C ALA A 461 -4.26 28.12 1.74
N ASN A 462 -5.39 27.40 1.82
CA ASN A 462 -6.51 27.76 2.69
C ASN A 462 -6.06 27.87 4.16
N TRP A 463 -5.29 26.89 4.64
CA TRP A 463 -4.72 26.92 5.99
C TRP A 463 -3.76 28.10 6.20
N LEU A 464 -2.93 28.43 5.20
CA LEU A 464 -1.97 29.54 5.27
C LEU A 464 -2.67 30.92 5.38
N ARG A 465 -3.83 31.11 4.73
CA ARG A 465 -4.59 32.38 4.80
C ARG A 465 -5.07 32.71 6.22
N ASP A 466 -5.40 31.67 6.98
CA ASP A 466 -5.89 31.80 8.35
C ASP A 466 -4.79 31.54 9.40
N ALA A 467 -3.52 31.49 8.98
CA ALA A 467 -2.40 31.20 9.88
C ALA A 467 -2.29 32.25 10.98
N ARG A 468 -2.11 31.77 12.21
CA ARG A 468 -1.90 32.59 13.42
C ARG A 468 -0.45 32.53 13.87
N ASP A 469 -0.06 33.48 14.72
CA ASP A 469 1.26 33.50 15.32
C ASP A 469 1.58 32.17 16.03
N TRP A 470 2.76 31.63 15.76
CA TRP A 470 3.15 30.29 16.18
C TRP A 470 3.76 30.32 17.58
N ALA A 471 3.04 29.72 18.54
CA ALA A 471 3.55 29.46 19.88
C ALA A 471 4.68 28.43 19.84
N VAL A 472 5.93 28.88 19.98
CA VAL A 472 7.14 28.07 19.79
C VAL A 472 7.72 27.53 21.11
N SER A 473 7.37 28.09 22.27
CA SER A 473 7.88 27.60 23.55
C SER A 473 7.03 26.48 24.15
N ARG A 474 7.69 25.57 24.88
CA ARG A 474 7.08 24.45 25.60
C ARG A 474 7.65 24.38 27.02
N ASN A 475 6.79 24.23 28.02
CA ASN A 475 7.18 24.01 29.42
C ASN A 475 7.45 22.52 29.65
N ARG A 476 8.58 22.02 29.10
CA ARG A 476 8.97 20.60 29.10
C ARG A 476 10.48 20.46 29.40
N PHE A 477 10.98 19.22 29.48
CA PHE A 477 12.34 18.94 29.96
C PHE A 477 13.28 18.48 28.84
N TRP A 478 12.77 17.65 27.92
CA TRP A 478 13.53 17.05 26.82
C TRP A 478 13.26 17.74 25.48
N GLY A 479 14.16 18.63 25.10
CA GLY A 479 14.13 19.38 23.85
C GLY A 479 15.25 20.39 23.79
N THR A 480 15.41 21.04 22.63
CA THR A 480 16.38 22.12 22.48
C THR A 480 15.98 23.30 23.37
N PRO A 481 16.80 23.75 24.33
CA PRO A 481 16.45 24.88 25.18
C PRO A 481 16.37 26.17 24.37
N ILE A 482 15.42 27.06 24.70
CA ILE A 482 15.35 28.37 24.07
C ILE A 482 16.52 29.23 24.58
N PRO A 483 17.34 29.84 23.69
CA PRO A 483 18.57 30.50 24.08
C PRO A 483 18.35 31.96 24.53
N ILE A 484 17.37 32.18 25.40
CA ILE A 484 17.09 33.50 25.97
C ILE A 484 17.56 33.54 27.42
N TRP A 485 18.46 34.48 27.71
CA TRP A 485 18.85 34.87 29.06
C TRP A 485 18.17 36.18 29.42
N ALA A 486 17.53 36.23 30.58
CA ALA A 486 16.76 37.40 31.01
C ALA A 486 17.00 37.71 32.49
N SER A 487 16.79 38.97 32.86
CA SER A 487 16.69 39.40 34.26
C SER A 487 15.39 38.88 34.88
N ASP A 488 15.32 38.83 36.22
CA ASP A 488 14.14 38.32 36.93
C ASP A 488 12.85 39.12 36.62
N ASP A 489 12.99 40.42 36.33
CA ASP A 489 11.92 41.32 35.90
C ASP A 489 11.61 41.28 34.38
N MET A 490 12.42 40.55 33.60
CA MET A 490 12.34 40.42 32.14
C MET A 490 12.53 41.74 31.37
N GLU A 491 13.13 42.77 32.00
CA GLU A 491 13.43 44.05 31.34
C GLU A 491 14.71 44.00 30.49
N GLU A 492 15.70 43.19 30.87
CA GLU A 492 16.85 42.86 30.04
C GLU A 492 16.71 41.44 29.50
N VAL A 493 16.78 41.29 28.16
CA VAL A 493 16.63 40.01 27.47
C VAL A 493 17.70 39.92 26.39
N ILE A 494 18.51 38.86 26.43
CA ILE A 494 19.56 38.56 25.47
C ILE A 494 19.26 37.22 24.81
N CYS A 495 19.30 37.18 23.48
CA CYS A 495 19.14 35.95 22.69
C CYS A 495 20.51 35.49 22.15
N ILE A 496 20.94 34.31 22.56
CA ILE A 496 22.21 33.70 22.16
C ILE A 496 22.02 32.89 20.88
N GLY A 497 22.98 32.94 19.97
CA GLY A 497 22.92 32.31 18.65
C GLY A 497 23.95 31.21 18.41
N SER A 498 24.95 31.07 19.29
CA SER A 498 25.98 30.04 19.17
C SER A 498 26.60 29.65 20.52
N ILE A 499 27.27 28.50 20.56
CA ILE A 499 28.04 28.03 21.72
C ILE A 499 29.20 29.00 21.99
N GLU A 500 29.84 29.52 20.95
CA GLU A 500 30.93 30.49 21.08
C GLU A 500 30.44 31.82 21.68
N GLU A 501 29.26 32.31 21.27
CA GLU A 501 28.65 33.52 21.87
C GLU A 501 28.31 33.30 23.35
N LEU A 502 27.79 32.11 23.70
CA LEU A 502 27.55 31.75 25.10
C LEU A 502 28.84 31.74 25.92
N LYS A 503 29.91 31.15 25.38
CA LYS A 503 31.24 31.08 26.02
C LYS A 503 31.83 32.47 26.24
N LEU A 504 31.72 33.36 25.26
CA LEU A 504 32.21 34.73 25.36
C LEU A 504 31.50 35.52 26.47
N LEU A 505 30.18 35.35 26.59
CA LEU A 505 29.37 36.12 27.55
C LEU A 505 29.33 35.54 28.95
N SER A 506 29.37 34.21 29.09
CA SER A 506 29.32 33.52 30.39
C SER A 506 30.69 33.15 30.95
N GLY A 507 31.71 33.02 30.10
CA GLY A 507 33.00 32.44 30.45
C GLY A 507 33.02 30.91 30.58
N VAL A 508 31.90 30.22 30.29
CA VAL A 508 31.75 28.76 30.44
C VAL A 508 31.73 28.09 29.07
N GLU A 509 32.51 27.04 28.89
CA GLU A 509 32.49 26.20 27.69
C GLU A 509 31.53 25.03 27.87
N VAL A 510 30.71 24.76 26.85
CA VAL A 510 29.64 23.75 26.90
C VAL A 510 29.75 22.84 25.69
N THR A 511 29.61 21.53 25.92
CA THR A 511 29.65 20.51 24.86
C THR A 511 28.28 19.93 24.53
N ASP A 512 27.31 20.10 25.43
CA ASP A 512 25.94 19.64 25.27
C ASP A 512 24.99 20.80 25.64
N LEU A 513 24.04 21.09 24.76
CA LEU A 513 23.13 22.23 24.90
C LEU A 513 21.82 21.89 25.62
N HIS A 514 21.63 20.67 26.12
CA HIS A 514 20.40 20.28 26.82
C HIS A 514 20.26 21.01 28.16
N LYS A 515 19.00 21.07 28.62
CA LYS A 515 18.54 21.85 29.77
C LYS A 515 19.43 21.69 31.01
N GLU A 516 19.81 20.45 31.34
CA GLU A 516 20.63 20.11 32.51
C GLU A 516 22.05 20.70 32.49
N PHE A 517 22.57 21.06 31.31
CA PHE A 517 23.90 21.65 31.13
C PHE A 517 23.86 23.17 31.00
N VAL A 518 22.83 23.73 30.35
CA VAL A 518 22.75 25.17 30.06
C VAL A 518 22.00 25.97 31.11
N ASP A 519 21.06 25.38 31.85
CA ASP A 519 20.31 26.10 32.90
C ASP A 519 21.19 26.67 34.02
N PRO A 520 22.26 25.98 34.49
CA PRO A 520 23.14 26.54 35.52
C PRO A 520 24.00 27.73 35.06
N ILE A 521 24.06 28.00 33.76
CA ILE A 521 24.94 29.03 33.19
C ILE A 521 24.26 30.40 33.29
N THR A 522 24.95 31.35 33.91
CA THR A 522 24.49 32.74 34.07
C THR A 522 25.35 33.70 33.26
N ILE A 523 24.77 34.84 32.88
CA ILE A 523 25.46 35.90 32.15
C ILE A 523 25.41 37.19 33.00
N PRO A 524 26.54 37.91 33.21
CA PRO A 524 26.52 39.20 33.88
C PRO A 524 25.63 40.21 33.13
N SER A 525 24.73 40.90 33.85
CA SER A 525 23.86 41.92 33.26
C SER A 525 24.68 43.13 32.77
N SER A 526 24.40 43.57 31.54
CA SER A 526 25.02 44.77 30.97
C SER A 526 24.39 46.07 31.50
N THR A 527 23.21 45.96 32.11
CA THR A 527 22.40 47.08 32.61
C THR A 527 22.41 47.22 34.14
N GLY A 528 23.22 46.44 34.84
CA GLY A 528 23.35 46.49 36.29
C GLY A 528 22.26 45.72 37.06
N ARG A 529 21.47 44.85 36.39
CA ARG A 529 20.41 44.01 36.96
C ARG A 529 20.93 42.68 37.54
N GLY A 530 22.19 42.64 37.99
CA GLY A 530 22.81 41.45 38.57
C GLY A 530 23.23 40.41 37.53
N VAL A 531 22.62 39.23 37.56
CA VAL A 531 22.90 38.13 36.60
C VAL A 531 21.62 37.77 35.85
N LEU A 532 21.79 37.41 34.58
CA LEU A 532 20.72 36.92 33.73
C LEU A 532 20.67 35.41 33.81
N HIS A 533 19.46 34.86 33.91
CA HIS A 533 19.19 33.44 33.92
C HIS A 533 18.53 33.02 32.60
N ARG A 534 18.83 31.80 32.13
CA ARG A 534 18.10 31.25 30.99
C ARG A 534 16.62 31.08 31.36
N ILE A 535 15.71 31.43 30.45
CA ILE A 535 14.29 31.10 30.62
C ILE A 535 14.12 29.58 30.71
N SER A 536 13.09 29.09 31.39
CA SER A 536 12.95 27.64 31.64
C SER A 536 12.62 26.80 30.39
N GLU A 537 11.97 27.40 29.40
CA GLU A 537 11.28 26.73 28.31
C GLU A 537 12.23 26.09 27.28
N VAL A 538 11.74 25.02 26.63
CA VAL A 538 12.35 24.38 25.47
C VAL A 538 11.54 24.66 24.21
N PHE A 539 12.10 24.39 23.04
CA PHE A 539 11.42 24.56 21.76
C PHE A 539 10.31 23.53 21.53
N ASP A 540 9.33 23.93 20.72
CA ASP A 540 8.45 23.04 19.99
C ASP A 540 9.27 22.16 19.04
N CYS A 541 9.09 20.83 19.06
CA CYS A 541 9.85 19.93 18.17
C CYS A 541 9.61 20.22 16.68
N TRP A 542 8.46 20.82 16.32
CA TRP A 542 8.21 21.30 14.96
C TRP A 542 9.14 22.45 14.52
N PHE A 543 9.69 23.20 15.47
CA PHE A 543 10.72 24.21 15.20
C PHE A 543 12.06 23.57 14.87
N GLU A 544 12.42 22.49 15.56
CA GLU A 544 13.64 21.73 15.29
C GLU A 544 13.56 21.00 13.95
N SER A 545 12.47 20.27 13.70
CA SER A 545 12.27 19.57 12.42
C SER A 545 12.08 20.53 11.25
N GLY A 546 11.41 21.67 11.45
CA GLY A 546 11.38 22.78 10.48
C GLY A 546 12.76 23.38 10.24
N SER A 547 13.68 23.23 11.21
CA SER A 547 15.06 23.69 11.14
C SER A 547 16.03 22.76 10.40
N MET A 548 15.56 21.56 10.06
CA MET A 548 16.35 20.51 9.43
C MET A 548 17.15 20.96 8.19
N PRO A 549 16.64 21.77 7.23
CA PRO A 549 17.37 22.11 6.01
C PRO A 549 18.76 22.70 6.23
N TYR A 550 18.89 23.55 7.24
CA TYR A 550 20.12 24.24 7.63
C TYR A 550 20.81 23.51 8.78
N ALA A 551 20.04 23.02 9.76
CA ALA A 551 20.61 22.39 10.94
C ALA A 551 21.33 21.06 10.63
N GLN A 552 20.85 20.25 9.66
CA GLN A 552 21.46 18.96 9.29
C GLN A 552 22.91 19.09 8.76
N VAL A 553 23.30 20.27 8.32
CA VAL A 553 24.63 20.60 7.79
C VAL A 553 25.40 21.56 8.69
N HIS A 554 24.89 21.84 9.89
CA HIS A 554 25.47 22.80 10.85
C HIS A 554 25.61 24.23 10.31
N TYR A 555 24.70 24.63 9.42
CA TYR A 555 24.67 26.00 8.88
C TYR A 555 24.25 26.99 9.99
N PRO A 556 24.90 28.16 10.11
CA PRO A 556 25.89 28.75 9.18
C PRO A 556 27.35 28.51 9.55
N PHE A 557 27.62 27.73 10.59
CA PHE A 557 28.96 27.53 11.16
C PHE A 557 29.85 26.70 10.22
N GLU A 558 29.27 25.67 9.61
CA GLU A 558 29.94 24.79 8.67
C GLU A 558 29.10 24.56 7.41
N ASN A 559 29.71 23.94 6.39
CA ASN A 559 29.06 23.45 5.17
C ASN A 559 28.19 24.48 4.42
N THR A 560 28.51 25.78 4.54
CA THR A 560 27.78 26.90 3.91
C THR A 560 27.59 26.70 2.41
N LYS A 561 28.63 26.24 1.72
CA LYS A 561 28.58 25.97 0.27
C LYS A 561 27.64 24.81 -0.06
N VAL A 562 27.63 23.76 0.75
CA VAL A 562 26.71 22.61 0.57
C VAL A 562 25.26 23.05 0.74
N PHE A 563 24.98 23.90 1.73
CA PHE A 563 23.66 24.49 1.91
C PHE A 563 23.25 25.35 0.70
N GLN A 564 24.11 26.28 0.27
CA GLN A 564 23.82 27.19 -0.84
C GLN A 564 23.59 26.48 -2.18
N GLU A 565 24.35 25.41 -2.46
CA GLU A 565 24.15 24.60 -3.67
C GLU A 565 22.93 23.66 -3.57
N GLY A 566 22.53 23.30 -2.34
CA GLY A 566 21.47 22.33 -2.09
C GLY A 566 20.09 22.93 -1.82
N PHE A 567 20.01 24.20 -1.43
CA PHE A 567 18.77 24.88 -1.07
C PHE A 567 18.28 25.80 -2.21
N PRO A 568 17.00 25.74 -2.60
CA PRO A 568 15.94 24.89 -2.06
C PRO A 568 16.05 23.43 -2.52
N ALA A 569 15.59 22.49 -1.71
CA ALA A 569 15.63 21.07 -2.05
C ALA A 569 14.83 20.75 -3.32
N ASP A 570 15.31 19.79 -4.11
CA ASP A 570 14.60 19.36 -5.31
C ASP A 570 13.31 18.60 -4.98
N PHE A 571 13.31 17.80 -3.90
CA PHE A 571 12.22 16.89 -3.59
C PHE A 571 12.06 16.57 -2.10
N ILE A 572 10.81 16.55 -1.63
CA ILE A 572 10.39 15.94 -0.36
C ILE A 572 9.09 15.13 -0.53
N ALA A 573 8.81 14.18 0.37
CA ALA A 573 7.55 13.44 0.37
C ALA A 573 7.15 12.92 1.75
N GLU A 574 5.94 13.25 2.21
CA GLU A 574 5.38 12.78 3.49
C GLU A 574 3.85 12.61 3.41
N GLY A 575 3.22 12.26 4.53
CA GLY A 575 1.77 12.13 4.65
C GLY A 575 1.01 13.47 4.60
N ILE A 576 -0.28 13.41 4.26
CA ILE A 576 -1.20 14.57 4.21
C ILE A 576 -1.34 15.30 5.55
N ASP A 577 -1.09 14.61 6.66
CA ASP A 577 -1.02 15.17 8.01
C ASP A 577 0.10 16.22 8.15
N GLN A 578 1.17 16.13 7.37
CA GLN A 578 2.28 17.09 7.41
C GLN A 578 1.92 18.47 6.83
N THR A 579 0.76 18.63 6.19
CA THR A 579 0.20 19.94 5.83
C THR A 579 -0.03 20.86 7.03
N ARG A 580 -0.10 20.30 8.25
CA ARG A 580 -0.20 21.06 9.51
C ARG A 580 1.00 20.85 10.44
N GLY A 581 2.04 20.20 9.93
CA GLY A 581 3.26 19.86 10.67
C GLY A 581 4.49 20.33 9.90
N TRP A 582 5.28 19.38 9.41
CA TRP A 582 6.60 19.66 8.84
C TRP A 582 6.57 20.58 7.61
N PHE A 583 5.60 20.41 6.69
CA PHE A 583 5.52 21.27 5.50
C PHE A 583 5.27 22.73 5.88
N TYR A 584 4.44 22.95 6.90
CA TYR A 584 4.14 24.28 7.40
C TYR A 584 5.38 24.94 8.02
N THR A 585 6.06 24.24 8.94
CA THR A 585 7.20 24.84 9.64
C THR A 585 8.41 25.04 8.74
N LEU A 586 8.66 24.13 7.80
CA LEU A 586 9.66 24.34 6.73
C LEU A 586 9.39 25.64 5.97
N LEU A 587 8.15 25.86 5.51
CA LEU A 587 7.81 27.04 4.71
C LEU A 587 7.90 28.32 5.52
N VAL A 588 7.43 28.31 6.78
CA VAL A 588 7.51 29.47 7.69
C VAL A 588 8.95 29.89 7.91
N LEU A 589 9.80 28.96 8.34
CA LEU A 589 11.19 29.30 8.68
C LEU A 589 11.99 29.69 7.43
N SER A 590 11.81 28.96 6.33
CA SER A 590 12.42 29.29 5.04
C SER A 590 12.05 30.69 4.56
N THR A 591 10.78 31.05 4.63
CA THR A 591 10.29 32.38 4.24
C THR A 591 10.80 33.46 5.19
N ALA A 592 10.77 33.20 6.50
CA ALA A 592 11.23 34.17 7.51
C ALA A 592 12.76 34.43 7.42
N LEU A 593 13.55 33.40 7.15
CA LEU A 593 15.01 33.49 7.07
C LEU A 593 15.50 34.00 5.72
N PHE A 594 15.02 33.41 4.62
CA PHE A 594 15.60 33.55 3.28
C PHE A 594 14.64 34.09 2.21
N ASP A 595 13.35 34.22 2.53
CA ASP A 595 12.29 34.59 1.58
C ASP A 595 12.15 33.68 0.34
N GLU A 596 12.55 32.42 0.47
CA GLU A 596 12.46 31.41 -0.59
C GLU A 596 11.63 30.20 -0.14
N PRO A 597 11.08 29.39 -1.07
CA PRO A 597 10.45 28.13 -0.72
C PRO A 597 11.51 27.13 -0.22
N PRO A 598 11.20 26.26 0.75
CA PRO A 598 12.17 25.27 1.27
C PRO A 598 12.45 24.11 0.29
N PHE A 599 11.53 23.87 -0.65
CA PHE A 599 11.60 22.79 -1.63
C PHE A 599 10.93 23.19 -2.94
N ARG A 600 11.29 22.50 -4.03
CA ARG A 600 10.73 22.69 -5.37
C ARG A 600 9.54 21.77 -5.61
N ASN A 601 9.68 20.48 -5.29
CA ASN A 601 8.67 19.45 -5.56
C ASN A 601 8.30 18.68 -4.29
N LEU A 602 7.00 18.39 -4.13
CA LEU A 602 6.46 17.71 -2.97
C LEU A 602 5.44 16.65 -3.39
N ILE A 603 5.62 15.40 -2.94
CA ILE A 603 4.59 14.35 -3.05
C ILE A 603 3.87 14.19 -1.71
N VAL A 604 2.54 14.33 -1.73
CA VAL A 604 1.68 14.12 -0.58
C VAL A 604 1.06 12.72 -0.65
N SER A 605 1.42 11.87 0.30
CA SER A 605 0.77 10.58 0.48
C SER A 605 -0.47 10.70 1.38
N GLY A 606 -1.45 9.83 1.18
CA GLY A 606 -2.63 9.73 2.02
C GLY A 606 -2.38 8.89 3.27
N ILE A 607 -3.46 8.44 3.92
CA ILE A 607 -3.35 7.70 5.19
C ILE A 607 -3.64 6.22 4.95
N VAL A 608 -2.72 5.36 5.40
CA VAL A 608 -2.96 3.91 5.44
C VAL A 608 -3.76 3.58 6.70
N LEU A 609 -4.96 3.03 6.50
CA LEU A 609 -5.93 2.64 7.50
C LEU A 609 -5.94 1.13 7.67
N ALA A 610 -6.40 0.66 8.83
CA ALA A 610 -6.70 -0.74 9.05
C ALA A 610 -7.77 -1.24 8.05
N SER A 611 -7.92 -2.56 7.93
CA SER A 611 -8.85 -3.18 6.98
C SER A 611 -10.32 -2.76 7.20
N ASP A 612 -10.68 -2.42 8.44
CA ASP A 612 -11.99 -1.92 8.86
C ASP A 612 -12.19 -0.40 8.62
N GLY A 613 -11.15 0.31 8.17
CA GLY A 613 -11.16 1.76 7.94
C GLY A 613 -10.84 2.61 9.16
N GLN A 614 -10.52 2.01 10.31
CA GLN A 614 -10.02 2.77 11.46
C GLN A 614 -8.57 3.19 11.28
N LYS A 615 -8.15 4.25 11.98
CA LYS A 615 -6.74 4.65 12.01
C LYS A 615 -5.91 3.52 12.62
N MET A 616 -4.82 3.16 11.96
CA MET A 616 -3.90 2.16 12.51
C MET A 616 -3.30 2.68 13.82
N SER A 617 -3.34 1.86 14.88
CA SER A 617 -2.63 2.17 16.11
C SER A 617 -2.09 0.92 16.78
N LYS A 618 -0.89 1.02 17.34
CA LYS A 618 -0.27 -0.06 18.12
C LYS A 618 -1.14 -0.46 19.32
N ARG A 619 -1.82 0.52 19.94
CA ARG A 619 -2.74 0.29 21.07
C ARG A 619 -3.93 -0.58 20.66
N ALA A 620 -4.49 -0.37 19.47
CA ALA A 620 -5.62 -1.12 18.96
C ALA A 620 -5.26 -2.49 18.36
N LYS A 621 -3.97 -2.75 18.07
CA LYS A 621 -3.48 -3.98 17.42
C LYS A 621 -4.28 -4.34 16.16
N ASN A 622 -4.69 -3.34 15.40
CA ASN A 622 -5.65 -3.46 14.29
C ASN A 622 -5.00 -3.60 12.90
N TYR A 623 -3.71 -3.93 12.82
CA TYR A 623 -3.00 -4.16 11.56
C TYR A 623 -1.95 -5.27 11.69
N PRO A 624 -1.70 -6.06 10.63
CA PRO A 624 -0.66 -7.10 10.65
C PRO A 624 0.73 -6.47 10.72
N ASP A 625 1.64 -7.10 11.46
CA ASP A 625 3.03 -6.62 11.59
C ASP A 625 3.70 -6.55 10.19
N PRO A 626 4.21 -5.38 9.77
CA PRO A 626 4.86 -5.25 8.47
C PRO A 626 6.04 -6.19 8.26
N VAL A 627 6.80 -6.53 9.31
CA VAL A 627 7.93 -7.45 9.22
C VAL A 627 7.44 -8.86 8.87
N GLU A 628 6.32 -9.28 9.44
CA GLU A 628 5.72 -10.59 9.13
C GLU A 628 5.14 -10.64 7.71
N VAL A 629 4.53 -9.55 7.24
CA VAL A 629 4.07 -9.47 5.84
C VAL A 629 5.25 -9.55 4.87
N ILE A 630 6.36 -8.86 5.15
CA ILE A 630 7.56 -8.92 4.32
C ILE A 630 8.19 -10.32 4.35
N LYS A 631 8.24 -10.99 5.50
CA LYS A 631 8.73 -12.38 5.57
C LYS A 631 7.88 -13.34 4.76
N LYS A 632 6.58 -13.12 4.67
CA LYS A 632 5.64 -14.02 4.01
C LYS A 632 5.52 -13.81 2.51
N HIS A 633 5.56 -12.56 2.05
CA HIS A 633 5.33 -12.22 0.64
C HIS A 633 6.53 -11.54 -0.04
N GLY A 634 7.38 -10.86 0.72
CA GLY A 634 8.50 -10.05 0.20
C GLY A 634 8.29 -8.55 0.37
N ALA A 635 9.38 -7.79 0.29
CA ALA A 635 9.41 -6.34 0.33
C ALA A 635 8.93 -5.72 -0.99
N ASP A 636 9.35 -6.24 -2.14
CA ASP A 636 8.97 -5.71 -3.45
C ASP A 636 7.46 -5.81 -3.72
N PRO A 637 6.77 -6.92 -3.39
CA PRO A 637 5.31 -6.98 -3.43
C PRO A 637 4.63 -5.95 -2.52
N LEU A 638 5.14 -5.75 -1.31
CA LEU A 638 4.60 -4.75 -0.38
C LEU A 638 4.80 -3.33 -0.92
N ARG A 639 6.00 -3.01 -1.44
CA ARG A 639 6.32 -1.73 -2.07
C ARG A 639 5.33 -1.45 -3.19
N LEU A 640 5.19 -2.39 -4.13
CA LEU A 640 4.35 -2.25 -5.32
C LEU A 640 2.86 -2.13 -4.93
N TYR A 641 2.39 -2.91 -3.96
CA TYR A 641 1.02 -2.80 -3.45
C TYR A 641 0.71 -1.40 -2.88
N LEU A 642 1.63 -0.85 -2.08
CA LEU A 642 1.44 0.47 -1.45
C LEU A 642 1.37 1.59 -2.50
N ILE A 643 2.27 1.58 -3.50
CA ILE A 643 2.32 2.62 -4.53
C ILE A 643 1.31 2.43 -5.66
N ASN A 644 0.77 1.22 -5.85
CA ASN A 644 -0.32 0.94 -6.80
C ASN A 644 -1.71 1.24 -6.22
N SER A 645 -1.79 2.15 -5.25
CA SER A 645 -3.02 2.41 -4.50
C SER A 645 -3.40 3.89 -4.51
N PRO A 646 -4.63 4.25 -4.12
CA PRO A 646 -5.06 5.65 -4.04
C PRO A 646 -4.22 6.50 -3.08
N VAL A 647 -3.40 5.89 -2.23
CA VAL A 647 -2.61 6.59 -1.22
C VAL A 647 -1.56 7.53 -1.82
N VAL A 648 -1.04 7.23 -3.01
CA VAL A 648 -0.13 8.14 -3.75
C VAL A 648 -0.87 9.32 -4.40
N ARG A 649 -2.19 9.42 -4.19
CA ARG A 649 -3.05 10.54 -4.60
C ARG A 649 -3.67 11.25 -3.40
N ALA A 650 -2.99 11.21 -2.25
CA ALA A 650 -3.45 11.78 -0.98
C ALA A 650 -4.82 11.25 -0.47
N GLN A 651 -5.22 10.04 -0.89
CA GLN A 651 -6.45 9.37 -0.43
C GLN A 651 -6.16 8.26 0.58
N ASN A 652 -7.19 7.79 1.28
CA ASN A 652 -7.01 6.72 2.25
C ASN A 652 -6.91 5.35 1.57
N LEU A 653 -6.01 4.49 2.07
CA LEU A 653 -5.92 3.08 1.70
C LEU A 653 -6.33 2.22 2.88
N ARG A 654 -7.29 1.31 2.71
CA ARG A 654 -7.55 0.24 3.68
C ARG A 654 -6.60 -0.92 3.38
N PHE A 655 -5.63 -1.14 4.26
CA PHE A 655 -4.62 -2.16 4.05
C PHE A 655 -5.23 -3.57 4.13
N ASN A 656 -4.94 -4.41 3.15
CA ASN A 656 -5.30 -5.83 3.14
C ASN A 656 -4.13 -6.67 2.64
N GLU A 657 -3.69 -7.63 3.45
CA GLU A 657 -2.59 -8.55 3.13
C GLU A 657 -2.88 -9.37 1.86
N SER A 658 -4.15 -9.71 1.57
CA SER A 658 -4.49 -10.47 0.35
C SER A 658 -4.08 -9.73 -0.93
N GLY A 659 -4.14 -8.39 -0.93
CA GLY A 659 -3.70 -7.59 -2.07
C GLY A 659 -2.19 -7.65 -2.30
N VAL A 660 -1.39 -7.85 -1.24
CA VAL A 660 0.06 -8.08 -1.38
C VAL A 660 0.32 -9.44 -2.04
N HIS A 661 -0.46 -10.46 -1.67
CA HIS A 661 -0.37 -11.78 -2.27
C HIS A 661 -0.77 -11.80 -3.75
N GLU A 662 -1.78 -11.03 -4.14
CA GLU A 662 -2.19 -10.87 -5.54
C GLU A 662 -1.04 -10.32 -6.40
N ILE A 663 -0.28 -9.33 -5.90
CA ILE A 663 0.90 -8.81 -6.60
C ILE A 663 1.97 -9.88 -6.85
N VAL A 664 2.24 -10.75 -5.86
CA VAL A 664 3.17 -11.89 -6.05
C VAL A 664 2.71 -12.77 -7.21
N LYS A 665 1.43 -13.15 -7.19
CA LYS A 665 0.85 -14.11 -8.13
C LYS A 665 0.72 -13.55 -9.54
N ASP A 666 0.30 -12.30 -9.67
CA ASP A 666 -0.11 -11.73 -10.96
C ASP A 666 1.02 -10.95 -11.64
N VAL A 667 2.10 -10.60 -10.90
CA VAL A 667 3.22 -9.81 -11.43
C VAL A 667 4.54 -10.56 -11.38
N PHE A 668 5.02 -10.89 -10.18
CA PHE A 668 6.38 -11.43 -10.02
C PHE A 668 6.52 -12.87 -10.50
N LEU A 669 5.55 -13.75 -10.20
CA LEU A 669 5.61 -15.13 -10.70
C LEU A 669 5.59 -15.19 -12.24
N PRO A 670 4.69 -14.50 -12.96
CA PRO A 670 4.73 -14.41 -14.42
C PRO A 670 6.06 -13.90 -14.96
N TRP A 671 6.63 -12.87 -14.33
CA TRP A 671 7.91 -12.30 -14.78
C TRP A 671 9.07 -13.29 -14.61
N CYS A 672 9.18 -13.94 -13.46
CA CYS A 672 10.16 -15.01 -13.23
C CYS A 672 9.96 -16.18 -14.20
N ASN A 673 8.71 -16.55 -14.51
CA ASN A 673 8.42 -17.59 -15.48
C ASN A 673 8.89 -17.21 -16.89
N ALA A 674 8.77 -15.94 -17.28
CA ALA A 674 9.27 -15.44 -18.56
C ALA A 674 10.81 -15.49 -18.63
N LEU A 675 11.49 -15.09 -17.56
CA LEU A 675 12.95 -15.21 -17.44
C LEU A 675 13.39 -16.67 -17.56
N ARG A 676 12.76 -17.58 -16.81
CA ARG A 676 13.06 -19.02 -16.90
C ARG A 676 12.82 -19.56 -18.30
N PHE A 677 11.72 -19.15 -18.93
CA PHE A 677 11.42 -19.55 -20.31
C PHE A 677 12.52 -19.07 -21.28
N LEU A 678 12.94 -17.81 -21.19
CA LEU A 678 14.02 -17.26 -22.00
C LEU A 678 15.33 -18.05 -21.83
N ILE A 679 15.72 -18.34 -20.59
CA ILE A 679 17.01 -19.02 -20.34
C ILE A 679 16.91 -20.50 -20.70
N GLU A 680 16.01 -21.24 -20.03
CA GLU A 680 16.00 -22.71 -20.07
C GLU A 680 15.34 -23.28 -21.32
N SER A 681 14.27 -22.63 -21.80
CA SER A 681 13.48 -23.12 -22.94
C SER A 681 13.86 -22.47 -24.27
N SER A 682 14.74 -21.48 -24.28
CA SER A 682 15.04 -20.70 -25.49
C SER A 682 16.55 -20.54 -25.72
N ILE A 683 17.29 -19.87 -24.83
CA ILE A 683 18.75 -19.64 -24.99
C ILE A 683 19.54 -20.95 -24.90
N LEU A 684 19.34 -21.76 -23.86
CA LEU A 684 20.11 -23.02 -23.71
C LEU A 684 19.87 -23.99 -24.89
N PRO A 685 18.63 -24.20 -25.37
CA PRO A 685 18.38 -24.95 -26.61
C PRO A 685 19.06 -24.35 -27.83
N TYR A 686 19.05 -23.02 -28.01
CA TYR A 686 19.76 -22.35 -29.10
C TYR A 686 21.25 -22.67 -29.07
N GLN A 687 21.90 -22.52 -27.91
CA GLN A 687 23.33 -22.78 -27.78
C GLN A 687 23.67 -24.25 -28.02
N LYS A 688 22.80 -25.16 -27.57
CA LYS A 688 22.96 -26.60 -27.78
C LYS A 688 22.81 -27.00 -29.24
N THR A 689 21.85 -26.43 -29.96
CA THR A 689 21.54 -26.77 -31.36
C THR A 689 22.51 -26.12 -32.34
N THR A 690 22.92 -24.86 -32.08
CA THR A 690 23.81 -24.12 -32.99
C THR A 690 25.29 -24.27 -32.67
N HIS A 691 25.62 -24.79 -31.47
CA HIS A 691 26.98 -24.81 -30.91
C HIS A 691 27.63 -23.41 -30.79
N GLN A 692 26.82 -22.35 -30.77
CA GLN A 692 27.27 -20.97 -30.62
C GLN A 692 26.82 -20.41 -29.27
N LEU A 693 27.67 -19.61 -28.63
CA LEU A 693 27.27 -18.86 -27.44
C LEU A 693 26.30 -17.74 -27.84
N PHE A 694 25.26 -17.54 -27.04
CA PHE A 694 24.32 -16.43 -27.23
C PHE A 694 24.74 -15.26 -26.34
N THR A 695 25.20 -14.18 -26.97
CA THR A 695 25.55 -12.91 -26.32
C THR A 695 25.12 -11.76 -27.21
N VAL A 696 24.67 -10.66 -26.59
CA VAL A 696 24.24 -9.43 -27.28
C VAL A 696 24.70 -8.21 -26.49
N LYS A 697 24.94 -7.08 -27.17
CA LYS A 697 25.33 -5.85 -26.48
C LYS A 697 24.13 -5.17 -25.80
N PRO A 698 24.27 -4.61 -24.59
CA PRO A 698 23.19 -3.93 -23.88
C PRO A 698 22.50 -2.81 -24.67
N ASN A 699 23.27 -2.04 -25.45
CA ASN A 699 22.77 -0.89 -26.22
C ASN A 699 22.31 -1.26 -27.64
N GLU A 700 22.57 -2.48 -28.09
CA GLU A 700 22.19 -2.96 -29.41
C GLU A 700 20.72 -3.42 -29.43
N PHE A 701 20.07 -3.22 -30.58
CA PHE A 701 18.70 -3.66 -30.83
C PHE A 701 18.70 -4.78 -31.88
N PRO A 702 17.73 -5.71 -31.82
CA PRO A 702 17.65 -6.81 -32.77
C PRO A 702 17.30 -6.29 -34.17
N MET A 703 17.91 -6.88 -35.19
CA MET A 703 17.46 -6.72 -36.57
C MET A 703 16.34 -7.72 -36.83
N THR A 704 15.09 -7.25 -36.80
CA THR A 704 13.90 -8.09 -36.97
C THR A 704 12.84 -7.35 -37.78
N ASN A 705 12.21 -8.08 -38.69
CA ASN A 705 11.02 -7.62 -39.42
C ASN A 705 9.76 -8.35 -38.92
N ASN A 706 9.88 -9.13 -37.85
CA ASN A 706 8.75 -9.84 -37.28
C ASN A 706 7.78 -8.84 -36.64
N PHE A 707 6.50 -8.93 -37.04
CA PHE A 707 5.45 -8.03 -36.60
C PHE A 707 5.35 -7.91 -35.06
N MET A 708 5.41 -9.02 -34.34
CA MET A 708 5.30 -9.04 -32.88
C MET A 708 6.56 -8.54 -32.17
N ASP A 709 7.75 -8.74 -32.77
CA ASP A 709 8.99 -8.18 -32.24
C ASP A 709 8.99 -6.65 -32.35
N CYS A 710 8.63 -6.11 -33.52
CA CYS A 710 8.50 -4.68 -33.74
C CYS A 710 7.48 -4.06 -32.76
N TRP A 711 6.35 -4.73 -32.54
CA TRP A 711 5.36 -4.29 -31.57
C TRP A 711 5.90 -4.22 -30.14
N ILE A 712 6.50 -5.31 -29.62
CA ILE A 712 6.95 -5.31 -28.22
C ILE A 712 8.09 -4.33 -27.97
N LEU A 713 8.96 -4.10 -28.98
CA LEU A 713 10.00 -3.08 -28.92
C LEU A 713 9.42 -1.68 -28.90
N SER A 714 8.47 -1.38 -29.80
CA SER A 714 7.73 -0.12 -29.82
C SER A 714 7.06 0.14 -28.47
N PHE A 715 6.28 -0.82 -27.99
CA PHE A 715 5.53 -0.71 -26.76
C PHE A 715 6.45 -0.52 -25.54
N THR A 716 7.63 -1.16 -25.55
CA THR A 716 8.67 -0.94 -24.52
C THR A 716 9.22 0.49 -24.58
N GLN A 717 9.50 1.04 -25.77
CA GLN A 717 9.98 2.43 -25.89
C GLN A 717 8.90 3.45 -25.48
N SER A 718 7.64 3.23 -25.89
CA SER A 718 6.48 4.04 -25.49
C SER A 718 6.28 4.02 -23.96
N LEU A 719 6.48 2.87 -23.32
CA LEU A 719 6.45 2.75 -21.87
C LEU A 719 7.60 3.52 -21.20
N ILE A 720 8.83 3.40 -21.70
CA ILE A 720 9.99 4.14 -21.16
C ILE A 720 9.72 5.65 -21.24
N LEU A 721 9.26 6.13 -22.40
CA LEU A 721 8.91 7.55 -22.60
C LEU A 721 7.86 8.00 -21.58
N PHE A 722 6.76 7.25 -21.45
CA PHE A 722 5.71 7.53 -20.49
C PHE A 722 6.20 7.57 -19.04
N VAL A 723 7.01 6.59 -18.63
CA VAL A 723 7.56 6.56 -17.26
C VAL A 723 8.46 7.77 -16.99
N HIS A 724 9.26 8.19 -17.97
CA HIS A 724 10.09 9.39 -17.84
C HIS A 724 9.25 10.67 -17.70
N GLU A 725 8.22 10.85 -18.52
CA GLU A 725 7.30 12.00 -18.43
C GLU A 725 6.55 12.05 -17.10
N GLU A 726 6.08 10.91 -16.60
CA GLU A 726 5.33 10.84 -15.35
C GLU A 726 6.21 11.03 -14.13
N LEU A 727 7.41 10.43 -14.08
CA LEU A 727 8.35 10.59 -12.97
C LEU A 727 9.00 11.98 -12.94
N SER A 728 9.27 12.60 -14.09
CA SER A 728 9.70 14.02 -14.13
C SER A 728 8.61 14.94 -13.57
N GLY A 729 7.34 14.57 -13.71
CA GLY A 729 6.21 15.26 -13.07
C GLY A 729 5.87 14.77 -11.66
N TYR A 730 6.66 13.87 -11.06
CA TYR A 730 6.42 13.24 -9.75
C TYR A 730 5.08 12.48 -9.62
N ARG A 731 4.49 12.04 -10.74
CA ARG A 731 3.18 11.36 -10.82
C ARG A 731 3.32 9.83 -10.72
N LEU A 732 3.73 9.34 -9.55
CA LEU A 732 3.92 7.89 -9.31
C LEU A 732 2.66 7.04 -9.55
N TYR A 733 1.47 7.60 -9.31
CA TYR A 733 0.20 6.89 -9.35
C TYR A 733 -0.24 6.43 -10.75
N THR A 734 0.34 6.98 -11.81
CA THR A 734 0.03 6.61 -13.21
C THR A 734 0.99 5.55 -13.74
N VAL A 735 2.19 5.48 -13.19
CA VAL A 735 3.31 4.63 -13.65
C VAL A 735 3.07 3.16 -13.35
N VAL A 736 2.75 2.85 -12.10
CA VAL A 736 2.70 1.47 -11.59
C VAL A 736 1.64 0.61 -12.30
N PRO A 737 0.40 1.09 -12.55
CA PRO A 737 -0.58 0.31 -13.31
C PRO A 737 -0.10 -0.06 -14.72
N ARG A 738 0.63 0.84 -15.40
CA ARG A 738 1.16 0.57 -16.74
C ARG A 738 2.32 -0.42 -16.73
N LEU A 739 3.21 -0.31 -15.74
CA LEU A 739 4.31 -1.27 -15.55
C LEU A 739 3.78 -2.69 -15.28
N VAL A 740 2.80 -2.82 -14.39
CA VAL A 740 2.15 -4.12 -14.11
C VAL A 740 1.47 -4.68 -15.35
N LYS A 741 0.71 -3.85 -16.08
CA LYS A 741 0.05 -4.26 -17.32
C LYS A 741 1.05 -4.65 -18.41
N PHE A 742 2.23 -4.02 -18.47
CA PHE A 742 3.27 -4.40 -19.42
C PHE A 742 3.76 -5.84 -19.20
N ILE A 743 3.92 -6.27 -17.95
CA ILE A 743 4.33 -7.66 -17.67
C ILE A 743 3.29 -8.65 -18.19
N ASP A 744 1.99 -8.33 -18.09
CA ASP A 744 0.93 -9.10 -18.73
C ASP A 744 1.09 -9.14 -20.26
N HIS A 745 1.31 -8.00 -20.92
CA HIS A 745 1.58 -7.93 -22.37
C HIS A 745 2.79 -8.77 -22.79
N LEU A 746 3.88 -8.72 -22.02
CA LEU A 746 5.08 -9.50 -22.28
C LEU A 746 4.80 -11.01 -22.20
N VAL A 747 4.14 -11.46 -21.14
CA VAL A 747 3.96 -12.90 -20.86
C VAL A 747 2.80 -13.49 -21.65
N ASN A 748 1.62 -12.88 -21.54
CA ASN A 748 0.37 -13.47 -22.03
C ASN A 748 0.10 -13.18 -23.52
N TRP A 749 0.82 -12.23 -24.12
CA TRP A 749 0.71 -11.93 -25.54
C TRP A 749 2.01 -12.23 -26.29
N TYR A 750 3.09 -11.51 -26.01
CA TYR A 750 4.34 -11.68 -26.78
C TYR A 750 4.94 -13.09 -26.63
N VAL A 751 5.27 -13.53 -25.41
CA VAL A 751 5.88 -14.85 -25.16
C VAL A 751 4.94 -15.98 -25.58
N ARG A 752 3.64 -15.85 -25.30
CA ARG A 752 2.63 -16.84 -25.68
C ARG A 752 2.57 -17.05 -27.20
N MET A 753 2.40 -15.98 -27.97
CA MET A 753 2.24 -16.04 -29.42
C MET A 753 3.54 -16.43 -30.14
N ASN A 754 4.69 -16.08 -29.58
CA ASN A 754 5.99 -16.41 -30.17
C ASN A 754 6.65 -17.67 -29.58
N ARG A 755 5.95 -18.44 -28.74
CA ARG A 755 6.56 -19.54 -27.98
C ARG A 755 7.26 -20.58 -28.85
N LYS A 756 6.67 -20.95 -29.99
CA LYS A 756 7.25 -21.92 -30.93
C LYS A 756 8.53 -21.37 -31.57
N ARG A 757 8.49 -20.11 -32.01
CA ARG A 757 9.62 -19.37 -32.59
C ARG A 757 10.77 -19.23 -31.59
N LEU A 758 10.47 -18.82 -30.35
CA LEU A 758 11.44 -18.66 -29.27
C LEU A 758 12.11 -19.98 -28.84
N LYS A 759 11.43 -21.12 -28.99
CA LYS A 759 11.97 -22.45 -28.70
C LYS A 759 12.85 -23.03 -29.80
N GLY A 760 12.79 -22.48 -31.01
CA GLY A 760 13.38 -23.12 -32.18
C GLY A 760 12.55 -24.29 -32.73
N ASP A 761 11.30 -24.48 -32.28
CA ASP A 761 10.45 -25.61 -32.71
C ASP A 761 10.07 -25.53 -34.20
N THR A 762 10.19 -24.34 -34.80
CA THR A 762 9.70 -23.98 -36.13
C THR A 762 10.77 -23.35 -37.03
N VAL A 763 12.06 -23.54 -36.74
CA VAL A 763 13.11 -22.71 -37.32
C VAL A 763 13.81 -23.39 -38.52
N GLU A 764 13.65 -22.79 -39.69
CA GLU A 764 14.48 -23.00 -40.89
C GLU A 764 15.63 -21.98 -40.97
N ASP A 765 15.47 -20.77 -40.39
CA ASP A 765 16.46 -19.68 -40.36
C ASP A 765 16.97 -19.36 -38.93
N VAL A 766 18.24 -19.71 -38.68
CA VAL A 766 18.90 -19.49 -37.38
C VAL A 766 18.99 -17.99 -37.01
N ASN A 767 19.07 -17.09 -37.99
CA ASN A 767 19.16 -15.65 -37.73
C ASN A 767 17.84 -15.10 -37.18
N ASP A 768 16.70 -15.54 -37.71
CA ASP A 768 15.38 -15.17 -37.15
C ASP A 768 15.21 -15.67 -35.72
N TRP A 769 15.67 -16.90 -35.42
CA TRP A 769 15.65 -17.41 -34.05
C TRP A 769 16.50 -16.55 -33.12
N LYS A 770 17.74 -16.23 -33.52
CA LYS A 770 18.61 -15.33 -32.75
C LYS A 770 17.98 -13.95 -32.54
N ALA A 771 17.33 -13.38 -33.56
CA ALA A 771 16.65 -12.09 -33.47
C ALA A 771 15.46 -12.14 -32.47
N ALA A 772 14.70 -13.23 -32.43
CA ALA A 772 13.63 -13.44 -31.46
C ALA A 772 14.16 -13.47 -30.01
N LEU A 773 15.27 -14.19 -29.79
CA LEU A 773 15.94 -14.27 -28.47
C LEU A 773 16.50 -12.92 -28.04
N HIS A 774 17.15 -12.21 -28.97
CA HIS A 774 17.69 -10.87 -28.73
C HIS A 774 16.58 -9.89 -28.38
N THR A 775 15.44 -9.94 -29.09
CA THR A 775 14.26 -9.13 -28.77
C THR A 775 13.76 -9.38 -27.34
N LEU A 776 13.54 -10.64 -26.96
CA LEU A 776 13.04 -10.97 -25.62
C LEU A 776 14.04 -10.58 -24.52
N LEU A 777 15.33 -10.86 -24.70
CA LEU A 777 16.37 -10.45 -23.75
C LEU A 777 16.45 -8.92 -23.62
N LYS A 778 16.38 -8.19 -24.75
CA LYS A 778 16.41 -6.73 -24.77
C LYS A 778 15.24 -6.12 -24.00
N VAL A 779 14.03 -6.63 -24.21
CA VAL A 779 12.82 -6.19 -23.50
C VAL A 779 12.93 -6.48 -22.00
N ILE A 780 13.32 -7.71 -21.62
CA ILE A 780 13.52 -8.06 -20.20
C ILE A 780 14.57 -7.16 -19.56
N TYR A 781 15.69 -6.92 -20.24
CA TYR A 781 16.74 -6.03 -19.74
C TYR A 781 16.25 -4.59 -19.54
N GLN A 782 15.61 -3.99 -20.55
CA GLN A 782 15.11 -2.61 -20.46
C GLN A 782 14.08 -2.44 -19.35
N ILE A 783 13.16 -3.39 -19.19
CA ILE A 783 12.16 -3.36 -18.11
C ILE A 783 12.79 -3.59 -16.75
N THR A 784 13.81 -4.45 -16.66
CA THR A 784 14.57 -4.65 -15.41
C THR A 784 15.26 -3.36 -14.97
N CYS A 785 15.87 -2.62 -15.90
CA CYS A 785 16.44 -1.29 -15.61
C CYS A 785 15.37 -0.26 -15.24
N LEU A 786 14.20 -0.26 -15.90
CA LEU A 786 13.12 0.69 -15.64
C LEU A 786 12.42 0.43 -14.30
N MET A 787 12.27 -0.84 -13.91
CA MET A 787 11.61 -1.28 -12.68
C MET A 787 12.51 -1.16 -11.43
N SER A 788 13.81 -1.00 -11.57
CA SER A 788 14.75 -1.07 -10.43
C SER A 788 14.54 -0.04 -9.33
N PRO A 789 13.98 1.17 -9.57
CA PRO A 789 13.56 2.05 -8.48
C PRO A 789 12.39 1.49 -7.66
N PHE A 790 11.48 0.76 -8.31
CA PHE A 790 10.21 0.31 -7.74
C PHE A 790 10.36 -1.01 -6.99
N THR A 791 11.00 -1.99 -7.62
CA THR A 791 11.17 -3.36 -7.14
C THR A 791 12.66 -3.73 -7.12
N PRO A 792 13.46 -3.08 -6.26
CA PRO A 792 14.91 -3.13 -6.34
C PRO A 792 15.50 -4.53 -6.14
N PHE A 793 14.85 -5.40 -5.37
CA PHE A 793 15.36 -6.75 -5.11
C PHE A 793 15.13 -7.68 -6.31
N MET A 794 13.91 -7.71 -6.82
CA MET A 794 13.52 -8.57 -7.94
C MET A 794 14.26 -8.20 -9.22
N THR A 795 14.52 -6.90 -9.44
CA THR A 795 15.32 -6.47 -10.59
C THR A 795 16.79 -6.84 -10.44
N GLU A 796 17.34 -6.81 -9.23
CA GLU A 796 18.70 -7.31 -8.98
C GLU A 796 18.77 -8.81 -9.25
N PHE A 797 17.83 -9.59 -8.68
CA PHE A 797 17.72 -11.02 -8.92
C PHE A 797 17.68 -11.35 -10.42
N ILE A 798 16.80 -10.71 -11.19
CA ILE A 798 16.71 -10.93 -12.65
C ILE A 798 18.01 -10.54 -13.36
N TYR A 799 18.58 -9.38 -13.00
CA TYR A 799 19.82 -8.88 -13.59
C TYR A 799 20.98 -9.87 -13.41
N GLN A 800 21.14 -10.46 -12.23
CA GLN A 800 22.20 -11.43 -11.94
C GLN A 800 22.15 -12.65 -12.88
N TYR A 801 20.97 -13.08 -13.32
CA TYR A 801 20.82 -14.19 -14.27
C TYR A 801 21.04 -13.77 -15.73
N ILE A 802 20.60 -12.57 -16.13
CA ILE A 802 20.69 -12.13 -17.54
C ILE A 802 22.04 -11.51 -17.88
N LYS A 803 22.78 -10.97 -16.91
CA LYS A 803 24.04 -10.22 -17.16
C LYS A 803 25.09 -11.01 -17.93
N GLN A 804 25.13 -12.33 -17.78
CA GLN A 804 26.07 -13.21 -18.48
C GLN A 804 25.79 -13.35 -19.99
N TYR A 805 24.58 -13.00 -20.43
CA TYR A 805 24.18 -12.99 -21.85
C TYR A 805 24.32 -11.59 -22.47
N LEU A 806 24.82 -10.62 -21.70
CA LEU A 806 25.04 -9.25 -22.11
C LEU A 806 26.56 -8.99 -22.24
N ASP A 807 26.97 -8.51 -23.41
CA ASP A 807 28.37 -8.18 -23.70
C ASP A 807 28.70 -6.74 -23.25
N TYR A 808 29.44 -6.62 -22.15
CA TYR A 808 29.93 -5.34 -21.61
C TYR A 808 31.41 -5.07 -21.93
N THR A 809 32.01 -5.77 -22.89
CA THR A 809 33.43 -5.61 -23.23
C THR A 809 33.80 -4.19 -23.69
N ASP A 810 32.83 -3.41 -24.15
CA ASP A 810 33.02 -1.98 -24.46
C ASP A 810 33.50 -1.18 -23.23
N ASN A 811 33.12 -1.57 -22.01
CA ASN A 811 33.59 -0.94 -20.77
C ASN A 811 35.07 -1.27 -20.47
N LEU A 812 35.63 -2.32 -21.07
CA LEU A 812 37.02 -2.74 -20.87
C LEU A 812 38.01 -2.06 -21.83
N LYS A 813 37.52 -1.28 -22.81
CA LYS A 813 38.36 -0.55 -23.79
C LYS A 813 39.36 0.38 -23.10
N ASP A 814 38.96 0.95 -21.97
CA ASP A 814 39.82 1.71 -21.09
C ASP A 814 39.68 1.18 -19.65
N ARG A 815 40.51 0.19 -19.30
CA ARG A 815 40.51 -0.39 -17.96
C ARG A 815 40.81 0.64 -16.86
N SER A 816 41.44 1.77 -17.20
CA SER A 816 41.75 2.82 -16.23
C SER A 816 40.54 3.67 -15.85
N SER A 817 39.49 3.68 -16.67
CA SER A 817 38.21 4.35 -16.38
C SER A 817 37.12 3.41 -15.85
N LEU A 818 37.45 2.13 -15.61
CA LEU A 818 36.50 1.17 -15.05
C LEU A 818 36.13 1.58 -13.61
N LEU A 819 34.84 1.85 -13.40
CA LEU A 819 34.34 2.27 -12.09
C LEU A 819 34.36 1.09 -11.10
N PRO A 820 34.49 1.36 -9.78
CA PRO A 820 34.40 0.32 -8.75
C PRO A 820 33.09 -0.48 -8.84
N GLY A 821 33.11 -1.79 -8.63
CA GLY A 821 31.91 -2.64 -8.76
C GLY A 821 31.54 -2.99 -10.20
N TYR A 822 32.52 -2.90 -11.12
CA TYR A 822 32.44 -3.48 -12.45
C TYR A 822 33.46 -4.63 -12.53
N SER A 823 33.06 -5.74 -13.15
CA SER A 823 33.92 -6.91 -13.34
C SER A 823 35.13 -6.56 -14.22
N PRO A 824 36.37 -6.80 -13.76
CA PRO A 824 37.58 -6.56 -14.56
C PRO A 824 37.74 -7.53 -15.73
N GLU A 825 37.03 -8.67 -15.70
CA GLU A 825 37.09 -9.71 -16.72
C GLU A 825 36.07 -9.49 -17.84
N THR A 826 34.85 -9.09 -17.48
CA THR A 826 33.72 -8.98 -18.43
C THR A 826 33.29 -7.55 -18.72
N GLY A 827 33.70 -6.58 -17.89
CA GLY A 827 33.24 -5.20 -17.94
C GLY A 827 31.81 -5.00 -17.42
N ALA A 828 31.15 -6.07 -16.97
CA ALA A 828 29.76 -6.02 -16.52
C ALA A 828 29.65 -5.30 -15.16
N PRO A 829 28.67 -4.40 -14.99
CA PRO A 829 28.33 -3.87 -13.67
C PRO A 829 27.91 -5.00 -12.73
N ASP A 830 28.42 -5.02 -11.49
CA ASP A 830 28.08 -6.07 -10.53
C ASP A 830 26.62 -6.00 -10.09
N SER A 831 26.02 -4.81 -10.06
CA SER A 831 24.63 -4.56 -9.66
C SER A 831 23.86 -3.79 -10.74
N ILE A 832 22.56 -4.10 -10.87
CA ILE A 832 21.64 -3.35 -11.75
C ILE A 832 21.56 -1.87 -11.38
N HIS A 833 21.77 -1.54 -10.10
CA HIS A 833 21.65 -0.18 -9.59
C HIS A 833 22.83 0.73 -9.96
N TYR A 834 23.84 0.19 -10.65
CA TYR A 834 24.91 0.97 -11.28
C TYR A 834 24.57 1.35 -12.74
N VAL A 835 23.53 0.72 -13.31
CA VAL A 835 23.08 0.94 -14.68
C VAL A 835 22.15 2.16 -14.72
N GLN A 836 22.38 3.05 -15.69
CA GLN A 836 21.52 4.21 -15.92
C GLN A 836 20.16 3.77 -16.48
N ALA A 837 19.13 4.59 -16.26
CA ALA A 837 17.81 4.32 -16.82
C ALA A 837 17.88 4.35 -18.36
N PRO A 838 17.17 3.44 -19.06
CA PRO A 838 17.20 3.40 -20.52
C PRO A 838 16.55 4.66 -21.11
N GLU A 839 17.14 5.26 -22.14
CA GLU A 839 16.50 6.33 -22.90
C GLU A 839 15.58 5.76 -24.00
N PRO A 840 14.41 6.37 -24.25
CA PRO A 840 13.48 5.90 -25.27
C PRO A 840 14.06 6.15 -26.67
N LYS A 841 14.01 5.12 -27.52
CA LYS A 841 14.34 5.23 -28.95
C LYS A 841 13.09 5.57 -29.74
N LEU A 842 12.88 6.87 -30.00
CA LEU A 842 11.68 7.39 -30.66
C LEU A 842 11.49 6.80 -32.06
N GLU A 843 12.58 6.47 -32.74
CA GLU A 843 12.59 5.82 -34.06
C GLU A 843 12.03 4.39 -34.07
N LEU A 844 11.98 3.72 -32.91
CA LEU A 844 11.38 2.40 -32.75
C LEU A 844 9.91 2.47 -32.33
N ILE A 845 9.39 3.65 -32.00
CA ILE A 845 7.98 3.84 -31.63
C ILE A 845 7.13 3.89 -32.90
N SER A 846 6.25 2.91 -33.06
CA SER A 846 5.23 2.83 -34.11
C SER A 846 3.84 2.73 -33.48
N LEU A 847 3.17 3.88 -33.37
CA LEU A 847 1.79 3.96 -32.88
C LEU A 847 0.82 3.14 -33.74
N GLU A 848 1.09 3.03 -35.05
CA GLU A 848 0.28 2.21 -35.96
C GLU A 848 0.31 0.73 -35.56
N ILE A 849 1.50 0.17 -35.29
CA ILE A 849 1.64 -1.24 -34.87
C ILE A 849 1.01 -1.45 -33.48
N GLU A 850 1.19 -0.51 -32.56
CA GLU A 850 0.57 -0.56 -31.24
C GLU A 850 -0.96 -0.57 -31.32
N ASP A 851 -1.55 0.28 -32.17
CA ASP A 851 -2.99 0.29 -32.43
C ASP A 851 -3.48 -1.02 -33.06
N ILE A 852 -2.75 -1.56 -34.04
CA ILE A 852 -3.09 -2.85 -34.66
C ILE A 852 -3.14 -3.96 -33.60
N VAL A 853 -2.13 -4.05 -32.74
CA VAL A 853 -2.09 -5.06 -31.69
C VAL A 853 -3.16 -4.82 -30.64
N TYR A 854 -3.46 -3.57 -30.27
CA TYR A 854 -4.58 -3.26 -29.39
C TYR A 854 -5.91 -3.83 -29.93
N TRP A 855 -6.24 -3.56 -31.20
CA TRP A 855 -7.46 -4.06 -31.82
C TRP A 855 -7.48 -5.58 -31.99
N MET A 856 -6.33 -6.19 -32.26
CA MET A 856 -6.15 -7.64 -32.24
C MET A 856 -6.49 -8.21 -30.85
N GLN A 857 -5.93 -7.64 -29.79
CA GLN A 857 -6.15 -8.09 -28.41
C GLN A 857 -7.62 -7.96 -28.01
N SER A 858 -8.23 -6.80 -28.26
CA SER A 858 -9.66 -6.58 -27.98
C SER A 858 -10.55 -7.58 -28.73
N THR A 859 -10.24 -7.89 -29.99
CA THR A 859 -10.96 -8.90 -30.76
C THR A 859 -10.85 -10.29 -30.12
N VAL A 860 -9.64 -10.70 -29.71
CA VAL A 860 -9.38 -11.99 -29.07
C VAL A 860 -10.05 -12.07 -27.69
N GLU A 861 -10.02 -11.01 -26.90
CA GLU A 861 -10.66 -10.96 -25.59
C GLU A 861 -12.18 -11.07 -25.68
N LEU A 862 -12.81 -10.30 -26.57
CA LEU A 862 -14.25 -10.37 -26.83
C LEU A 862 -14.66 -11.77 -27.33
N GLY A 863 -13.86 -12.36 -28.24
CA GLY A 863 -14.07 -13.74 -28.68
C GLY A 863 -13.97 -14.74 -27.53
N ARG A 864 -12.98 -14.61 -26.64
CA ARG A 864 -12.85 -15.48 -25.45
C ARG A 864 -14.03 -15.32 -24.49
N ILE A 865 -14.54 -14.10 -24.29
CA ILE A 865 -15.75 -13.84 -23.48
C ILE A 865 -16.95 -14.60 -24.05
N ILE A 866 -17.16 -14.56 -25.37
CA ILE A 866 -18.22 -15.31 -26.04
C ILE A 866 -18.06 -16.81 -25.77
N ARG A 867 -16.85 -17.34 -25.98
CA ARG A 867 -16.56 -18.76 -25.74
C ARG A 867 -16.83 -19.18 -24.30
N THR A 868 -16.43 -18.39 -23.31
CA THR A 868 -16.70 -18.67 -21.90
C THR A 868 -18.20 -18.64 -21.61
N ARG A 869 -18.94 -17.67 -22.14
CA ARG A 869 -20.40 -17.56 -21.99
C ARG A 869 -21.13 -18.78 -22.55
N CYS A 870 -20.70 -19.25 -23.72
CA CYS A 870 -21.26 -20.42 -24.40
C CYS A 870 -20.69 -21.76 -23.90
N ASN A 871 -19.81 -21.75 -22.89
CA ASN A 871 -19.09 -22.92 -22.39
C ASN A 871 -18.32 -23.71 -23.49
N LEU A 872 -17.76 -22.99 -24.46
CA LEU A 872 -17.00 -23.54 -25.58
C LEU A 872 -15.50 -23.53 -25.27
N PRO A 873 -14.83 -24.70 -25.12
CA PRO A 873 -13.40 -24.74 -24.85
C PRO A 873 -12.61 -24.23 -26.06
N LEU A 874 -11.49 -23.52 -25.87
CA LEU A 874 -10.63 -23.02 -26.96
C LEU A 874 -10.17 -24.09 -27.95
N LYS A 875 -10.12 -25.36 -27.52
CA LYS A 875 -9.75 -26.50 -28.36
C LYS A 875 -10.80 -26.87 -29.39
N ALA A 876 -12.05 -26.42 -29.23
CA ALA A 876 -13.10 -26.61 -30.22
C ALA A 876 -12.91 -25.58 -31.34
N PRO A 877 -12.49 -25.97 -32.55
CA PRO A 877 -12.40 -25.03 -33.64
C PRO A 877 -13.80 -24.53 -34.01
N LEU A 878 -13.92 -23.27 -34.39
CA LEU A 878 -15.17 -22.66 -34.86
C LEU A 878 -15.05 -22.27 -36.34
N ARG A 879 -16.17 -22.18 -37.05
CA ARG A 879 -16.15 -21.84 -38.49
C ARG A 879 -15.65 -20.42 -38.72
N GLU A 880 -16.22 -19.46 -38.03
CA GLU A 880 -16.02 -18.05 -38.37
C GLU A 880 -16.04 -17.15 -37.14
N ALA A 881 -15.17 -16.15 -37.15
CA ALA A 881 -15.31 -14.94 -36.34
C ALA A 881 -15.62 -13.75 -37.25
N ILE A 882 -16.63 -12.97 -36.92
CA ILE A 882 -17.00 -11.75 -37.64
C ILE A 882 -16.70 -10.56 -36.74
N VAL A 883 -15.96 -9.59 -37.26
CA VAL A 883 -15.61 -8.35 -36.56
C VAL A 883 -16.27 -7.19 -37.27
N ILE A 884 -17.05 -6.43 -36.50
CA ILE A 884 -17.83 -5.30 -37.00
C ILE A 884 -17.38 -4.03 -36.29
N HIS A 885 -17.07 -3.01 -37.08
CA HIS A 885 -16.70 -1.68 -36.60
C HIS A 885 -17.10 -0.64 -37.65
N THR A 886 -17.45 0.58 -37.23
CA THR A 886 -17.88 1.66 -38.15
C THR A 886 -16.71 2.26 -38.91
N ASP A 887 -15.55 2.40 -38.26
CA ASP A 887 -14.30 2.88 -38.88
C ASP A 887 -13.61 1.79 -39.74
N PRO A 888 -13.44 2.01 -41.05
CA PRO A 888 -12.72 1.09 -41.95
C PRO A 888 -11.24 0.90 -41.60
N ASN A 889 -10.58 1.89 -40.98
CA ASN A 889 -9.17 1.78 -40.61
C ASN A 889 -8.95 0.74 -39.51
N ILE A 890 -9.86 0.68 -38.52
CA ILE A 890 -9.83 -0.33 -37.46
C ILE A 890 -10.02 -1.73 -38.04
N LEU A 891 -10.94 -1.90 -39.00
CA LEU A 891 -11.12 -3.18 -39.69
C LEU A 891 -9.89 -3.59 -40.49
N LYS A 892 -9.18 -2.64 -41.11
CA LYS A 892 -7.90 -2.89 -41.79
C LYS A 892 -6.83 -3.36 -40.79
N SER A 893 -6.76 -2.72 -39.63
CA SER A 893 -5.86 -3.12 -38.54
C SER A 893 -6.14 -4.55 -38.07
N VAL A 894 -7.39 -4.87 -37.72
CA VAL A 894 -7.81 -6.25 -37.35
C VAL A 894 -7.43 -7.26 -38.43
N LYS A 895 -7.65 -6.91 -39.71
CA LYS A 895 -7.34 -7.80 -40.84
C LYS A 895 -5.84 -8.02 -41.03
N SER A 896 -5.01 -7.02 -40.76
CA SER A 896 -3.54 -7.17 -40.83
C SER A 896 -3.00 -8.17 -39.79
N ALA A 897 -3.66 -8.27 -38.63
CA ALA A 897 -3.34 -9.22 -37.56
C ALA A 897 -4.13 -10.55 -37.62
N GLN A 898 -4.82 -10.83 -38.73
CA GLN A 898 -5.78 -11.94 -38.82
C GLN A 898 -5.20 -13.32 -38.43
N THR A 899 -3.93 -13.58 -38.77
CA THR A 899 -3.28 -14.87 -38.49
C THR A 899 -3.24 -15.15 -36.99
N TYR A 900 -2.90 -14.14 -36.19
CA TYR A 900 -2.86 -14.25 -34.73
C TYR A 900 -4.25 -14.38 -34.12
N ILE A 901 -5.25 -13.68 -34.67
CA ILE A 901 -6.65 -13.76 -34.21
C ILE A 901 -7.23 -15.14 -34.47
N ILE A 902 -7.01 -15.67 -35.68
CA ILE A 902 -7.44 -16.99 -36.11
C ILE A 902 -6.85 -18.07 -35.20
N ASP A 903 -5.54 -18.03 -34.96
CA ASP A 903 -4.85 -18.99 -34.12
C ASP A 903 -5.30 -18.92 -32.66
N GLU A 904 -5.47 -17.71 -32.10
CA GLU A 904 -5.84 -17.54 -30.69
C GLU A 904 -7.32 -17.81 -30.38
N LEU A 905 -8.23 -17.52 -31.32
CA LEU A 905 -9.65 -17.84 -31.19
C LEU A 905 -9.98 -19.26 -31.67
N ASN A 906 -9.04 -19.91 -32.36
CA ASN A 906 -9.19 -21.20 -33.03
C ASN A 906 -10.44 -21.19 -33.94
N VAL A 907 -10.46 -20.24 -34.90
CA VAL A 907 -11.54 -20.06 -35.89
C VAL A 907 -10.98 -20.32 -37.30
N ARG A 908 -11.79 -20.76 -38.27
CA ARG A 908 -11.29 -21.03 -39.64
C ARG A 908 -11.19 -19.76 -40.48
N VAL A 909 -12.16 -18.86 -40.33
CA VAL A 909 -12.26 -17.62 -41.12
C VAL A 909 -12.45 -16.42 -40.20
N LEU A 910 -11.79 -15.32 -40.53
CA LEU A 910 -12.04 -14.01 -39.93
C LEU A 910 -12.65 -13.09 -40.99
N THR A 911 -13.87 -12.62 -40.75
CA THR A 911 -14.58 -11.70 -41.62
C THR A 911 -14.67 -10.33 -40.97
N THR A 912 -14.30 -9.28 -41.69
CA THR A 912 -14.45 -7.88 -41.24
C THR A 912 -15.54 -7.18 -42.06
N THR A 913 -16.44 -6.45 -41.40
CA THR A 913 -17.54 -5.73 -42.07
C THR A 913 -17.92 -4.44 -41.33
N THR A 914 -18.52 -3.49 -42.03
CA THR A 914 -19.20 -2.33 -41.44
C THR A 914 -20.71 -2.54 -41.30
N ASP A 915 -21.26 -3.53 -41.99
CA ASP A 915 -22.70 -3.79 -42.08
C ASP A 915 -23.20 -4.65 -40.91
N LYS A 916 -23.88 -4.00 -39.95
CA LYS A 916 -24.52 -4.62 -38.78
C LYS A 916 -25.81 -5.36 -39.12
N HIS A 917 -26.55 -4.90 -40.13
CA HIS A 917 -27.86 -5.45 -40.48
C HIS A 917 -27.77 -6.83 -41.12
N ARG A 918 -26.70 -7.08 -41.88
CA ARG A 918 -26.41 -8.38 -42.51
C ARG A 918 -26.42 -9.57 -41.54
N TYR A 919 -26.14 -9.36 -40.25
CA TYR A 919 -26.03 -10.40 -39.23
C TYR A 919 -27.15 -10.38 -38.19
N GLY A 920 -28.25 -9.65 -38.44
CA GLY A 920 -29.46 -9.68 -37.59
C GLY A 920 -29.25 -9.13 -36.17
N ILE A 921 -28.36 -8.15 -36.03
CA ILE A 921 -27.98 -7.57 -34.74
C ILE A 921 -29.00 -6.52 -34.31
N GLN A 922 -29.58 -6.70 -33.12
CA GLN A 922 -30.45 -5.73 -32.44
C GLN A 922 -29.71 -5.08 -31.26
N LEU A 923 -29.98 -3.81 -30.99
CA LEU A 923 -29.41 -3.11 -29.83
C LEU A 923 -30.27 -3.33 -28.59
N ARG A 924 -29.61 -3.47 -27.44
CA ARG A 924 -30.25 -3.55 -26.13
C ARG A 924 -29.56 -2.61 -25.14
N GLY A 925 -30.33 -1.76 -24.46
CA GLY A 925 -29.84 -0.94 -23.36
C GLY A 925 -29.60 -1.75 -22.07
N VAL A 926 -28.46 -1.55 -21.43
CA VAL A 926 -28.06 -2.10 -20.13
C VAL A 926 -27.71 -0.95 -19.20
N LEU A 927 -28.44 -0.86 -18.08
CA LEU A 927 -28.34 0.24 -17.12
C LEU A 927 -27.35 -0.05 -15.98
N ASN A 928 -26.63 0.98 -15.54
CA ASN A 928 -25.85 0.96 -14.32
C ASN A 928 -26.76 1.14 -13.09
N HIS A 929 -27.38 0.03 -12.69
CA HIS A 929 -28.38 -0.02 -11.61
C HIS A 929 -27.91 0.61 -10.28
N LYS A 930 -26.60 0.57 -9.97
CA LYS A 930 -26.04 1.05 -8.70
C LYS A 930 -26.00 2.58 -8.64
N ILE A 931 -25.62 3.23 -9.75
CA ILE A 931 -25.56 4.70 -9.85
C ILE A 931 -26.96 5.27 -10.00
N LEU A 932 -27.74 4.70 -10.92
CA LEU A 932 -29.09 5.17 -11.24
C LEU A 932 -30.08 4.96 -10.08
N GLY A 933 -29.95 3.89 -9.31
CA GLY A 933 -30.79 3.66 -8.14
C GLY A 933 -30.65 4.75 -7.07
N VAL A 934 -29.43 5.27 -6.88
CA VAL A 934 -29.16 6.36 -5.93
C VAL A 934 -29.64 7.71 -6.47
N ARG A 935 -29.44 7.96 -7.77
CA ARG A 935 -29.79 9.23 -8.41
C ARG A 935 -31.30 9.40 -8.62
N LEU A 936 -31.97 8.37 -9.15
CA LEU A 936 -33.35 8.47 -9.62
C LEU A 936 -34.40 8.08 -8.58
N LYS A 937 -34.02 7.38 -7.51
CA LYS A 937 -34.90 6.95 -6.40
C LYS A 937 -36.25 6.38 -6.89
N ASN A 938 -37.33 7.16 -6.81
CA ASN A 938 -38.69 6.73 -7.14
C ASN A 938 -38.90 6.54 -8.66
N ASP A 939 -38.21 7.32 -9.50
CA ASP A 939 -38.31 7.27 -10.97
C ASP A 939 -37.45 6.16 -11.59
N TYR A 940 -36.70 5.43 -10.76
CA TYR A 940 -35.82 4.37 -11.23
C TYR A 940 -36.57 3.24 -11.96
N LYS A 941 -37.74 2.83 -11.46
CA LYS A 941 -38.52 1.74 -12.10
C LYS A 941 -39.06 2.13 -13.48
N SER A 942 -39.48 3.38 -13.67
CA SER A 942 -40.00 3.86 -14.95
C SER A 942 -38.88 3.95 -15.99
N VAL A 943 -37.70 4.46 -15.61
CA VAL A 943 -36.52 4.50 -16.49
C VAL A 943 -36.05 3.08 -16.86
N VAL A 944 -36.02 2.14 -15.92
CA VAL A 944 -35.63 0.74 -16.21
C VAL A 944 -36.58 0.07 -17.20
N ASN A 945 -37.89 0.29 -17.07
CA ASN A 945 -38.87 -0.30 -17.99
C ASN A 945 -38.78 0.37 -19.37
N LYS A 946 -38.66 1.70 -19.42
CA LYS A 946 -38.57 2.41 -20.69
C LYS A 946 -37.34 2.02 -21.50
N VAL A 947 -36.18 1.87 -20.86
CA VAL A 947 -34.93 1.42 -21.51
C VAL A 947 -35.02 -0.01 -22.03
N LYS A 948 -35.82 -0.88 -21.41
CA LYS A 948 -36.06 -2.25 -21.93
C LYS A 948 -36.94 -2.29 -23.18
N GLU A 949 -37.80 -1.29 -23.34
CA GLU A 949 -38.75 -1.18 -24.46
C GLU A 949 -38.23 -0.29 -25.59
N MET A 950 -37.04 0.29 -25.45
CA MET A 950 -36.44 1.17 -26.45
C MET A 950 -36.21 0.44 -27.78
N SER A 951 -36.50 1.16 -28.86
CA SER A 951 -36.25 0.73 -30.23
C SER A 951 -34.74 0.73 -30.56
N THR A 952 -34.38 0.06 -31.66
CA THR A 952 -32.97 0.02 -32.09
C THR A 952 -32.52 1.41 -32.54
N GLU A 953 -33.40 2.19 -33.16
CA GLU A 953 -33.13 3.56 -33.62
C GLU A 953 -32.82 4.52 -32.46
N GLU A 954 -33.58 4.46 -31.36
CA GLU A 954 -33.35 5.30 -30.17
C GLU A 954 -32.03 4.94 -29.44
N LEU A 955 -31.63 3.67 -29.48
CA LEU A 955 -30.36 3.22 -28.91
C LEU A 955 -29.17 3.55 -29.83
N GLU A 956 -29.35 3.61 -31.16
CA GLU A 956 -28.35 4.10 -32.10
C GLU A 956 -28.09 5.61 -31.92
N GLU A 957 -29.14 6.38 -31.63
CA GLU A 957 -29.01 7.81 -31.29
C GLU A 957 -28.16 8.00 -30.03
N PHE A 958 -28.36 7.20 -28.98
CA PHE A 958 -27.52 7.23 -27.79
C PHE A 958 -26.05 6.84 -28.08
N VAL A 959 -25.81 5.83 -28.91
CA VAL A 959 -24.44 5.44 -29.32
C VAL A 959 -23.75 6.57 -30.09
N THR A 960 -24.51 7.34 -30.87
CA THR A 960 -23.97 8.43 -31.71
C THR A 960 -23.75 9.73 -30.92
N THR A 961 -24.66 10.07 -30.01
CA THR A 961 -24.66 11.34 -29.27
C THR A 961 -24.06 11.23 -27.86
N GLY A 962 -23.94 10.02 -27.32
CA GLY A 962 -23.44 9.71 -25.98
C GLY A 962 -24.39 10.10 -24.84
N ARG A 963 -25.59 10.62 -25.16
CA ARG A 963 -26.57 11.14 -24.20
C ARG A 963 -27.99 10.86 -24.69
N LEU A 964 -28.88 10.54 -23.78
CA LEU A 964 -30.28 10.27 -24.13
C LEU A 964 -31.20 10.65 -22.97
N VAL A 965 -32.28 11.37 -23.26
CA VAL A 965 -33.27 11.73 -22.24
C VAL A 965 -34.35 10.66 -22.17
N VAL A 966 -34.42 9.93 -21.05
CA VAL A 966 -35.43 8.90 -20.80
C VAL A 966 -36.30 9.31 -19.62
N CYS A 967 -37.62 9.39 -19.83
CA CYS A 967 -38.58 9.79 -18.81
C CYS A 967 -38.26 11.14 -18.12
N GLY A 968 -37.69 12.11 -18.87
CA GLY A 968 -37.30 13.43 -18.35
C GLY A 968 -35.93 13.47 -17.67
N HIS A 969 -35.21 12.35 -17.62
CA HIS A 969 -33.88 12.25 -17.03
C HIS A 969 -32.82 12.00 -18.11
N GLU A 970 -31.75 12.80 -18.12
CA GLU A 970 -30.61 12.60 -19.01
C GLU A 970 -29.78 11.39 -18.54
N LEU A 971 -29.60 10.41 -19.41
CA LEU A 971 -28.71 9.26 -19.24
C LEU A 971 -27.43 9.52 -20.03
N SER A 972 -26.28 9.42 -19.35
CA SER A 972 -24.95 9.48 -19.97
C SER A 972 -24.32 8.09 -20.08
N GLY A 973 -23.11 8.00 -20.65
CA GLY A 973 -22.34 6.75 -20.74
C GLY A 973 -22.03 6.06 -19.39
N ASP A 974 -22.11 6.78 -18.27
CA ASP A 974 -21.96 6.19 -16.92
C ASP A 974 -23.25 5.49 -16.44
N ASP A 975 -24.39 5.85 -17.03
CA ASP A 975 -25.73 5.42 -16.67
C ASP A 975 -26.26 4.28 -17.57
N LEU A 976 -26.05 4.41 -18.89
CA LEU A 976 -26.58 3.50 -19.91
C LEU A 976 -25.43 3.01 -20.80
N SER A 977 -25.41 1.70 -21.03
CA SER A 977 -24.50 1.01 -21.96
C SER A 977 -25.34 0.26 -22.98
N VAL A 978 -24.91 0.20 -24.24
CA VAL A 978 -25.64 -0.52 -25.28
C VAL A 978 -24.90 -1.81 -25.62
N VAL A 979 -25.63 -2.93 -25.64
CA VAL A 979 -25.12 -4.26 -25.96
C VAL A 979 -25.84 -4.78 -27.20
N TYR A 980 -25.08 -5.36 -28.11
CA TYR A 980 -25.58 -5.95 -29.35
C TYR A 980 -26.03 -7.40 -29.10
N SER A 981 -27.26 -7.76 -29.48
CA SER A 981 -27.81 -9.12 -29.39
C SER A 981 -28.29 -9.62 -30.75
N THR A 982 -28.15 -10.92 -31.04
CA THR A 982 -28.70 -11.56 -32.25
C THR A 982 -30.16 -11.95 -32.01
N GLY A 983 -31.04 -11.65 -32.97
CA GLY A 983 -32.48 -11.91 -32.87
C GLY A 983 -32.81 -13.41 -32.84
N GLY A 984 -33.02 -13.96 -31.64
CA GLY A 984 -33.57 -15.29 -31.39
C GLY A 984 -34.47 -15.26 -30.16
N ILE A 985 -35.79 -15.36 -30.36
CA ILE A 985 -36.79 -15.39 -29.29
C ILE A 985 -36.58 -16.65 -28.44
N SER A 986 -36.16 -16.48 -27.18
CA SER A 986 -36.65 -17.28 -26.05
C SER A 986 -36.40 -16.54 -24.74
N ASP A 987 -37.50 -16.20 -24.06
CA ASP A 987 -37.52 -15.72 -22.70
C ASP A 987 -36.80 -16.70 -21.76
N THR A 988 -35.83 -16.22 -20.99
CA THR A 988 -35.80 -16.44 -19.53
C THR A 988 -34.67 -15.65 -18.86
N GLN A 989 -35.01 -15.05 -17.72
CA GLN A 989 -34.17 -14.16 -16.91
C GLN A 989 -32.90 -14.84 -16.36
N PRO A 990 -31.80 -14.10 -16.11
CA PRO A 990 -30.73 -14.56 -15.24
C PRO A 990 -31.14 -14.39 -13.77
N ASN A 991 -31.67 -15.46 -13.17
CA ASN A 991 -31.78 -15.56 -11.72
C ASN A 991 -30.44 -16.02 -11.12
N THR A 992 -29.87 -15.16 -10.29
CA THR A 992 -28.82 -15.46 -9.32
C THR A 992 -29.34 -16.40 -8.23
N SER A 993 -29.15 -17.70 -8.41
CA SER A 993 -29.00 -18.67 -7.30
C SER A 993 -28.60 -20.03 -7.87
N GLY A 994 -27.47 -20.55 -7.42
CA GLY A 994 -26.93 -21.82 -7.92
C GLY A 994 -27.87 -23.00 -7.67
N LEU A 995 -28.02 -23.88 -8.67
CA LEU A 995 -28.24 -25.32 -8.51
C LEU A 995 -28.20 -26.02 -9.88
N LYS A 996 -27.63 -27.23 -9.86
CA LYS A 996 -27.43 -28.19 -10.94
C LYS A 996 -28.59 -28.22 -11.97
N ARG A 997 -28.29 -28.10 -13.26
CA ARG A 997 -29.17 -28.62 -14.33
C ARG A 997 -28.58 -29.93 -14.86
N LYS A 998 -29.30 -31.02 -14.60
CA LYS A 998 -29.13 -32.33 -15.24
C LYS A 998 -29.64 -32.25 -16.68
N SER A 999 -28.96 -33.01 -17.52
CA SER A 999 -29.31 -33.44 -18.87
C SER A 999 -30.74 -33.99 -18.96
N GLU A 1000 -31.56 -33.40 -19.81
CA GLU A 1000 -32.66 -34.05 -20.53
C GLU A 1000 -33.17 -33.08 -21.62
N GLN A 1001 -32.72 -33.29 -22.85
CA GLN A 1001 -33.40 -32.79 -24.05
C GLN A 1001 -33.74 -34.01 -24.89
N GLN A 1002 -35.01 -34.42 -24.80
CA GLN A 1002 -35.65 -35.31 -25.76
C GLN A 1002 -35.82 -34.55 -27.08
N SER A 1003 -35.32 -35.16 -28.14
CA SER A 1003 -35.67 -34.89 -29.53
C SER A 1003 -37.17 -35.12 -29.73
N THR A 1004 -37.90 -34.07 -30.10
CA THR A 1004 -39.24 -34.21 -30.70
C THR A 1004 -39.08 -34.07 -32.22
N VAL A 1005 -39.37 -35.17 -32.91
CA VAL A 1005 -39.44 -35.25 -34.36
C VAL A 1005 -40.82 -34.73 -34.78
N ASN A 1006 -40.88 -33.64 -35.54
CA ASN A 1006 -42.08 -33.28 -36.30
C ASN A 1006 -42.01 -33.98 -37.67
N SER A 1007 -43.17 -34.46 -38.11
CA SER A 1007 -43.41 -35.37 -39.23
C SER A 1007 -43.26 -34.78 -40.64
N ASN A 1008 -42.38 -33.79 -40.83
CA ASN A 1008 -41.93 -33.34 -42.15
C ASN A 1008 -40.42 -33.06 -42.06
N ASN A 1009 -39.59 -33.93 -42.65
CA ASN A 1009 -38.12 -33.86 -42.69
C ASN A 1009 -37.58 -32.52 -43.25
N GLN A 1010 -37.60 -31.45 -42.46
CA GLN A 1010 -36.84 -30.22 -42.67
C GLN A 1010 -36.13 -29.86 -41.37
N ILE A 1011 -34.84 -30.17 -41.30
CA ILE A 1011 -33.94 -29.64 -40.28
C ILE A 1011 -33.68 -28.17 -40.64
N THR A 1012 -34.40 -27.25 -39.99
CA THR A 1012 -34.01 -25.83 -39.99
C THR A 1012 -32.79 -25.68 -39.08
N ASN A 1013 -31.59 -25.74 -39.65
CA ASN A 1013 -30.35 -25.33 -38.97
C ASN A 1013 -30.44 -23.82 -38.68
N LEU A 1014 -30.95 -23.45 -37.50
CA LEU A 1014 -30.82 -22.08 -37.01
C LEU A 1014 -29.34 -21.81 -36.71
N SER A 1015 -28.73 -20.88 -37.45
CA SER A 1015 -27.38 -20.39 -37.18
C SER A 1015 -27.32 -19.81 -35.76
N LYS A 1016 -26.36 -20.27 -34.95
CA LYS A 1016 -26.16 -19.78 -33.58
C LYS A 1016 -24.98 -18.82 -33.55
N TYR A 1017 -25.27 -17.55 -33.82
CA TYR A 1017 -24.30 -16.47 -33.69
C TYR A 1017 -24.36 -15.86 -32.29
N GLU A 1018 -23.20 -15.75 -31.65
CA GLU A 1018 -23.05 -15.18 -30.31
C GLU A 1018 -22.13 -13.97 -30.34
N THR A 1019 -22.47 -12.94 -29.57
CA THR A 1019 -21.88 -11.61 -29.72
C THR A 1019 -21.27 -11.06 -28.43
N ALA A 1020 -20.24 -10.24 -28.58
CA ALA A 1020 -19.72 -9.38 -27.52
C ALA A 1020 -19.18 -8.09 -28.12
N SER A 1021 -19.36 -6.99 -27.41
CA SER A 1021 -18.88 -5.67 -27.83
C SER A 1021 -18.14 -4.96 -26.71
N ASP A 1022 -17.28 -4.01 -27.10
CA ASP A 1022 -16.65 -3.07 -26.18
C ASP A 1022 -17.29 -1.68 -26.23
N ALA A 1023 -16.83 -0.79 -25.35
CA ALA A 1023 -17.31 0.60 -25.28
C ALA A 1023 -16.82 1.47 -26.44
N LYS A 1024 -15.83 1.01 -27.23
CA LYS A 1024 -15.31 1.74 -28.40
C LYS A 1024 -16.06 1.40 -29.69
N GLY A 1025 -17.04 0.51 -29.62
CA GLY A 1025 -17.89 0.15 -30.75
C GLY A 1025 -17.38 -1.06 -31.55
N LEU A 1026 -16.34 -1.76 -31.08
CA LEU A 1026 -15.91 -3.02 -31.66
C LEU A 1026 -16.89 -4.12 -31.26
N LEU A 1027 -17.45 -4.80 -32.26
CA LEU A 1027 -18.36 -5.91 -32.08
C LEU A 1027 -17.74 -7.17 -32.69
N VAL A 1028 -17.64 -8.23 -31.88
CA VAL A 1028 -17.19 -9.55 -32.32
C VAL A 1028 -18.37 -10.51 -32.26
N ILE A 1029 -18.50 -11.31 -33.30
CA ILE A 1029 -19.48 -12.40 -33.41
C ILE A 1029 -18.70 -13.70 -33.64
N LEU A 1030 -19.06 -14.77 -32.93
CA LEU A 1030 -18.58 -16.11 -33.22
C LEU A 1030 -19.72 -16.97 -33.78
N ASP A 1031 -19.42 -17.70 -34.85
CA ASP A 1031 -20.31 -18.77 -35.34
C ASP A 1031 -20.15 -20.00 -34.43
N THR A 1032 -21.18 -20.27 -33.64
CA THR A 1032 -21.25 -21.43 -32.73
C THR A 1032 -22.14 -22.55 -33.27
N THR A 1033 -22.46 -22.50 -34.57
CA THR A 1033 -23.26 -23.54 -35.24
C THR A 1033 -22.51 -24.89 -35.17
N PRO A 1034 -23.16 -25.97 -34.68
CA PRO A 1034 -22.52 -27.28 -34.59
C PRO A 1034 -22.04 -27.79 -35.95
N ASP A 1035 -20.81 -28.29 -36.01
CA ASP A 1035 -20.19 -28.85 -37.21
C ASP A 1035 -19.49 -30.17 -36.85
N VAL A 1036 -19.81 -31.24 -37.57
CA VAL A 1036 -19.34 -32.60 -37.26
C VAL A 1036 -17.83 -32.75 -37.47
N GLU A 1037 -17.25 -32.07 -38.48
CA GLU A 1037 -15.82 -32.15 -38.77
C GLU A 1037 -14.99 -31.42 -37.71
N LEU A 1038 -15.45 -30.23 -37.30
CA LEU A 1038 -14.84 -29.44 -36.23
C LEU A 1038 -14.96 -30.13 -34.87
N GLU A 1039 -16.06 -30.85 -34.65
CA GLU A 1039 -16.26 -31.65 -33.44
C GLU A 1039 -15.30 -32.85 -33.38
N ASN A 1040 -15.07 -33.54 -34.48
CA ASN A 1040 -14.06 -34.61 -34.56
C ASN A 1040 -12.64 -34.08 -34.30
N GLU A 1041 -12.30 -32.90 -34.81
CA GLU A 1041 -11.03 -32.25 -34.51
C GLU A 1041 -10.89 -31.86 -33.03
N ARG A 1042 -11.98 -31.35 -32.43
CA ARG A 1042 -12.04 -31.05 -30.98
C ARG A 1042 -11.69 -32.28 -30.17
N LEU A 1043 -12.25 -33.44 -30.51
CA LEU A 1043 -11.98 -34.71 -29.84
C LEU A 1043 -10.51 -35.12 -29.98
N ALA A 1044 -9.94 -35.02 -31.18
CA ALA A 1044 -8.53 -35.31 -31.42
C ALA A 1044 -7.58 -34.40 -30.60
N ARG A 1045 -7.87 -33.09 -30.55
CA ARG A 1045 -7.11 -32.13 -29.73
C ARG A 1045 -7.25 -32.40 -28.24
N GLU A 1046 -8.43 -32.79 -27.79
CA GLU A 1046 -8.67 -33.14 -26.39
C GLU A 1046 -7.89 -34.41 -26.01
N LEU A 1047 -7.86 -35.42 -26.88
CA LEU A 1047 -7.05 -36.63 -26.70
C LEU A 1047 -5.55 -36.33 -26.57
N VAL A 1048 -4.99 -35.48 -27.45
CA VAL A 1048 -3.59 -35.02 -27.32
C VAL A 1048 -3.34 -34.38 -25.96
N ASN A 1049 -4.25 -33.49 -25.51
CA ASN A 1049 -4.12 -32.85 -24.22
C ASN A 1049 -4.19 -33.86 -23.05
N ARG A 1050 -5.05 -34.88 -23.13
CA ARG A 1050 -5.13 -35.93 -22.12
C ARG A 1050 -3.85 -36.75 -22.08
N ILE A 1051 -3.31 -37.14 -23.23
CA ILE A 1051 -2.00 -37.81 -23.34
C ILE A 1051 -0.90 -36.98 -22.66
N GLN A 1052 -0.82 -35.67 -22.94
CA GLN A 1052 0.19 -34.80 -22.33
C GLN A 1052 0.02 -34.66 -20.80
N ARG A 1053 -1.23 -34.61 -20.30
CA ARG A 1053 -1.50 -34.61 -18.86
C ARG A 1053 -1.09 -35.93 -18.20
N THR A 1054 -1.39 -37.06 -18.82
CA THR A 1054 -0.99 -38.39 -18.33
C THR A 1054 0.53 -38.55 -18.34
N ARG A 1055 1.23 -38.03 -19.36
CA ARG A 1055 2.72 -37.94 -19.36
C ARG A 1055 3.25 -37.14 -18.17
N LYS A 1056 2.66 -35.96 -17.91
CA LYS A 1056 3.06 -35.11 -16.77
C LYS A 1056 2.78 -35.79 -15.42
N LYS A 1057 1.66 -36.50 -15.29
CA LYS A 1057 1.30 -37.30 -14.10
C LYS A 1057 2.31 -38.44 -13.85
N ALA A 1058 2.91 -38.97 -14.92
CA ALA A 1058 3.98 -39.97 -14.87
C ALA A 1058 5.39 -39.37 -14.78
N GLU A 1059 5.53 -38.05 -14.58
CA GLU A 1059 6.82 -37.33 -14.48
C GLU A 1059 7.73 -37.52 -15.71
N LEU A 1060 7.14 -37.77 -16.88
CA LEU A 1060 7.88 -37.95 -18.15
C LEU A 1060 8.14 -36.62 -18.84
N ILE A 1061 9.39 -36.39 -19.24
CA ILE A 1061 9.81 -35.28 -20.12
C ILE A 1061 9.59 -35.63 -21.61
N PRO A 1062 9.47 -34.63 -22.50
CA PRO A 1062 9.17 -34.82 -23.93
C PRO A 1062 10.06 -35.85 -24.65
N GLU A 1063 11.33 -35.93 -24.25
CA GLU A 1063 12.41 -36.71 -24.85
C GLU A 1063 12.44 -38.17 -24.39
N ASN A 1064 11.68 -38.55 -23.36
CA ASN A 1064 11.67 -39.94 -22.89
C ASN A 1064 11.23 -40.88 -24.02
N PRO A 1065 11.94 -41.99 -24.26
CA PRO A 1065 11.59 -42.93 -25.32
C PRO A 1065 10.37 -43.76 -24.87
N ILE A 1066 9.19 -43.36 -25.34
CA ILE A 1066 7.90 -43.97 -24.98
C ILE A 1066 7.06 -44.36 -26.20
N VAL A 1067 6.07 -45.23 -25.99
CA VAL A 1067 5.00 -45.57 -26.93
C VAL A 1067 3.66 -45.37 -26.23
N ILE A 1068 2.69 -44.77 -26.90
CA ILE A 1068 1.39 -44.43 -26.32
C ILE A 1068 0.30 -45.22 -27.05
N LEU A 1069 -0.53 -45.92 -26.29
CA LEU A 1069 -1.68 -46.68 -26.77
C LEU A 1069 -2.96 -46.09 -26.18
N ALA A 1070 -3.96 -45.81 -27.01
CA ALA A 1070 -5.29 -45.45 -26.57
C ALA A 1070 -6.30 -46.56 -26.90
N ILE A 1071 -7.12 -46.96 -25.93
CA ILE A 1071 -8.19 -47.96 -26.11
C ILE A 1071 -9.54 -47.26 -26.01
N THR A 1072 -10.39 -47.41 -27.04
CA THR A 1072 -11.66 -46.67 -27.16
C THR A 1072 -12.73 -47.45 -27.95
N ASP A 1073 -14.01 -47.11 -27.78
CA ASP A 1073 -15.16 -47.73 -28.45
C ASP A 1073 -15.22 -47.49 -29.97
N LEU A 1074 -16.23 -48.06 -30.64
CA LEU A 1074 -16.41 -47.97 -32.09
C LEU A 1074 -16.54 -46.52 -32.57
N ASP A 1075 -17.39 -45.74 -31.93
CA ASP A 1075 -17.81 -44.43 -32.44
C ASP A 1075 -16.67 -43.41 -32.26
N THR A 1076 -16.02 -43.43 -31.10
CA THR A 1076 -14.84 -42.60 -30.84
C THR A 1076 -13.64 -43.03 -31.70
N TYR A 1077 -13.49 -44.33 -31.97
CA TYR A 1077 -12.48 -44.82 -32.92
C TYR A 1077 -12.73 -44.30 -34.33
N TYR A 1078 -13.97 -44.37 -34.85
CA TYR A 1078 -14.27 -43.90 -36.20
C TYR A 1078 -14.13 -42.38 -36.36
N ASN A 1079 -14.46 -41.61 -35.32
CA ASN A 1079 -14.32 -40.14 -35.32
C ASN A 1079 -12.85 -39.67 -35.35
N ILE A 1080 -11.92 -40.44 -34.78
CA ILE A 1080 -10.49 -40.07 -34.67
C ILE A 1080 -9.60 -40.77 -35.72
N ALA A 1081 -9.94 -42.02 -36.07
CA ALA A 1081 -9.11 -42.93 -36.87
C ALA A 1081 -9.84 -43.58 -38.07
N GLY A 1082 -11.13 -43.30 -38.29
CA GLY A 1082 -11.94 -43.87 -39.36
C GLY A 1082 -11.72 -43.21 -40.74
N PRO A 1083 -12.39 -43.71 -41.81
CA PRO A 1083 -12.22 -43.20 -43.19
C PRO A 1083 -12.57 -41.72 -43.38
N GLN A 1084 -13.42 -41.17 -42.51
CA GLN A 1084 -13.81 -39.75 -42.51
C GLN A 1084 -13.01 -38.90 -41.50
N GLY A 1085 -12.29 -39.52 -40.55
CA GLY A 1085 -11.52 -38.85 -39.49
C GLY A 1085 -10.03 -39.18 -39.60
N ASN A 1086 -9.28 -38.35 -40.33
CA ASN A 1086 -7.86 -38.59 -40.62
C ASN A 1086 -6.92 -37.86 -39.62
N TYR A 1087 -7.23 -37.89 -38.31
CA TYR A 1087 -6.51 -37.12 -37.28
C TYR A 1087 -5.36 -37.87 -36.61
N LEU A 1088 -5.11 -39.13 -36.96
CA LEU A 1088 -3.99 -39.93 -36.46
C LEU A 1088 -2.63 -39.26 -36.72
N ASN A 1089 -2.42 -38.76 -37.94
CA ASN A 1089 -1.19 -38.05 -38.31
C ASN A 1089 -1.04 -36.74 -37.50
N PHE A 1090 -2.13 -36.00 -37.28
CA PHE A 1090 -2.15 -34.80 -36.44
C PHE A 1090 -1.76 -35.13 -34.99
N ILE A 1091 -2.31 -36.20 -34.43
CA ILE A 1091 -1.98 -36.64 -33.07
C ILE A 1091 -0.51 -37.05 -32.98
N GLN A 1092 -0.03 -37.91 -33.88
CA GLN A 1092 1.37 -38.39 -33.89
C GLN A 1092 2.39 -37.25 -34.04
N SER A 1093 2.17 -36.35 -35.00
CA SER A 1093 3.02 -35.16 -35.21
C SER A 1093 3.03 -34.21 -34.01
N THR A 1094 1.91 -34.10 -33.28
CA THR A 1094 1.81 -33.22 -32.11
C THR A 1094 2.48 -33.83 -30.87
N ILE A 1095 2.37 -35.14 -30.66
CA ILE A 1095 2.98 -35.80 -29.48
C ILE A 1095 4.49 -36.04 -29.68
N LYS A 1096 4.95 -36.09 -30.94
CA LYS A 1096 6.33 -36.41 -31.34
C LYS A 1096 6.84 -37.74 -30.78
N GLN A 1097 5.93 -38.68 -30.54
CA GLN A 1097 6.19 -40.04 -30.02
C GLN A 1097 5.28 -41.04 -30.74
N PRO A 1098 5.66 -42.31 -30.87
CA PRO A 1098 4.80 -43.35 -31.41
C PRO A 1098 3.45 -43.42 -30.69
N PHE A 1099 2.38 -43.39 -31.47
CA PHE A 1099 1.00 -43.40 -30.97
C PHE A 1099 0.14 -44.34 -31.82
N THR A 1100 -0.68 -45.16 -31.15
CA THR A 1100 -1.64 -46.06 -31.82
C THR A 1100 -2.95 -46.14 -31.04
N ILE A 1101 -4.03 -46.51 -31.72
CA ILE A 1101 -5.36 -46.66 -31.15
C ILE A 1101 -5.82 -48.11 -31.35
N MET A 1102 -6.34 -48.70 -30.28
CA MET A 1102 -6.97 -50.02 -30.29
C MET A 1102 -8.48 -49.89 -30.04
N LYS A 1103 -9.25 -50.62 -30.82
CA LYS A 1103 -10.71 -50.68 -30.74
C LYS A 1103 -11.17 -51.58 -29.59
N GLN A 1104 -12.15 -51.14 -28.81
CA GLN A 1104 -12.66 -51.83 -27.61
C GLN A 1104 -13.57 -53.05 -27.91
N SER A 1105 -13.93 -53.31 -29.18
CA SER A 1105 -14.84 -54.40 -29.59
C SER A 1105 -14.27 -55.83 -29.49
N THR A 1106 -13.23 -56.03 -28.68
CA THR A 1106 -12.63 -57.33 -28.30
C THR A 1106 -12.92 -57.69 -26.84
N MET A 1107 -14.05 -57.19 -26.31
CA MET A 1107 -14.43 -57.22 -24.89
C MET A 1107 -14.67 -58.60 -24.24
N ASN A 1108 -14.18 -59.71 -24.80
CA ASN A 1108 -14.20 -61.00 -24.12
C ASN A 1108 -12.82 -61.66 -23.86
N ASN A 1109 -11.70 -60.96 -24.09
CA ASN A 1109 -10.39 -61.17 -23.43
C ASN A 1109 -9.31 -60.37 -24.18
N VAL A 1110 -9.17 -59.07 -23.92
CA VAL A 1110 -7.95 -58.37 -24.32
C VAL A 1110 -6.88 -58.72 -23.30
N ASN A 1111 -6.06 -59.72 -23.60
CA ASN A 1111 -4.93 -60.08 -22.75
C ASN A 1111 -3.78 -59.08 -22.93
N LEU A 1112 -2.90 -58.95 -21.94
CA LEU A 1112 -1.67 -58.14 -22.00
C LEU A 1112 -0.82 -58.41 -23.26
N VAL A 1113 -0.96 -59.59 -23.85
CA VAL A 1113 -0.31 -60.01 -25.09
C VAL A 1113 -0.79 -59.17 -26.28
N ASP A 1114 -2.10 -58.99 -26.44
CA ASP A 1114 -2.68 -58.24 -27.57
C ASP A 1114 -2.35 -56.74 -27.48
N ILE A 1115 -2.37 -56.20 -26.26
CA ILE A 1115 -1.98 -54.81 -25.96
C ILE A 1115 -0.52 -54.56 -26.36
N LYS A 1116 0.39 -55.46 -25.96
CA LYS A 1116 1.82 -55.35 -26.30
C LYS A 1116 2.07 -55.57 -27.78
N GLN A 1117 1.37 -56.51 -28.42
CA GLN A 1117 1.50 -56.77 -29.85
C GLN A 1117 1.07 -55.55 -30.68
N HIS A 1118 -0.03 -54.89 -30.30
CA HIS A 1118 -0.50 -53.68 -30.98
C HIS A 1118 0.42 -52.49 -30.73
N ALA A 1119 0.94 -52.31 -29.52
CA ALA A 1119 1.94 -51.28 -29.22
C ALA A 1119 3.27 -51.52 -29.96
N ASN A 1120 3.66 -52.78 -30.18
CA ASN A 1120 4.85 -53.13 -30.96
C ASN A 1120 4.72 -52.74 -32.44
N SER A 1121 3.50 -52.71 -32.99
CA SER A 1121 3.27 -52.39 -34.42
C SER A 1121 3.70 -50.98 -34.83
N VAL A 1122 3.88 -50.08 -33.87
CA VAL A 1122 4.27 -48.67 -34.10
C VAL A 1122 5.65 -48.32 -33.54
N LEU A 1123 6.42 -49.32 -33.09
CA LEU A 1123 7.82 -49.09 -32.68
C LEU A 1123 8.69 -48.76 -33.91
N PRO A 1124 9.64 -47.82 -33.81
CA PRO A 1124 10.66 -47.66 -34.83
C PRO A 1124 11.65 -48.83 -34.83
N ASP A 1125 12.28 -49.06 -35.99
CA ASP A 1125 13.28 -50.11 -36.18
C ASP A 1125 14.40 -50.05 -35.12
N GLY A 1126 14.74 -51.22 -34.57
CA GLY A 1126 15.78 -51.35 -33.55
C GLY A 1126 15.34 -50.97 -32.12
N TRP A 1127 14.04 -50.85 -31.86
CA TRP A 1127 13.49 -50.63 -30.51
C TRP A 1127 12.58 -51.79 -30.06
N VAL A 1128 12.53 -52.02 -28.75
CA VAL A 1128 11.63 -52.98 -28.09
C VAL A 1128 10.92 -52.34 -26.89
N LEU A 1129 9.67 -52.73 -26.66
CA LEU A 1129 8.89 -52.33 -25.47
C LEU A 1129 9.51 -52.93 -24.21
N SER A 1130 9.71 -52.12 -23.16
CA SER A 1130 10.26 -52.61 -21.88
C SER A 1130 9.17 -52.79 -20.81
N THR A 1131 8.53 -51.71 -20.36
CA THR A 1131 7.63 -51.70 -19.20
C THR A 1131 6.47 -50.73 -19.41
N GLU A 1132 5.31 -51.04 -18.84
CA GLU A 1132 4.20 -50.10 -18.72
C GLU A 1132 4.56 -49.03 -17.69
N VAL A 1133 4.52 -47.76 -18.09
CA VAL A 1133 4.88 -46.61 -17.24
C VAL A 1133 3.65 -46.11 -16.48
N ILE A 1134 2.53 -45.98 -17.17
CA ILE A 1134 1.25 -45.55 -16.58
C ILE A 1134 0.08 -46.03 -17.45
N ARG A 1135 -1.00 -46.44 -16.78
CA ARG A 1135 -2.32 -46.65 -17.39
C ARG A 1135 -3.34 -45.76 -16.68
N ASP A 1136 -4.07 -44.97 -17.46
CA ASP A 1136 -4.96 -43.93 -16.96
C ASP A 1136 -6.24 -43.90 -17.80
N THR A 1137 -7.40 -44.10 -17.17
CA THR A 1137 -8.69 -43.97 -17.85
C THR A 1137 -9.11 -42.51 -17.83
N VAL A 1138 -9.26 -41.91 -19.01
CA VAL A 1138 -9.52 -40.49 -19.17
C VAL A 1138 -10.84 -40.23 -19.88
N SER A 1139 -11.70 -39.44 -19.26
CA SER A 1139 -12.98 -39.02 -19.84
C SER A 1139 -12.77 -37.97 -20.94
N ILE A 1140 -13.23 -38.29 -22.14
CA ILE A 1140 -13.26 -37.43 -23.33
C ILE A 1140 -14.70 -37.50 -23.86
N PRO A 1141 -15.56 -36.51 -23.55
CA PRO A 1141 -16.98 -36.57 -23.88
C PRO A 1141 -17.22 -36.88 -25.37
N PRO A 1142 -18.10 -37.85 -25.70
CA PRO A 1142 -19.05 -38.50 -24.78
C PRO A 1142 -18.49 -39.67 -23.93
N ASP A 1143 -17.33 -40.26 -24.27
CA ASP A 1143 -16.90 -41.56 -23.75
C ASP A 1143 -15.61 -41.52 -22.88
N ASN A 1144 -15.18 -42.69 -22.39
CA ASN A 1144 -13.93 -42.85 -21.63
C ASN A 1144 -12.88 -43.58 -22.48
N ILE A 1145 -11.68 -43.00 -22.60
CA ILE A 1145 -10.55 -43.60 -23.30
C ILE A 1145 -9.54 -44.12 -22.28
N ASP A 1146 -9.11 -45.38 -22.41
CA ASP A 1146 -8.07 -45.95 -21.57
C ASP A 1146 -6.70 -45.73 -22.22
N LEU A 1147 -5.85 -44.91 -21.60
CA LEU A 1147 -4.53 -44.53 -22.11
C LEU A 1147 -3.45 -45.35 -21.42
N ILE A 1148 -2.61 -46.03 -22.18
CA ILE A 1148 -1.47 -46.81 -21.69
C ILE A 1148 -0.18 -46.25 -22.30
N ILE A 1149 0.79 -45.91 -21.47
CA ILE A 1149 2.11 -45.45 -21.90
C ILE A 1149 3.14 -46.52 -21.56
N PHE A 1150 3.90 -46.96 -22.55
CA PHE A 1150 5.02 -47.87 -22.39
C PHE A 1150 6.34 -47.13 -22.59
N SER A 1151 7.40 -47.59 -21.92
CA SER A 1151 8.77 -47.22 -22.26
C SER A 1151 9.32 -48.15 -23.35
N ARG A 1152 10.23 -47.62 -24.17
CA ARG A 1152 10.97 -48.39 -25.19
C ARG A 1152 12.47 -48.21 -25.01
N ILE A 1153 13.23 -49.25 -25.33
CA ILE A 1153 14.71 -49.29 -25.27
C ILE A 1153 15.27 -49.75 -26.61
N ARG A 1154 16.55 -49.47 -26.91
CA ARG A 1154 17.17 -49.95 -28.17
C ARG A 1154 17.51 -51.43 -28.09
N ASN A 1155 17.46 -52.16 -29.20
CA ASN A 1155 17.73 -53.61 -29.29
C ASN A 1155 19.10 -54.00 -28.67
N HIS A 1156 20.15 -53.22 -28.92
CA HIS A 1156 21.47 -53.49 -28.33
C HIS A 1156 21.51 -53.32 -26.80
N GLU A 1157 20.63 -52.50 -26.21
CA GLU A 1157 20.48 -52.38 -24.76
C GLU A 1157 19.66 -53.54 -24.18
N ALA A 1158 18.68 -54.05 -24.93
CA ALA A 1158 17.94 -55.26 -24.57
C ALA A 1158 18.81 -56.53 -24.63
N ASP A 1159 19.69 -56.63 -25.64
CA ASP A 1159 20.67 -57.71 -25.76
C ASP A 1159 21.72 -57.66 -24.65
N ASN A 1160 22.15 -56.46 -24.22
CA ASN A 1160 23.05 -56.31 -23.07
C ASN A 1160 22.37 -56.73 -21.76
N ILE A 1161 21.09 -56.44 -21.54
CA ILE A 1161 20.35 -56.93 -20.35
C ILE A 1161 20.24 -58.46 -20.36
N THR A 1162 20.16 -59.07 -21.55
CA THR A 1162 20.09 -60.53 -21.72
C THR A 1162 21.48 -61.20 -21.63
N ALA A 1163 22.54 -60.54 -22.10
CA ALA A 1163 23.93 -61.03 -22.04
C ALA A 1163 24.59 -60.86 -20.65
N THR A 1164 24.20 -59.82 -19.89
CA THR A 1164 24.70 -59.59 -18.51
C THR A 1164 24.19 -60.66 -17.52
N LEU A 1165 23.14 -61.42 -17.89
CA LEU A 1165 22.63 -62.55 -17.10
C LEU A 1165 23.37 -63.87 -17.36
N THR A 1166 24.28 -63.93 -18.35
CA THR A 1166 24.96 -65.18 -18.74
C THR A 1166 26.47 -65.21 -18.53
N ASN A 1167 27.15 -64.12 -18.18
CA ASN A 1167 28.59 -64.13 -17.92
C ASN A 1167 29.00 -63.16 -16.80
N SER A 1168 29.27 -63.70 -15.60
CA SER A 1168 30.51 -63.52 -14.84
C SER A 1168 30.29 -63.66 -13.32
N ASN A 1169 30.72 -64.80 -12.78
CA ASN A 1169 31.27 -64.92 -11.43
C ASN A 1169 32.60 -64.16 -11.38
N ASN A 1170 32.65 -63.00 -10.72
CA ASN A 1170 33.64 -62.59 -9.72
C ASN A 1170 33.72 -61.07 -9.58
N SER A 1171 33.95 -60.70 -8.32
CA SER A 1171 33.88 -59.39 -7.67
C SER A 1171 34.87 -58.34 -8.16
N ILE A 1172 34.37 -57.15 -8.52
CA ILE A 1172 34.94 -55.85 -8.14
C ILE A 1172 33.78 -54.89 -7.80
N SER A 1173 33.97 -54.14 -6.71
CA SER A 1173 33.11 -53.15 -6.07
C SER A 1173 32.67 -51.98 -6.96
N MET A 1174 31.39 -51.59 -6.86
CA MET A 1174 30.93 -50.23 -7.14
C MET A 1174 29.70 -49.89 -6.28
N GLU A 1175 29.91 -49.11 -5.23
CA GLU A 1175 28.89 -48.27 -4.63
C GLU A 1175 28.41 -47.22 -5.64
N LYS A 1176 27.13 -46.83 -5.51
CA LYS A 1176 26.42 -45.76 -6.23
C LYS A 1176 25.84 -46.12 -7.60
N ALA A 1177 24.89 -47.04 -7.60
CA ALA A 1177 23.71 -46.95 -8.47
C ALA A 1177 22.54 -47.74 -7.85
N ASN A 1178 21.76 -47.10 -6.97
CA ASN A 1178 20.43 -47.59 -6.61
C ASN A 1178 19.66 -46.55 -5.79
N LYS A 1179 18.62 -45.95 -6.38
CA LYS A 1179 17.38 -45.61 -5.67
C LYS A 1179 16.20 -45.79 -6.62
N ARG A 1180 15.82 -47.05 -6.87
CA ARG A 1180 14.46 -47.36 -7.30
C ARG A 1180 13.52 -47.22 -6.09
N PRO A 1181 12.28 -46.74 -6.24
CA PRO A 1181 11.29 -46.83 -5.17
C PRO A 1181 10.98 -48.31 -4.90
N MET A 1182 11.08 -48.74 -3.64
CA MET A 1182 10.59 -50.06 -3.21
C MET A 1182 9.07 -49.99 -3.05
N PHE A 1183 8.35 -50.82 -3.79
CA PHE A 1183 6.95 -51.09 -3.53
C PHE A 1183 6.86 -52.22 -2.51
N VAL A 1184 6.06 -52.03 -1.47
CA VAL A 1184 5.91 -52.98 -0.36
C VAL A 1184 4.45 -53.41 -0.27
N THR A 1185 4.20 -54.70 -0.39
CA THR A 1185 2.84 -55.25 -0.32
C THR A 1185 2.48 -55.57 1.12
N VAL A 1186 1.35 -55.06 1.59
CA VAL A 1186 0.80 -55.37 2.93
C VAL A 1186 -0.07 -56.61 2.83
N VAL A 1187 0.33 -57.71 3.49
CA VAL A 1187 -0.50 -58.92 3.57
C VAL A 1187 -1.11 -59.00 4.96
N ASN A 1188 -2.44 -59.13 5.03
CA ASN A 1188 -3.18 -59.31 6.28
C ASN A 1188 -3.78 -60.71 6.31
N TYR A 1189 -3.48 -61.49 7.34
CA TYR A 1189 -4.23 -62.71 7.62
C TYR A 1189 -4.52 -62.81 9.11
N ALA A 1190 -5.73 -63.27 9.43
CA ALA A 1190 -6.15 -63.55 10.78
C ALA A 1190 -5.78 -64.99 11.13
N ASP A 1191 -5.03 -65.19 12.21
CA ASP A 1191 -4.95 -66.50 12.86
C ASP A 1191 -6.19 -66.72 13.73
N LYS A 1192 -6.47 -67.97 14.11
CA LYS A 1192 -7.62 -68.42 14.90
C LYS A 1192 -7.78 -67.74 16.28
N SER A 1193 -6.84 -66.87 16.67
CA SER A 1193 -6.86 -66.06 17.89
C SER A 1193 -7.30 -64.59 17.69
N GLN A 1194 -7.84 -64.21 16.53
CA GLN A 1194 -8.30 -62.83 16.22
C GLN A 1194 -7.25 -61.72 16.40
N THR A 1195 -5.96 -62.05 16.29
CA THR A 1195 -4.90 -61.04 16.15
C THR A 1195 -4.47 -60.93 14.69
N PHE A 1196 -4.50 -59.70 14.16
CA PHE A 1196 -4.04 -59.39 12.80
C PHE A 1196 -2.53 -59.20 12.81
N LYS A 1197 -1.80 -59.98 12.01
CA LYS A 1197 -0.37 -59.77 11.77
C LYS A 1197 -0.17 -59.10 10.41
N VAL A 1198 0.38 -57.89 10.45
CA VAL A 1198 0.72 -57.11 9.25
C VAL A 1198 2.14 -57.46 8.83
N GLN A 1199 2.32 -57.95 7.60
CA GLN A 1199 3.63 -58.27 7.07
C GLN A 1199 3.92 -57.49 5.78
N LEU A 1200 5.17 -57.03 5.65
CA LEU A 1200 5.65 -56.18 4.57
C LEU A 1200 6.74 -56.92 3.80
N ARG A 1201 6.53 -57.09 2.48
CA ARG A 1201 7.49 -57.73 1.57
C ARG A 1201 7.84 -56.81 0.42
N ASP A 1202 9.09 -56.85 -0.03
CA ASP A 1202 9.50 -56.12 -1.23
C ASP A 1202 8.98 -56.79 -2.50
N SER A 1203 9.27 -56.15 -3.63
CA SER A 1203 8.99 -56.64 -4.98
C SER A 1203 9.61 -58.00 -5.31
N ASN A 1204 10.52 -58.53 -4.48
CA ASN A 1204 11.13 -59.85 -4.63
C ASN A 1204 10.57 -60.89 -3.63
N ASN A 1205 9.49 -60.54 -2.92
CA ASN A 1205 8.82 -61.39 -1.94
C ASN A 1205 9.68 -61.73 -0.71
N GLN A 1206 10.77 -60.99 -0.47
CA GLN A 1206 11.56 -61.09 0.75
C GLN A 1206 10.97 -60.20 1.84
N TRP A 1207 11.07 -60.67 3.09
CA TRP A 1207 10.53 -59.95 4.24
C TRP A 1207 11.30 -58.65 4.44
N CYS A 1208 10.61 -57.52 4.35
CA CYS A 1208 11.23 -56.20 4.55
C CYS A 1208 11.09 -55.69 5.97
N VAL A 1209 10.17 -56.25 6.75
CA VAL A 1209 9.94 -55.89 8.15
C VAL A 1209 9.66 -57.16 8.93
N HIS A 1210 10.51 -57.42 9.93
CA HIS A 1210 10.50 -58.69 10.67
C HIS A 1210 9.83 -58.58 12.06
N SER A 1211 9.56 -57.36 12.52
CA SER A 1211 8.83 -57.08 13.77
C SER A 1211 8.22 -55.68 13.76
N VAL A 1212 7.30 -55.41 14.70
CA VAL A 1212 6.70 -54.06 14.87
C VAL A 1212 7.77 -53.01 15.20
N ASP A 1213 8.82 -53.38 15.95
CA ASP A 1213 9.93 -52.48 16.27
C ASP A 1213 10.77 -52.13 15.03
N ASP A 1214 10.94 -53.06 14.10
CA ASP A 1214 11.65 -52.81 12.83
C ASP A 1214 10.84 -51.87 11.91
N LEU A 1215 9.51 -51.97 11.93
CA LEU A 1215 8.61 -51.05 11.22
C LEU A 1215 8.74 -49.62 11.76
N LEU A 1216 8.62 -49.46 13.08
CA LEU A 1216 8.70 -48.17 13.74
C LEU A 1216 10.06 -47.49 13.54
N ARG A 1217 11.15 -48.27 13.53
CA ARG A 1217 12.51 -47.76 13.26
C ARG A 1217 12.64 -47.22 11.83
N LYS A 1218 12.08 -47.92 10.85
CA LYS A 1218 12.14 -47.53 9.43
C LYS A 1218 11.27 -46.32 9.12
N VAL A 1219 10.09 -46.22 9.73
CA VAL A 1219 9.23 -45.02 9.62
C VAL A 1219 9.90 -43.79 10.25
N LYS A 1220 10.56 -43.92 11.41
CA LYS A 1220 11.33 -42.83 12.02
C LYS A 1220 12.46 -42.31 11.14
N CYS A 1221 13.17 -43.19 10.43
CA CYS A 1221 14.26 -42.82 9.53
C CYS A 1221 13.80 -42.03 8.30
N VAL A 1222 12.58 -42.28 7.80
CA VAL A 1222 12.06 -41.60 6.61
C VAL A 1222 11.51 -40.20 6.94
N PHE A 1223 10.93 -40.02 8.13
CA PHE A 1223 10.27 -38.77 8.52
C PHE A 1223 11.02 -37.94 9.58
N GLY A 1224 12.17 -38.42 10.08
CA GLY A 1224 13.10 -37.64 10.90
C GLY A 1224 12.65 -37.38 12.35
N TRP A 1225 11.74 -38.18 12.91
CA TRP A 1225 11.20 -37.96 14.26
C TRP A 1225 12.14 -38.48 15.36
N VAL A 1226 12.52 -37.60 16.30
CA VAL A 1226 13.61 -37.89 17.24
C VAL A 1226 13.15 -38.68 18.48
N HIS A 1227 11.89 -38.56 18.95
CA HIS A 1227 11.38 -39.32 20.11
C HIS A 1227 9.87 -39.65 19.96
N SER A 1228 9.46 -40.89 20.26
CA SER A 1228 8.05 -41.27 20.34
C SER A 1228 7.86 -42.49 21.26
N ILE A 1229 7.49 -42.23 22.51
CA ILE A 1229 6.82 -43.22 23.35
C ILE A 1229 5.32 -42.96 23.11
N ASN A 1230 4.55 -43.99 22.74
CA ASN A 1230 3.10 -43.96 22.46
C ASN A 1230 2.65 -43.60 21.02
N LEU A 1231 3.06 -44.39 20.02
CA LEU A 1231 2.37 -44.42 18.73
C LEU A 1231 1.38 -45.60 18.72
N GLN A 1232 0.08 -45.34 18.55
CA GLN A 1232 -0.95 -46.39 18.38
C GLN A 1232 -1.63 -46.29 17.01
N LEU A 1233 -1.93 -47.44 16.40
CA LEU A 1233 -2.61 -47.57 15.11
C LEU A 1233 -4.04 -48.09 15.32
N TYR A 1234 -5.05 -47.39 14.79
CA TYR A 1234 -6.45 -47.81 14.86
C TYR A 1234 -6.99 -48.21 13.48
N THR A 1235 -7.78 -49.27 13.42
CA THR A 1235 -8.50 -49.70 12.20
C THR A 1235 -9.97 -49.31 12.28
N LEU A 1236 -10.48 -48.61 11.25
CA LEU A 1236 -11.90 -48.28 11.11
C LEU A 1236 -12.59 -49.38 10.32
N ASN A 1237 -13.43 -50.18 10.96
CA ASN A 1237 -14.36 -51.06 10.25
C ASN A 1237 -15.76 -51.00 10.86
N THR A 1238 -16.75 -50.86 9.97
CA THR A 1238 -18.20 -51.06 10.14
C THR A 1238 -18.98 -50.17 11.12
N VAL A 1239 -19.85 -49.33 10.54
CA VAL A 1239 -21.20 -48.80 10.90
C VAL A 1239 -21.59 -48.48 12.37
N GLU A 1240 -20.99 -49.02 13.43
CA GLU A 1240 -21.48 -48.82 14.81
C GLU A 1240 -20.86 -47.65 15.59
N ASN A 1241 -19.70 -47.11 15.20
CA ASN A 1241 -19.04 -46.01 15.95
C ASN A 1241 -19.24 -44.61 15.34
N ARG A 1242 -20.49 -44.23 15.03
CA ARG A 1242 -20.82 -42.88 14.51
C ARG A 1242 -20.74 -41.75 15.55
N LYS A 1243 -20.56 -42.04 16.84
CA LYS A 1243 -20.47 -40.99 17.88
C LYS A 1243 -19.08 -40.35 18.02
N ASP A 1244 -18.00 -41.05 17.68
CA ASP A 1244 -16.63 -40.51 17.77
C ASP A 1244 -16.13 -39.81 16.49
N LEU A 1245 -16.88 -39.93 15.38
CA LEU A 1245 -16.60 -39.26 14.11
C LEU A 1245 -16.64 -37.72 14.19
N LYS A 1246 -17.25 -37.14 15.24
CA LYS A 1246 -17.30 -35.68 15.45
C LYS A 1246 -16.03 -35.09 16.08
N LEU A 1247 -15.14 -35.90 16.67
CA LEU A 1247 -13.85 -35.42 17.18
C LEU A 1247 -12.73 -35.39 16.12
N LEU A 1248 -12.92 -36.02 14.96
CA LEU A 1248 -11.90 -36.17 13.91
C LEU A 1248 -11.97 -35.14 12.77
N THR A 1249 -12.94 -34.21 12.77
CA THR A 1249 -13.15 -33.25 11.67
C THR A 1249 -12.19 -32.05 11.64
N HIS A 1250 -11.21 -32.00 12.55
CA HIS A 1250 -10.28 -30.88 12.68
C HIS A 1250 -8.79 -31.25 12.61
N LEU A 1251 -8.44 -32.42 12.04
CA LEU A 1251 -7.05 -32.87 11.98
C LEU A 1251 -6.39 -32.58 10.61
N PRO A 1252 -5.15 -32.07 10.58
CA PRO A 1252 -4.42 -31.79 9.34
C PRO A 1252 -4.03 -33.08 8.61
N ALA A 1253 -4.05 -33.04 7.27
CA ALA A 1253 -3.82 -34.19 6.39
C ALA A 1253 -2.48 -34.93 6.59
N SER A 1254 -1.51 -34.31 7.29
CA SER A 1254 -0.21 -34.87 7.59
C SER A 1254 -0.22 -36.02 8.60
N GLN A 1255 -1.34 -36.28 9.29
CA GLN A 1255 -1.48 -37.36 10.28
C GLN A 1255 -2.31 -38.57 9.79
N LEU A 1256 -2.67 -38.60 8.50
CA LEU A 1256 -3.45 -39.67 7.89
C LEU A 1256 -2.57 -40.51 6.97
N ILE A 1257 -2.55 -41.84 7.18
CA ILE A 1257 -1.87 -42.77 6.30
C ILE A 1257 -2.94 -43.54 5.53
N THR A 1258 -2.94 -43.43 4.20
CA THR A 1258 -3.90 -44.14 3.35
C THR A 1258 -3.15 -45.19 2.54
N LEU A 1259 -3.53 -46.46 2.70
CA LEU A 1259 -2.98 -47.58 1.93
C LEU A 1259 -4.16 -48.38 1.38
N ASP A 1260 -4.25 -48.47 0.05
CA ASP A 1260 -5.27 -49.21 -0.70
C ASP A 1260 -6.71 -49.06 -0.17
N GLY A 1261 -7.17 -47.82 -0.08
CA GLY A 1261 -8.56 -47.51 0.24
C GLY A 1261 -8.95 -47.68 1.72
N THR A 1262 -8.03 -48.09 2.60
CA THR A 1262 -8.26 -48.12 4.06
C THR A 1262 -7.36 -47.08 4.74
N THR A 1263 -7.95 -46.17 5.51
CA THR A 1263 -7.20 -45.07 6.17
C THR A 1263 -6.84 -45.46 7.60
N LEU A 1264 -5.56 -45.45 7.93
CA LEU A 1264 -5.04 -45.69 9.28
C LEU A 1264 -4.68 -44.36 9.94
N TYR A 1265 -5.04 -44.22 11.21
CA TYR A 1265 -4.70 -43.06 12.03
C TYR A 1265 -3.49 -43.36 12.91
N ALA A 1266 -2.58 -42.39 13.01
CA ALA A 1266 -1.50 -42.38 13.99
C ALA A 1266 -1.50 -41.04 14.72
N SER A 1267 -1.85 -41.04 16.01
CA SER A 1267 -1.53 -39.93 16.91
C SER A 1267 -0.44 -40.33 17.89
N VAL A 1268 0.26 -39.32 18.37
CA VAL A 1268 0.94 -39.37 19.67
C VAL A 1268 -0.10 -38.92 20.69
N SER A 1269 -0.36 -39.73 21.73
CA SER A 1269 -1.20 -39.32 22.86
C SER A 1269 -0.41 -38.43 23.81
#